data_AF-A0A8S2E6Y5-F1
#
_entry.id   AF-A0A8S2E6Y5-F1
#
_cell.length_a   1.000
_cell.length_b   1.000
_cell.length_c   1.000
_cell.angle_alpha   90.00
_cell.angle_beta   90.00
_cell.angle_gamma   90.00
#
_symmetry.space_group_name_H-M   'P 1'
#
loop_
_entity.id
_entity.type
_entity.pdbx_description
1 polymer ?
#
loop_
_entity_poly.entity_id
_entity_poly.type
_entity_poly.pdbx_seq_one_letter_code
_entity_poly.pdbx_strand_id
1 'polypeptide(L)'
;FFMDSEWKKAFAILYIKARYLISFHNAFQIIVDAFLKYCEQKLNPQGKLLFLRITTPMTQSEFRRAQSILYDLKYLLGIVPTQYTQGLREHFLNGFRSFLQLLSYMHGMDKVVRQVGQHIEFEPEWETGFNIFIKIQLIIQSILDWCSNDAELLKQAYLLTGETLSLIQQKTDVSHMLKKDALPIVKINEPLRIQVLSAQHAAGIWRRNGYSLSNQLYFYSNIKCRKEMYDRDILALQIGASLTPPDVYLIQLLYKFGLLEWVRSPENGRSTETDTKTYEKVRIMEEFLHLLLIIIVERYEPFVGQVTKEEKLKREVLHQLCTAPMTHSDLVRNFTDSGQELETVALEIVLKEIADFKKLSQSSRGNYELKNDCLKYYNPFYYHYTKADQCKSEEYVLKRRKALGLSSLLLIPSLPSFCDSFQSVIQLLQCDIFLTLVTAVLYRTIDQKAELWSEAILIRILHLICLALFEQEDSVGKQQTTSTAMPSEKFQFYENSQKYKIEKLLVQITTATKADACEALVSHVLKLFSKYNEEENTKNEQSMSSTVSQDLSNDTNKEKQNGNRRKELIAQKQAKIMAKMTALQRVFIKENKDLFPEEKLSMENDSLSPTTPSSSSTTTHDLLTSELDTTANQMDTSPCQISQPYLGTIYLDSSVQTKQTLTCIFCQENSELKLNSDTIVISAYVQSSRVLSKNRSQKIENPDTFDPTFMSNDLYWGVHVSSCGHPIHASCWMKYHDSVLLQSQRLALRTRGATNYDIEMGEFLCPLCQTLSNTVIPLLPSLRTFTNETKSFGLNVNADDRNDRVPTILWTSCAYTIQTIENLLRIDSKSILKSLSLGQTELISSLVKVSAVYGLLHNIDKAKIHCLKLLSVLLPSPARLQVPSLANVDLFHLLVSLCFTLPILFIDGVPQFIHVANGNLNDLYLMRLILTAHCLQILSSHNFIYEQEQNISEFSSSNINNDDDGNSVEVEAIKNVVQKIIQSQKNQSYQTPSQRLLSGRALCEKLKLALLPLLRCSALFYHHLTDTAWPTVTSDTASFDPSTEYTIICQYLGLPKCLSKILNQNDHNNLNDLLNSLTSLSVAPLHNQTNPVSILTYPIKTNELYHLPKEYIDVMNQVSQYAAPYTYARDETRSPCICLICGEIVVRKSQTSIFSSLLTSYQESKLGTCYLHTLQCCGPVGLYLRIKECSLLLIHITDNGRANKARGTLIPAPYIDDYGETDQGLRRGNPLHLCEERYRLLYKRWLSHTFTEDISRSMELNTSIYATIWNLF
;
A
#
# COMPACT_ATOMS: atom_id res chain seq x y z
N PHE A 1 -12.50 -30.14 14.41
CA PHE A 1 -12.63 -31.60 14.63
C PHE A 1 -11.57 -32.31 13.79
N PHE A 2 -11.20 -33.56 14.12
CA PHE A 2 -9.99 -34.27 13.63
C PHE A 2 -8.66 -33.70 14.15
N MET A 3 -8.32 -34.08 15.39
CA MET A 3 -6.91 -34.16 15.82
C MET A 3 -6.53 -35.63 15.95
N ASP A 4 -5.39 -35.98 15.35
CA ASP A 4 -4.98 -37.36 15.11
C ASP A 4 -4.65 -38.14 16.39
N SER A 5 -4.81 -39.47 16.34
CA SER A 5 -4.62 -40.34 17.52
C SER A 5 -3.16 -40.39 18.00
N GLU A 6 -2.21 -40.18 17.09
CA GLU A 6 -0.78 -40.10 17.36
C GLU A 6 -0.42 -38.85 18.19
N TRP A 7 -0.98 -37.68 17.84
CA TRP A 7 -0.73 -36.44 18.57
C TRP A 7 -1.24 -36.48 20.01
N LYS A 8 -2.38 -37.14 20.26
CA LYS A 8 -2.87 -37.38 21.63
C LYS A 8 -1.92 -38.28 22.43
N LYS A 9 -1.32 -39.30 21.81
CA LYS A 9 -0.28 -40.14 22.46
C LYS A 9 0.99 -39.34 22.72
N ALA A 10 1.46 -38.54 21.77
CA ALA A 10 2.63 -37.66 21.95
C ALA A 10 2.41 -36.65 23.10
N PHE A 11 1.26 -35.97 23.14
CA PHE A 11 0.90 -35.07 24.24
C PHE A 11 0.79 -35.80 25.58
N ALA A 12 0.22 -37.01 25.63
CA ALA A 12 0.17 -37.81 26.86
C ALA A 12 1.57 -38.24 27.35
N ILE A 13 2.50 -38.56 26.44
CA ILE A 13 3.89 -38.88 26.79
C ILE A 13 4.64 -37.63 27.29
N LEU A 14 4.43 -36.47 26.66
CA LEU A 14 4.98 -35.18 27.09
C LEU A 14 4.47 -34.79 28.49
N TYR A 15 3.15 -34.91 28.71
CA TYR A 15 2.45 -34.70 29.98
C TYR A 15 3.02 -35.56 31.13
N ILE A 16 3.28 -36.85 30.88
CA ILE A 16 3.86 -37.74 31.89
C ILE A 16 5.29 -37.31 32.21
N LYS A 17 6.11 -37.01 31.19
CA LYS A 17 7.51 -36.62 31.37
C LYS A 17 7.69 -35.31 32.12
N ALA A 18 6.94 -34.25 31.78
CA ALA A 18 7.06 -32.95 32.44
C ALA A 18 6.70 -33.04 33.94
N ARG A 19 5.60 -33.73 34.27
CA ARG A 19 5.18 -33.95 35.67
C ARG A 19 6.15 -34.84 36.44
N TYR A 20 6.71 -35.87 35.81
CA TYR A 20 7.75 -36.71 36.40
C TYR A 20 9.01 -35.90 36.74
N LEU A 21 9.46 -35.02 35.84
CA LEU A 21 10.61 -34.14 36.05
C LEU A 21 10.42 -33.16 37.22
N ILE A 22 9.21 -32.63 37.44
CA ILE A 22 8.93 -31.84 38.65
C ILE A 22 8.93 -32.77 39.88
N SER A 23 8.09 -33.81 39.87
CA SER A 23 7.81 -34.64 41.06
C SER A 23 8.97 -35.48 41.58
N PHE A 24 9.97 -35.79 40.75
CA PHE A 24 11.12 -36.65 41.13
C PHE A 24 12.48 -35.99 40.95
N HIS A 25 12.58 -34.89 40.19
CA HIS A 25 13.86 -34.26 39.87
C HIS A 25 13.92 -32.76 40.20
N ASN A 26 12.92 -32.17 40.87
CA ASN A 26 12.87 -30.73 41.21
C ASN A 26 13.12 -29.81 39.99
N ALA A 27 12.73 -30.23 38.78
CA ALA A 27 13.16 -29.57 37.54
C ALA A 27 12.79 -28.08 37.47
N PHE A 28 11.66 -27.67 38.07
CA PHE A 28 11.28 -26.25 38.17
C PHE A 28 12.31 -25.46 38.99
N GLN A 29 12.69 -25.96 40.17
CA GLN A 29 13.71 -25.34 41.00
C GLN A 29 15.07 -25.29 40.30
N ILE A 30 15.53 -26.40 39.71
CA ILE A 30 16.84 -26.48 39.04
C ILE A 30 16.97 -25.43 37.92
N ILE A 31 15.91 -25.25 37.11
CA ILE A 31 15.91 -24.30 36.00
C ILE A 31 15.92 -22.85 36.51
N VAL A 32 15.15 -22.53 37.56
CA VAL A 32 15.16 -21.19 38.16
C VAL A 32 16.49 -20.89 38.87
N ASP A 33 17.00 -21.83 39.67
CA ASP A 33 18.29 -21.70 40.38
C ASP A 33 19.46 -21.53 39.40
N ALA A 34 19.41 -22.19 38.24
CA ALA A 34 20.39 -22.00 37.18
C ALA A 34 20.37 -20.56 36.62
N PHE A 35 19.19 -19.94 36.48
CA PHE A 35 19.07 -18.54 36.06
C PHE A 35 19.44 -17.56 37.18
N LEU A 36 19.07 -17.84 38.44
CA LEU A 36 19.43 -17.02 39.61
C LEU A 36 20.94 -16.81 39.73
N LYS A 37 21.76 -17.83 39.45
CA LYS A 37 23.24 -17.72 39.43
C LYS A 37 23.77 -16.69 38.42
N TYR A 38 23.08 -16.47 37.30
CA TYR A 38 23.42 -15.40 36.36
C TYR A 38 22.88 -14.04 36.83
N CYS A 39 21.75 -14.01 37.54
CA CYS A 39 21.22 -12.80 38.17
C CYS A 39 22.11 -12.27 39.31
N GLU A 40 22.70 -13.15 40.12
CA GLU A 40 23.62 -12.80 41.22
C GLU A 40 24.78 -11.90 40.77
N GLN A 41 25.31 -12.14 39.57
CA GLN A 41 26.38 -11.34 38.95
C GLN A 41 25.94 -9.94 38.50
N LYS A 42 24.63 -9.65 38.56
CA LYS A 42 23.99 -8.39 38.13
C LYS A 42 23.22 -7.70 39.28
N LEU A 43 23.40 -8.16 40.52
CA LEU A 43 22.81 -7.51 41.70
C LEU A 43 23.63 -6.30 42.14
N ASN A 44 22.94 -5.24 42.52
CA ASN A 44 23.49 -4.07 43.19
C ASN A 44 23.68 -4.34 44.71
N PRO A 45 24.30 -3.42 45.48
CA PRO A 45 24.46 -3.57 46.93
C PRO A 45 23.17 -3.67 47.76
N GLN A 46 22.00 -3.43 47.15
CA GLN A 46 20.67 -3.59 47.77
C GLN A 46 20.02 -4.93 47.39
N GLY A 47 20.75 -5.83 46.72
CA GLY A 47 20.27 -7.14 46.27
C GLY A 47 19.26 -7.08 45.12
N LYS A 48 19.23 -5.99 44.34
CA LYS A 48 18.32 -5.78 43.19
C LYS A 48 19.08 -5.77 41.88
N LEU A 49 18.45 -6.23 40.81
CA LEU A 49 19.04 -6.18 39.47
C LEU A 49 19.32 -4.73 39.04
N LEU A 50 20.45 -4.53 38.34
CA LEU A 50 20.89 -3.24 37.80
C LEU A 50 21.57 -3.43 36.44
N PHE A 51 21.07 -2.77 35.40
CA PHE A 51 21.61 -2.90 34.04
C PHE A 51 22.29 -1.60 33.56
N LEU A 52 23.63 -1.65 33.45
CA LEU A 52 24.46 -0.54 32.99
C LEU A 52 24.89 -0.74 31.52
N ARG A 53 24.62 0.27 30.69
CA ARG A 53 25.00 0.35 29.27
C ARG A 53 26.50 0.13 28.99
N ILE A 54 27.36 0.35 30.00
CA ILE A 54 28.83 0.22 29.91
C ILE A 54 29.27 -1.11 30.53
N THR A 55 28.71 -2.23 30.05
CA THR A 55 29.24 -3.57 30.35
C THR A 55 29.86 -4.19 29.10
N THR A 56 30.97 -4.92 29.27
CA THR A 56 31.74 -5.48 28.14
C THR A 56 30.87 -6.39 27.26
N PRO A 57 30.94 -6.27 25.91
CA PRO A 57 29.99 -6.91 25.00
C PRO A 57 29.79 -8.42 25.20
N MET A 58 30.84 -9.15 25.60
CA MET A 58 30.73 -10.59 25.91
C MET A 58 29.79 -10.88 27.09
N THR A 59 29.89 -10.13 28.18
CA THR A 59 29.07 -10.37 29.39
C THR A 59 27.58 -10.10 29.15
N GLN A 60 27.25 -9.19 28.21
CA GLN A 60 25.87 -8.91 27.83
C GLN A 60 25.32 -10.01 26.90
N SER A 61 26.14 -10.62 26.04
CA SER A 61 25.71 -11.73 25.17
C SER A 61 25.47 -13.02 25.95
N GLU A 62 26.30 -13.32 26.96
CA GLU A 62 26.11 -14.46 27.86
C GLU A 62 24.83 -14.33 28.69
N PHE A 63 24.58 -13.17 29.30
CA PHE A 63 23.35 -12.94 30.06
C PHE A 63 22.09 -13.01 29.17
N ARG A 64 22.12 -12.41 27.98
CA ARG A 64 21.01 -12.52 27.00
C ARG A 64 20.75 -13.96 26.57
N ARG A 65 21.80 -14.80 26.46
CA ARG A 65 21.66 -16.25 26.21
C ARG A 65 21.07 -16.98 27.42
N ALA A 66 21.51 -16.65 28.64
CA ALA A 66 20.99 -17.26 29.87
C ALA A 66 19.49 -17.00 30.06
N GLN A 67 18.97 -15.83 29.67
CA GLN A 67 17.53 -15.55 29.70
C GLN A 67 16.69 -16.54 28.85
N SER A 68 17.27 -17.23 27.86
CA SER A 68 16.53 -18.21 27.06
C SER A 68 16.16 -19.47 27.85
N ILE A 69 16.84 -19.76 28.97
CA ILE A 69 16.53 -20.85 29.90
C ILE A 69 15.09 -20.71 30.45
N LEU A 70 14.59 -19.48 30.56
CA LEU A 70 13.21 -19.22 31.03
C LEU A 70 12.14 -19.78 30.06
N TYR A 71 12.45 -20.01 28.79
CA TYR A 71 11.50 -20.66 27.88
C TYR A 71 11.27 -22.15 28.22
N ASP A 72 12.24 -22.82 28.85
CA ASP A 72 12.11 -24.22 29.26
C ASP A 72 11.04 -24.37 30.37
N LEU A 73 10.84 -23.34 31.18
CA LEU A 73 9.76 -23.28 32.18
C LEU A 73 8.37 -23.20 31.52
N LYS A 74 8.22 -22.53 30.37
CA LYS A 74 6.96 -22.53 29.61
C LYS A 74 6.58 -23.94 29.15
N TYR A 75 7.57 -24.73 28.74
CA TYR A 75 7.36 -26.14 28.39
C TYR A 75 7.04 -27.00 29.62
N LEU A 76 7.77 -26.80 30.72
CA LEU A 76 7.61 -27.60 31.95
C LEU A 76 6.26 -27.35 32.65
N LEU A 77 5.79 -26.10 32.68
CA LEU A 77 4.59 -25.67 33.40
C LEU A 77 3.37 -25.48 32.50
N GLY A 78 3.51 -25.47 31.17
CA GLY A 78 2.42 -25.17 30.23
C GLY A 78 1.26 -26.19 30.19
N ILE A 79 1.33 -27.29 30.94
CA ILE A 79 0.26 -28.30 31.04
C ILE A 79 -0.08 -28.55 32.51
N VAL A 80 -1.22 -28.02 32.96
CA VAL A 80 -1.71 -28.07 34.35
C VAL A 80 -1.95 -29.52 34.83
N PRO A 81 -1.58 -29.89 36.08
CA PRO A 81 -1.91 -31.16 36.69
C PRO A 81 -3.40 -31.36 36.96
N THR A 82 -3.93 -32.51 36.55
CA THR A 82 -5.28 -32.97 36.88
C THR A 82 -5.34 -33.79 38.17
N GLN A 83 -4.19 -34.26 38.65
CA GLN A 83 -4.01 -35.00 39.90
C GLN A 83 -2.70 -34.54 40.54
N TYR A 84 -2.72 -34.31 41.85
CA TYR A 84 -1.59 -33.79 42.62
C TYR A 84 -1.15 -34.80 43.69
N THR A 85 0.07 -35.33 43.55
CA THR A 85 0.75 -36.12 44.59
C THR A 85 1.43 -35.20 45.60
N GLN A 86 1.73 -35.70 46.79
CA GLN A 86 2.45 -34.94 47.83
C GLN A 86 3.83 -34.47 47.31
N GLY A 87 4.59 -35.36 46.68
CA GLY A 87 5.88 -35.01 46.06
C GLY A 87 5.76 -33.92 44.99
N LEU A 88 4.73 -33.98 44.13
CA LEU A 88 4.50 -32.95 43.11
C LEU A 88 4.21 -31.58 43.74
N ARG A 89 3.40 -31.52 44.82
CA ARG A 89 3.13 -30.25 45.54
C ARG A 89 4.42 -29.69 46.16
N GLU A 90 5.16 -30.52 46.89
CA GLU A 90 6.40 -30.13 47.57
C GLU A 90 7.46 -29.60 46.58
N HIS A 91 7.71 -30.35 45.51
CA HIS A 91 8.73 -30.02 44.51
C HIS A 91 8.34 -28.81 43.65
N PHE A 92 7.04 -28.60 43.39
CA PHE A 92 6.53 -27.37 42.80
C PHE A 92 6.76 -26.17 43.74
N LEU A 93 6.45 -26.29 45.03
CA LEU A 93 6.60 -25.22 46.01
C LEU A 93 8.08 -24.83 46.21
N ASN A 94 9.00 -25.79 46.13
CA ASN A 94 10.44 -25.52 46.13
C ASN A 94 10.86 -24.66 44.92
N GLY A 95 10.42 -25.03 43.70
CA GLY A 95 10.66 -24.19 42.52
C GLY A 95 9.96 -22.83 42.58
N PHE A 96 8.77 -22.76 43.17
CA PHE A 96 8.04 -21.52 43.38
C PHE A 96 8.74 -20.58 44.37
N ARG A 97 9.42 -21.11 45.41
CA ARG A 97 10.27 -20.30 46.30
C ARG A 97 11.44 -19.66 45.54
N SER A 98 12.16 -20.41 44.71
CA SER A 98 13.21 -19.86 43.84
C SER A 98 12.66 -18.83 42.86
N PHE A 99 11.45 -19.04 42.34
CA PHE A 99 10.78 -18.09 41.45
C PHE A 99 10.38 -16.79 42.18
N LEU A 100 9.90 -16.88 43.42
CA LEU A 100 9.67 -15.71 44.28
C LEU A 100 10.97 -14.97 44.62
N GLN A 101 12.10 -15.67 44.77
CA GLN A 101 13.43 -15.04 44.91
C GLN A 101 13.83 -14.26 43.65
N LEU A 102 13.56 -14.80 42.45
CA LEU A 102 13.78 -14.07 41.19
C LEU A 102 12.92 -12.79 41.11
N LEU A 103 11.64 -12.87 41.47
CA LEU A 103 10.76 -11.70 41.55
C LEU A 103 11.23 -10.70 42.63
N SER A 104 11.81 -11.16 43.72
CA SER A 104 12.43 -10.29 44.74
C SER A 104 13.63 -9.52 44.19
N TYR A 105 14.49 -10.14 43.38
CA TYR A 105 15.60 -9.45 42.69
C TYR A 105 15.11 -8.40 41.68
N MET A 106 13.95 -8.64 41.04
CA MET A 106 13.29 -7.68 40.15
C MET A 106 12.55 -6.55 40.89
N HIS A 107 12.04 -6.78 42.11
CA HIS A 107 11.31 -5.77 42.87
C HIS A 107 12.21 -4.59 43.25
N GLY A 108 12.05 -3.44 42.58
CA GLY A 108 12.89 -2.26 42.78
C GLY A 108 14.14 -2.19 41.90
N MET A 109 14.28 -3.11 40.93
CA MET A 109 15.23 -3.04 39.82
C MET A 109 15.13 -1.69 39.08
N ASP A 110 16.28 -1.13 38.69
CA ASP A 110 16.42 0.10 37.88
C ASP A 110 15.44 1.25 38.23
N LYS A 111 15.22 1.48 39.54
CA LYS A 111 14.25 2.45 40.06
C LYS A 111 14.48 3.86 39.50
N VAL A 112 13.55 4.32 38.66
CA VAL A 112 13.53 5.69 38.13
C VAL A 112 13.15 6.68 39.24
N VAL A 113 13.91 7.78 39.35
CA VAL A 113 13.66 8.91 40.27
C VAL A 113 13.45 10.19 39.47
N ARG A 114 12.46 11.01 39.85
CA ARG A 114 12.11 12.25 39.15
C ARG A 114 13.28 13.25 39.16
N GLN A 115 13.66 13.76 37.99
CA GLN A 115 14.68 14.79 37.88
C GLN A 115 14.07 16.20 37.92
N VAL A 116 14.51 16.99 38.91
CA VAL A 116 14.07 18.38 39.13
C VAL A 116 15.17 19.39 38.74
N GLY A 117 16.40 18.92 38.51
CA GLY A 117 17.55 19.70 38.03
C GLY A 117 17.72 19.60 36.50
N GLN A 118 18.92 19.22 36.05
CA GLN A 118 19.26 19.03 34.64
C GLN A 118 18.54 17.81 34.01
N HIS A 119 18.58 17.71 32.68
CA HIS A 119 18.10 16.54 31.95
C HIS A 119 19.05 15.34 32.15
N ILE A 120 18.53 14.12 32.11
CA ILE A 120 19.37 12.91 32.13
C ILE A 120 20.20 12.84 30.83
N GLU A 121 21.53 12.89 30.93
CA GLU A 121 22.42 12.76 29.76
C GLU A 121 22.54 11.30 29.27
N PHE A 122 22.48 10.33 30.18
CA PHE A 122 22.60 8.90 29.89
C PHE A 122 21.42 8.10 30.47
N GLU A 123 20.57 7.56 29.60
CA GLU A 123 19.45 6.71 30.02
C GLU A 123 19.90 5.31 30.52
N PRO A 124 19.25 4.75 31.56
CA PRO A 124 19.51 3.40 32.05
C PRO A 124 19.04 2.30 31.07
N GLU A 125 19.63 1.11 31.13
CA GLU A 125 19.33 -0.01 30.20
C GLU A 125 18.08 -0.82 30.61
N TRP A 126 16.93 -0.13 30.68
CA TRP A 126 15.64 -0.71 31.08
C TRP A 126 15.18 -1.91 30.20
N GLU A 127 15.63 -1.97 28.94
CA GLU A 127 15.25 -3.02 27.97
C GLU A 127 15.59 -4.44 28.46
N THR A 128 16.75 -4.63 29.10
CA THR A 128 17.16 -5.97 29.54
C THR A 128 16.29 -6.48 30.68
N GLY A 129 15.88 -5.61 31.61
CA GLY A 129 14.88 -5.94 32.64
C GLY A 129 13.49 -6.21 32.06
N PHE A 130 13.08 -5.43 31.06
CA PHE A 130 11.78 -5.63 30.40
C PHE A 130 11.71 -6.94 29.60
N ASN A 131 12.81 -7.34 28.94
CA ASN A 131 12.92 -8.63 28.25
C ASN A 131 12.83 -9.84 29.20
N ILE A 132 13.28 -9.70 30.45
CA ILE A 132 13.07 -10.73 31.49
C ILE A 132 11.58 -10.83 31.82
N PHE A 133 10.88 -9.70 32.03
CA PHE A 133 9.45 -9.69 32.29
C PHE A 133 8.62 -10.34 31.18
N ILE A 134 8.86 -9.99 29.90
CA ILE A 134 8.15 -10.59 28.75
C ILE A 134 8.30 -12.13 28.72
N LYS A 135 9.46 -12.66 29.12
CA LYS A 135 9.68 -14.11 29.18
C LYS A 135 8.98 -14.76 30.37
N ILE A 136 8.89 -14.03 31.48
CA ILE A 136 8.29 -14.51 32.73
C ILE A 136 6.76 -14.40 32.76
N GLN A 137 6.14 -13.45 32.05
CA GLN A 137 4.69 -13.22 32.15
C GLN A 137 3.84 -14.47 31.84
N LEU A 138 4.21 -15.26 30.82
CA LEU A 138 3.54 -16.53 30.50
C LEU A 138 3.78 -17.63 31.56
N ILE A 139 4.92 -17.57 32.26
CA ILE A 139 5.26 -18.49 33.35
C ILE A 139 4.42 -18.17 34.58
N ILE A 140 4.21 -16.88 34.89
CA ILE A 140 3.32 -16.43 35.97
C ILE A 140 1.91 -16.99 35.73
N GLN A 141 1.35 -16.83 34.53
CA GLN A 141 0.02 -17.36 34.21
C GLN A 141 -0.02 -18.90 34.36
N SER A 142 1.00 -19.63 33.88
CA SER A 142 1.07 -21.09 34.11
C SER A 142 1.14 -21.47 35.60
N ILE A 143 1.90 -20.72 36.42
CA ILE A 143 1.96 -20.94 37.87
C ILE A 143 0.60 -20.69 38.53
N LEU A 144 -0.12 -19.64 38.13
CA LEU A 144 -1.47 -19.34 38.60
C LEU A 144 -2.45 -20.44 38.21
N ASP A 145 -2.40 -20.93 36.97
CA ASP A 145 -3.25 -22.02 36.49
C ASP A 145 -3.02 -23.32 37.29
N TRP A 146 -1.76 -23.67 37.59
CA TRP A 146 -1.42 -24.77 38.50
C TRP A 146 -2.04 -24.57 39.89
N CYS A 147 -1.77 -23.42 40.53
CA CYS A 147 -2.30 -23.14 41.86
C CYS A 147 -3.84 -23.16 41.88
N SER A 148 -4.50 -22.63 40.85
CA SER A 148 -5.97 -22.57 40.77
C SER A 148 -6.65 -23.96 40.81
N ASN A 149 -5.94 -25.00 40.39
CA ASN A 149 -6.49 -26.37 40.30
C ASN A 149 -6.25 -27.23 41.55
N ASP A 150 -5.57 -26.71 42.59
CA ASP A 150 -5.38 -27.39 43.88
C ASP A 150 -5.42 -26.43 45.06
N ALA A 151 -6.46 -26.54 45.90
CA ALA A 151 -6.71 -25.61 46.99
C ALA A 151 -5.61 -25.60 48.07
N GLU A 152 -4.92 -26.72 48.29
CA GLU A 152 -3.81 -26.80 49.24
C GLU A 152 -2.58 -26.08 48.68
N LEU A 153 -2.23 -26.35 47.41
CA LEU A 153 -1.14 -25.66 46.71
C LEU A 153 -1.37 -24.15 46.65
N LEU A 154 -2.59 -23.71 46.31
CA LEU A 154 -2.98 -22.30 46.28
C LEU A 154 -2.74 -21.62 47.64
N LYS A 155 -3.20 -22.26 48.72
CA LYS A 155 -3.03 -21.73 50.09
C LYS A 155 -1.56 -21.61 50.48
N GLN A 156 -0.75 -22.63 50.18
CA GLN A 156 0.69 -22.62 50.51
C GLN A 156 1.46 -21.59 49.65
N ALA A 157 1.17 -21.50 48.35
CA ALA A 157 1.76 -20.49 47.47
C ALA A 157 1.38 -19.06 47.89
N TYR A 158 0.13 -18.84 48.32
CA TYR A 158 -0.33 -17.54 48.84
C TYR A 158 0.43 -17.13 50.12
N LEU A 159 0.63 -18.06 51.06
CA LEU A 159 1.39 -17.80 52.29
C LEU A 159 2.86 -17.46 51.99
N LEU A 160 3.54 -18.25 51.15
CA LEU A 160 4.94 -17.99 50.74
C LEU A 160 5.10 -16.64 50.03
N THR A 161 4.11 -16.23 49.24
CA THR A 161 4.08 -14.91 48.59
C THR A 161 3.95 -13.79 49.64
N GLY A 162 3.07 -13.97 50.65
CA GLY A 162 2.92 -13.03 51.76
C GLY A 162 4.18 -12.88 52.62
N GLU A 163 4.83 -13.99 52.96
CA GLU A 163 6.12 -14.01 53.67
C GLU A 163 7.20 -13.25 52.90
N THR A 164 7.33 -13.54 51.59
CA THR A 164 8.30 -12.88 50.70
C THR A 164 8.06 -11.37 50.61
N LEU A 165 6.80 -10.94 50.50
CA LEU A 165 6.44 -9.51 50.49
C LEU A 165 6.75 -8.82 51.83
N SER A 166 6.52 -9.47 52.97
CA SER A 166 6.86 -8.91 54.29
C SER A 166 8.36 -8.68 54.46
N LEU A 167 9.18 -9.63 53.99
CA LEU A 167 10.64 -9.52 53.96
C LEU A 167 11.10 -8.34 53.09
N ILE A 168 10.52 -8.17 51.90
CA ILE A 168 10.84 -7.06 50.99
C ILE A 168 10.43 -5.70 51.59
N GLN A 169 9.28 -5.62 52.27
CA GLN A 169 8.77 -4.37 52.85
C GLN A 169 9.40 -3.99 54.21
N GLN A 170 10.36 -4.77 54.74
CA GLN A 170 11.00 -4.55 56.05
C GLN A 170 10.02 -4.42 57.23
N LYS A 171 8.86 -5.11 57.15
CA LYS A 171 7.86 -5.17 58.24
C LYS A 171 7.99 -6.48 58.99
N THR A 172 8.11 -6.40 60.31
CA THR A 172 8.55 -7.49 61.18
C THR A 172 7.47 -8.51 61.57
N ASP A 173 6.21 -8.35 61.14
CA ASP A 173 5.11 -9.21 61.60
C ASP A 173 4.17 -9.67 60.49
N VAL A 174 4.46 -10.86 59.95
CA VAL A 174 3.63 -11.58 58.97
C VAL A 174 2.26 -11.93 59.54
N SER A 175 2.17 -12.19 60.85
CA SER A 175 0.91 -12.59 61.50
C SER A 175 -0.09 -11.44 61.57
N HIS A 176 0.40 -10.19 61.67
CA HIS A 176 -0.45 -9.00 61.65
C HIS A 176 -0.92 -8.62 60.25
N MET A 177 -0.15 -8.97 59.21
CA MET A 177 -0.52 -8.74 57.81
C MET A 177 -1.63 -9.67 57.31
N LEU A 178 -1.75 -10.86 57.91
CA LEU A 178 -2.78 -11.87 57.59
C LEU A 178 -4.12 -11.64 58.32
N LYS A 179 -4.21 -10.66 59.23
CA LYS A 179 -5.49 -10.23 59.84
C LYS A 179 -6.33 -9.45 58.82
N LYS A 180 -7.65 -9.64 58.87
CA LYS A 180 -8.62 -9.03 57.93
C LYS A 180 -8.41 -7.53 57.67
N ASP A 181 -8.00 -6.79 58.70
CA ASP A 181 -8.06 -5.33 58.71
C ASP A 181 -6.81 -4.64 58.14
N ALA A 182 -5.70 -5.36 57.95
CA ALA A 182 -4.43 -4.79 57.47
C ALA A 182 -4.06 -5.18 56.03
N LEU A 183 -4.71 -6.23 55.50
CA LEU A 183 -4.43 -6.80 54.18
C LEU A 183 -4.78 -5.88 52.98
N PRO A 184 -5.87 -5.07 52.99
CA PRO A 184 -6.22 -4.24 51.83
C PRO A 184 -5.28 -3.04 51.64
N ILE A 185 -4.99 -2.34 52.73
CA ILE A 185 -4.26 -1.05 52.73
C ILE A 185 -2.84 -1.21 52.19
N VAL A 186 -2.19 -2.35 52.42
CA VAL A 186 -0.83 -2.59 51.90
C VAL A 186 -0.83 -2.97 50.41
N LYS A 187 -1.89 -3.62 49.89
CA LYS A 187 -1.94 -4.11 48.50
C LYS A 187 -2.31 -3.06 47.44
N ILE A 188 -2.98 -1.97 47.83
CA ILE A 188 -3.37 -0.88 46.92
C ILE A 188 -2.17 -0.01 46.51
N ASN A 189 -1.14 0.07 47.36
CA ASN A 189 -0.10 1.11 47.27
C ASN A 189 0.75 1.03 45.99
N GLU A 190 1.15 -0.16 45.58
CA GLU A 190 2.01 -0.37 44.42
C GLU A 190 1.29 -0.11 43.08
N PRO A 191 0.10 -0.69 42.79
CA PRO A 191 -0.71 -0.32 41.62
C PRO A 191 -1.05 1.18 41.58
N LEU A 192 -1.48 1.74 42.72
CA LEU A 192 -1.84 3.16 42.81
C LEU A 192 -0.64 4.07 42.56
N ARG A 193 0.58 3.67 42.96
CA ARG A 193 1.81 4.42 42.67
C ARG A 193 2.10 4.44 41.16
N ILE A 194 1.82 3.36 40.43
CA ILE A 194 1.99 3.30 38.98
C ILE A 194 0.95 4.17 38.28
N GLN A 195 -0.32 4.12 38.71
CA GLN A 195 -1.36 5.01 38.15
C GLN A 195 -1.06 6.49 38.39
N VAL A 196 -0.55 6.86 39.59
CA VAL A 196 -0.08 8.23 39.88
C VAL A 196 1.12 8.61 39.01
N LEU A 197 2.07 7.69 38.78
CA LEU A 197 3.20 7.93 37.87
C LEU A 197 2.73 8.20 36.44
N SER A 198 1.79 7.40 35.92
CA SER A 198 1.16 7.60 34.61
C SER A 198 0.45 8.96 34.52
N ALA A 199 -0.32 9.33 35.54
CA ALA A 199 -1.00 10.62 35.60
C ALA A 199 -0.02 11.81 35.62
N GLN A 200 1.06 11.71 36.40
CA GLN A 200 2.11 12.73 36.44
C GLN A 200 2.88 12.82 35.10
N HIS A 201 3.18 11.70 34.46
CA HIS A 201 3.79 11.69 33.13
C HIS A 201 2.88 12.37 32.10
N ALA A 202 1.58 12.06 32.11
CA ALA A 202 0.57 12.71 31.28
C ALA A 202 0.38 14.22 31.56
N ALA A 203 0.71 14.68 32.77
CA ALA A 203 0.78 16.10 33.13
C ALA A 203 2.10 16.80 32.69
N GLY A 204 3.11 16.05 32.20
CA GLY A 204 4.40 16.60 31.77
C GLY A 204 5.44 16.74 32.88
N ILE A 205 5.12 16.29 34.10
CA ILE A 205 5.91 16.45 35.34
C ILE A 205 7.29 15.73 35.29
N TRP A 206 7.43 14.77 34.37
CA TRP A 206 8.58 13.89 34.18
C TRP A 206 9.38 14.14 32.89
N ARG A 207 9.14 15.25 32.17
CA ARG A 207 9.81 15.55 30.87
C ARG A 207 11.35 15.51 30.88
N ARG A 208 12.00 15.67 32.04
CA ARG A 208 13.48 15.66 32.19
C ARG A 208 14.10 14.26 32.35
N ASN A 209 13.27 13.22 32.45
CA ASN A 209 13.67 11.83 32.66
C ASN A 209 13.93 11.05 31.34
N GLY A 210 13.96 11.72 30.19
CA GLY A 210 14.21 11.10 28.88
C GLY A 210 13.03 10.31 28.31
N TYR A 211 13.29 9.62 27.19
CA TYR A 211 12.33 8.77 26.49
C TYR A 211 12.19 7.39 27.14
N SER A 212 13.20 6.90 27.87
CA SER A 212 13.15 5.62 28.58
C SER A 212 11.89 5.43 29.42
N LEU A 213 11.50 6.42 30.25
CA LEU A 213 10.28 6.35 31.07
C LEU A 213 9.01 6.32 30.20
N SER A 214 8.99 7.10 29.11
CA SER A 214 7.86 7.12 28.17
C SER A 214 7.68 5.77 27.48
N ASN A 215 8.77 5.10 27.14
CA ASN A 215 8.75 3.75 26.57
C ASN A 215 8.25 2.71 27.59
N GLN A 216 8.68 2.78 28.85
CA GLN A 216 8.19 1.90 29.91
C GLN A 216 6.67 2.02 30.11
N LEU A 217 6.13 3.25 30.14
CA LEU A 217 4.70 3.51 30.27
C LEU A 217 3.90 3.12 29.01
N TYR A 218 4.50 3.24 27.83
CA TYR A 218 3.93 2.70 26.59
C TYR A 218 3.80 1.18 26.68
N PHE A 219 4.86 0.45 27.05
CA PHE A 219 4.80 -1.01 27.14
C PHE A 219 3.89 -1.53 28.26
N TYR A 220 3.78 -0.81 29.38
CA TYR A 220 2.83 -1.09 30.47
C TYR A 220 1.37 -1.18 30.00
N SER A 221 0.98 -0.31 29.05
CA SER A 221 -0.37 -0.23 28.48
C SER A 221 -0.53 -0.91 27.12
N ASN A 222 0.58 -1.37 26.52
CA ASN A 222 0.61 -2.07 25.24
C ASN A 222 0.10 -3.51 25.40
N ILE A 223 -0.66 -3.97 24.39
CA ILE A 223 -1.25 -5.33 24.28
C ILE A 223 -0.30 -6.41 24.84
N LYS A 224 0.98 -6.38 24.41
CA LYS A 224 2.04 -7.36 24.77
C LYS A 224 2.25 -7.66 26.25
N CYS A 225 1.93 -6.71 27.12
CA CYS A 225 2.13 -6.84 28.57
C CYS A 225 0.90 -6.38 29.38
N ARG A 226 -0.06 -5.70 28.73
CA ARG A 226 -1.30 -5.17 29.32
C ARG A 226 -2.03 -6.18 30.20
N LYS A 227 -2.24 -7.41 29.70
CA LYS A 227 -2.96 -8.50 30.39
C LYS A 227 -2.35 -8.86 31.76
N GLU A 228 -1.03 -8.76 31.91
CA GLU A 228 -0.31 -9.12 33.15
C GLU A 228 0.23 -7.91 33.95
N MET A 229 0.10 -6.69 33.41
CA MET A 229 0.48 -5.45 34.09
C MET A 229 -0.75 -4.59 34.38
N TYR A 230 -1.15 -3.74 33.43
CA TYR A 230 -2.21 -2.75 33.62
C TYR A 230 -3.56 -3.36 34.05
N ASP A 231 -3.99 -4.46 33.42
CA ASP A 231 -5.28 -5.09 33.74
C ASP A 231 -5.27 -5.69 35.17
N ARG A 232 -4.13 -6.26 35.59
CA ARG A 232 -3.93 -6.77 36.97
C ARG A 232 -3.88 -5.65 38.00
N ASP A 233 -3.27 -4.51 37.67
CA ASP A 233 -3.24 -3.33 38.53
C ASP A 233 -4.64 -2.75 38.74
N ILE A 234 -5.47 -2.65 37.69
CA ILE A 234 -6.88 -2.23 37.81
C ILE A 234 -7.66 -3.21 38.69
N LEU A 235 -7.53 -4.52 38.46
CA LEU A 235 -8.15 -5.55 39.30
C LEU A 235 -7.72 -5.44 40.78
N ALA A 236 -6.44 -5.19 41.05
CA ALA A 236 -5.93 -4.99 42.40
C ALA A 236 -6.52 -3.73 43.08
N LEU A 237 -6.74 -2.66 42.32
CA LEU A 237 -7.44 -1.47 42.81
C LEU A 237 -8.92 -1.73 43.12
N GLN A 238 -9.62 -2.52 42.29
CA GLN A 238 -11.01 -2.93 42.52
C GLN A 238 -11.16 -3.83 43.74
N ILE A 239 -10.25 -4.80 43.94
CA ILE A 239 -10.17 -5.61 45.17
C ILE A 239 -9.88 -4.71 46.38
N GLY A 240 -9.04 -3.69 46.22
CA GLY A 240 -8.81 -2.69 47.25
C GLY A 240 -10.07 -1.89 47.62
N ALA A 241 -10.86 -1.51 46.62
CA ALA A 241 -12.12 -0.78 46.78
C ALA A 241 -13.19 -1.63 47.47
N SER A 242 -13.30 -2.93 47.15
CA SER A 242 -14.33 -3.78 47.76
C SER A 242 -14.05 -4.15 49.22
N LEU A 243 -12.78 -4.12 49.64
CA LEU A 243 -12.31 -4.49 50.98
C LEU A 243 -12.06 -3.30 51.93
N THR A 244 -12.17 -2.05 51.45
CA THR A 244 -11.86 -0.84 52.23
C THR A 244 -13.11 0.05 52.32
N PRO A 245 -13.41 0.68 53.49
CA PRO A 245 -14.52 1.62 53.59
C PRO A 245 -14.43 2.75 52.52
N PRO A 246 -15.53 3.10 51.83
CA PRO A 246 -15.50 4.01 50.67
C PRO A 246 -14.77 5.34 50.88
N ASP A 247 -15.05 6.05 51.98
CA ASP A 247 -14.39 7.33 52.27
C ASP A 247 -12.89 7.18 52.54
N VAL A 248 -12.50 6.12 53.26
CA VAL A 248 -11.09 5.81 53.53
C VAL A 248 -10.35 5.50 52.23
N TYR A 249 -10.98 4.76 51.32
CA TYR A 249 -10.43 4.45 50.00
C TYR A 249 -10.24 5.73 49.16
N LEU A 250 -11.28 6.56 48.99
CA LEU A 250 -11.15 7.81 48.22
C LEU A 250 -10.15 8.80 48.83
N ILE A 251 -10.09 8.92 50.16
CA ILE A 251 -9.07 9.74 50.84
C ILE A 251 -7.66 9.24 50.52
N GLN A 252 -7.43 7.92 50.48
CA GLN A 252 -6.13 7.35 50.11
C GLN A 252 -5.75 7.65 48.66
N LEU A 253 -6.69 7.54 47.70
CA LEU A 253 -6.42 7.91 46.32
C LEU A 253 -6.13 9.42 46.20
N LEU A 254 -6.98 10.28 46.75
CA LEU A 254 -6.80 11.74 46.74
C LEU A 254 -5.46 12.15 47.39
N TYR A 255 -5.04 11.49 48.48
CA TYR A 255 -3.74 11.71 49.10
C TYR A 255 -2.58 11.37 48.15
N LYS A 256 -2.62 10.21 47.51
CA LYS A 256 -1.55 9.75 46.59
C LYS A 256 -1.46 10.58 45.32
N PHE A 257 -2.58 11.07 44.81
CA PHE A 257 -2.62 12.00 43.68
C PHE A 257 -2.27 13.46 44.08
N GLY A 258 -2.19 13.78 45.38
CA GLY A 258 -1.90 15.14 45.86
C GLY A 258 -3.09 16.11 45.76
N LEU A 259 -4.32 15.59 45.78
CA LEU A 259 -5.56 16.32 45.53
C LEU A 259 -6.40 16.62 46.79
N LEU A 260 -5.95 16.27 48.00
CA LEU A 260 -6.71 16.55 49.24
C LEU A 260 -7.01 18.05 49.43
N GLU A 261 -6.04 18.93 49.20
CA GLU A 261 -6.23 20.38 49.33
C GLU A 261 -7.18 20.93 48.24
N TRP A 262 -7.16 20.33 47.06
CA TRP A 262 -8.05 20.65 45.95
C TRP A 262 -9.52 20.42 46.34
N VAL A 263 -9.82 19.28 46.99
CA VAL A 263 -11.18 18.97 47.45
C VAL A 263 -11.58 19.78 48.68
N ARG A 264 -10.65 20.01 49.62
CA ARG A 264 -10.93 20.72 50.89
C ARG A 264 -11.26 22.21 50.74
N SER A 265 -10.85 22.87 49.65
CA SER A 265 -10.98 24.32 49.48
C SER A 265 -11.89 24.68 48.29
N PRO A 266 -13.22 24.48 48.38
CA PRO A 266 -14.14 24.75 47.27
C PRO A 266 -14.19 26.23 46.86
N GLU A 267 -13.99 27.17 47.80
CA GLU A 267 -14.20 28.61 47.57
C GLU A 267 -12.98 29.39 47.04
N ASN A 268 -11.82 28.74 46.86
CA ASN A 268 -10.61 29.37 46.32
C ASN A 268 -10.10 28.65 45.06
N GLY A 269 -10.88 28.74 43.98
CA GLY A 269 -10.54 28.22 42.64
C GLY A 269 -9.36 28.92 41.92
N ARG A 270 -8.67 29.82 42.61
CA ARG A 270 -7.62 30.71 42.11
C ARG A 270 -6.25 30.14 42.43
N SER A 271 -5.34 30.15 41.46
CA SER A 271 -3.95 29.79 41.74
C SER A 271 -3.17 31.01 42.27
N THR A 272 -2.30 30.79 43.26
CA THR A 272 -1.24 31.75 43.66
C THR A 272 0.12 31.37 43.04
N GLU A 273 0.09 30.44 42.09
CA GLU A 273 1.25 29.76 41.53
C GLU A 273 1.31 29.99 40.01
N THR A 274 2.50 29.88 39.42
CA THR A 274 2.73 30.05 37.98
C THR A 274 1.86 29.11 37.12
N ASP A 275 1.35 29.60 35.99
CA ASP A 275 0.44 28.93 35.03
C ASP A 275 0.73 27.43 34.79
N THR A 276 2.01 27.07 34.70
CA THR A 276 2.50 25.69 34.52
C THR A 276 2.02 24.73 35.61
N LYS A 277 2.04 25.15 36.88
CA LYS A 277 1.58 24.34 38.02
C LYS A 277 0.05 24.17 38.03
N THR A 278 -0.68 25.18 37.56
CA THR A 278 -2.14 25.15 37.46
C THR A 278 -2.57 24.13 36.40
N TYR A 279 -1.93 24.13 35.23
CA TYR A 279 -2.12 23.09 34.20
C TYR A 279 -1.78 21.68 34.72
N GLU A 280 -0.65 21.50 35.40
CA GLU A 280 -0.26 20.22 36.00
C GLU A 280 -1.34 19.68 36.98
N LYS A 281 -1.87 20.53 37.86
CA LYS A 281 -2.93 20.18 38.83
C LYS A 281 -4.26 19.82 38.16
N VAL A 282 -4.69 20.58 37.16
CA VAL A 282 -5.91 20.27 36.37
C VAL A 282 -5.74 18.92 35.67
N ARG A 283 -4.60 18.67 35.04
CA ARG A 283 -4.35 17.40 34.35
C ARG A 283 -4.27 16.21 35.32
N ILE A 284 -3.70 16.36 36.51
CA ILE A 284 -3.72 15.29 37.54
C ILE A 284 -5.17 14.95 37.95
N MET A 285 -6.04 15.96 38.13
CA MET A 285 -7.45 15.74 38.46
C MET A 285 -8.22 15.01 37.33
N GLU A 286 -7.95 15.36 36.07
CA GLU A 286 -8.51 14.65 34.91
C GLU A 286 -8.19 13.16 34.91
N GLU A 287 -6.94 12.79 35.18
CA GLU A 287 -6.51 11.39 35.22
C GLU A 287 -7.03 10.66 36.46
N PHE A 288 -7.13 11.34 37.61
CA PHE A 288 -7.77 10.79 38.83
C PHE A 288 -9.24 10.44 38.59
N LEU A 289 -10.03 11.33 37.99
CA LEU A 289 -11.44 11.07 37.66
C LEU A 289 -11.58 9.98 36.59
N HIS A 290 -10.62 9.89 35.66
CA HIS A 290 -10.58 8.81 34.69
C HIS A 290 -10.32 7.44 35.35
N LEU A 291 -9.37 7.37 36.30
CA LEU A 291 -9.12 6.14 37.07
C LEU A 291 -10.35 5.73 37.90
N LEU A 292 -11.05 6.70 38.53
CA LEU A 292 -12.28 6.42 39.28
C LEU A 292 -13.39 5.88 38.37
N LEU A 293 -13.56 6.44 37.17
CA LEU A 293 -14.44 5.88 36.13
C LEU A 293 -14.05 4.43 35.79
N ILE A 294 -12.77 4.15 35.53
CA ILE A 294 -12.30 2.80 35.17
C ILE A 294 -12.63 1.79 36.29
N ILE A 295 -12.34 2.11 37.56
CA ILE A 295 -12.58 1.24 38.71
C ILE A 295 -14.07 0.84 38.83
N ILE A 296 -15.00 1.75 38.51
CA ILE A 296 -16.45 1.56 38.66
C ILE A 296 -17.08 0.89 37.43
N VAL A 297 -16.59 1.25 36.24
CA VAL A 297 -17.16 0.85 34.95
C VAL A 297 -16.62 -0.50 34.46
N GLU A 298 -15.40 -0.86 34.86
CA GLU A 298 -14.75 -2.06 34.32
C GLU A 298 -15.21 -3.35 35.02
N ARG A 299 -16.32 -3.91 34.53
CA ARG A 299 -16.98 -5.10 35.09
C ARG A 299 -16.95 -6.32 34.18
N TYR A 300 -16.19 -6.25 33.08
CA TYR A 300 -16.19 -7.32 32.07
C TYR A 300 -15.07 -8.35 32.28
N GLU A 301 -14.38 -8.30 33.43
CA GLU A 301 -13.59 -9.42 33.91
C GLU A 301 -14.50 -10.44 34.61
N PRO A 302 -14.47 -11.73 34.24
CA PRO A 302 -15.11 -12.78 35.01
C PRO A 302 -14.69 -12.71 36.50
N PHE A 303 -15.62 -13.01 37.40
CA PHE A 303 -15.50 -12.90 38.86
C PHE A 303 -15.50 -11.47 39.43
N VAL A 304 -15.30 -10.41 38.63
CA VAL A 304 -15.58 -9.02 39.04
C VAL A 304 -17.04 -8.69 38.75
N GLY A 305 -17.47 -8.87 37.50
CA GLY A 305 -18.86 -8.78 37.09
C GLY A 305 -19.45 -10.13 36.68
N GLN A 306 -20.77 -10.17 36.61
CA GLN A 306 -21.54 -11.32 36.12
C GLN A 306 -21.47 -11.39 34.59
N VAL A 307 -20.32 -11.81 34.05
CA VAL A 307 -20.05 -11.94 32.61
C VAL A 307 -19.33 -13.23 32.26
N THR A 308 -19.46 -13.64 31.00
CA THR A 308 -18.74 -14.74 30.38
C THR A 308 -17.42 -14.28 29.73
N LYS A 309 -16.51 -15.23 29.46
CA LYS A 309 -15.28 -14.96 28.69
C LYS A 309 -15.55 -14.49 27.26
N GLU A 310 -16.67 -14.92 26.68
CA GLU A 310 -17.10 -14.51 25.33
C GLU A 310 -17.55 -13.04 25.31
N GLU A 311 -18.31 -12.59 26.31
CA GLU A 311 -18.71 -11.18 26.45
C GLU A 311 -17.51 -10.24 26.67
N LYS A 312 -16.48 -10.70 27.39
CA LYS A 312 -15.21 -9.97 27.51
C LYS A 312 -14.56 -9.75 26.14
N LEU A 313 -14.37 -10.84 25.38
CA LEU A 313 -13.79 -10.78 24.03
C LEU A 313 -14.63 -9.92 23.09
N LYS A 314 -15.96 -10.08 23.12
CA LYS A 314 -16.92 -9.28 22.36
C LYS A 314 -16.80 -7.79 22.63
N ARG A 315 -16.63 -7.37 23.89
CA ARG A 315 -16.41 -5.96 24.24
C ARG A 315 -15.08 -5.45 23.69
N GLU A 316 -14.01 -6.24 23.75
CA GLU A 316 -12.69 -5.84 23.24
C GLU A 316 -12.69 -5.70 21.70
N VAL A 317 -13.26 -6.65 20.97
CA VAL A 317 -13.44 -6.58 19.50
C VAL A 317 -14.34 -5.42 19.09
N LEU A 318 -15.43 -5.17 19.82
CA LEU A 318 -16.32 -4.02 19.58
C LEU A 318 -15.55 -2.70 19.66
N HIS A 319 -14.73 -2.51 20.70
CA HIS A 319 -14.01 -1.26 20.89
C HIS A 319 -12.83 -1.10 19.91
N GLN A 320 -12.18 -2.18 19.46
CA GLN A 320 -11.21 -2.11 18.35
C GLN A 320 -11.89 -1.60 17.06
N LEU A 321 -13.03 -2.20 16.67
CA LEU A 321 -13.78 -1.81 15.47
C LEU A 321 -14.45 -0.44 15.58
N CYS A 322 -14.63 0.11 16.79
CA CYS A 322 -15.01 1.50 16.99
C CYS A 322 -13.89 2.51 16.67
N THR A 323 -12.62 2.10 16.53
CA THR A 323 -11.54 3.02 16.12
C THR A 323 -11.46 3.21 14.61
N ALA A 324 -11.62 2.13 13.84
CA ALA A 324 -11.67 2.08 12.39
C ALA A 324 -12.15 0.69 11.91
N PRO A 325 -12.60 0.54 10.66
CA PRO A 325 -12.72 -0.77 10.02
C PRO A 325 -11.33 -1.44 9.89
N MET A 326 -11.23 -2.72 10.21
CA MET A 326 -9.94 -3.45 10.30
C MET A 326 -9.96 -4.73 9.46
N THR A 327 -8.82 -5.16 8.93
CA THR A 327 -8.73 -6.48 8.28
C THR A 327 -8.71 -7.62 9.31
N HIS A 328 -8.90 -8.86 8.85
CA HIS A 328 -8.80 -10.03 9.73
C HIS A 328 -7.44 -10.09 10.45
N SER A 329 -6.33 -9.84 9.75
CA SER A 329 -5.00 -9.91 10.37
C SER A 329 -4.64 -8.74 11.26
N ASP A 330 -5.13 -7.53 10.98
CA ASP A 330 -4.97 -6.41 11.90
C ASP A 330 -5.71 -6.67 13.23
N LEU A 331 -6.86 -7.36 13.19
CA LEU A 331 -7.54 -7.86 14.39
C LEU A 331 -6.71 -8.94 15.09
N VAL A 332 -6.36 -10.05 14.42
CA VAL A 332 -5.60 -11.16 15.05
C VAL A 332 -4.30 -10.69 15.70
N ARG A 333 -3.57 -9.75 15.07
CA ARG A 333 -2.35 -9.13 15.62
C ARG A 333 -2.61 -8.33 16.91
N ASN A 334 -3.80 -7.74 17.04
CA ASN A 334 -4.18 -6.95 18.21
C ASN A 334 -4.74 -7.82 19.36
N PHE A 335 -5.12 -9.09 19.12
CA PHE A 335 -5.66 -10.00 20.14
C PHE A 335 -4.67 -11.06 20.65
N THR A 336 -3.84 -11.61 19.75
CA THR A 336 -3.06 -12.82 20.04
C THR A 336 -1.59 -12.51 20.33
N ASP A 337 -1.17 -12.68 21.58
CA ASP A 337 0.22 -12.43 22.00
C ASP A 337 1.15 -13.63 21.84
N SER A 338 0.62 -14.85 21.68
CA SER A 338 1.46 -16.04 21.53
C SER A 338 0.77 -17.26 20.91
N GLY A 339 0.17 -17.09 19.72
CA GLY A 339 -0.07 -18.20 18.78
C GLY A 339 -0.93 -19.36 19.32
N GLN A 340 -1.92 -19.07 20.16
CA GLN A 340 -2.88 -20.09 20.59
C GLN A 340 -4.01 -20.21 19.56
N GLU A 341 -4.01 -21.32 18.81
CA GLU A 341 -5.05 -21.69 17.82
C GLU A 341 -6.48 -21.75 18.40
N LEU A 342 -6.62 -21.76 19.74
CA LEU A 342 -7.90 -21.73 20.44
C LEU A 342 -8.55 -20.33 20.50
N GLU A 343 -7.77 -19.24 20.49
CA GLU A 343 -8.32 -17.88 20.55
C GLU A 343 -8.89 -17.42 19.19
N THR A 344 -8.34 -17.91 18.07
CA THR A 344 -8.79 -17.53 16.71
C THR A 344 -10.20 -18.04 16.40
N VAL A 345 -10.55 -19.27 16.82
CA VAL A 345 -11.89 -19.84 16.64
C VAL A 345 -12.95 -19.05 17.43
N ALA A 346 -12.62 -18.60 18.64
CA ALA A 346 -13.51 -17.76 19.45
C ALA A 346 -13.69 -16.36 18.81
N LEU A 347 -12.61 -15.79 18.27
CA LEU A 347 -12.65 -14.52 17.54
C LEU A 347 -13.56 -14.57 16.32
N GLU A 348 -13.52 -15.66 15.52
CA GLU A 348 -14.43 -15.82 14.38
C GLU A 348 -15.91 -15.84 14.76
N ILE A 349 -16.27 -16.51 15.86
CA ILE A 349 -17.65 -16.60 16.36
C ILE A 349 -18.14 -15.20 16.74
N VAL A 350 -17.33 -14.47 17.53
CA VAL A 350 -17.62 -13.09 17.93
C VAL A 350 -17.74 -12.16 16.72
N LEU A 351 -16.83 -12.24 15.75
CA LEU A 351 -16.85 -11.38 14.55
C LEU A 351 -18.13 -11.58 13.72
N LYS A 352 -18.58 -12.83 13.53
CA LYS A 352 -19.85 -13.13 12.86
C LYS A 352 -21.05 -12.49 13.58
N GLU A 353 -21.00 -12.37 14.90
CA GLU A 353 -22.05 -11.74 15.69
C GLU A 353 -22.05 -10.21 15.58
N ILE A 354 -20.90 -9.53 15.77
CA ILE A 354 -20.87 -8.06 15.94
C ILE A 354 -20.40 -7.25 14.72
N ALA A 355 -19.84 -7.87 13.69
CA ALA A 355 -19.23 -7.18 12.56
C ALA A 355 -19.77 -7.67 11.21
N ASP A 356 -19.81 -6.76 10.23
CA ASP A 356 -20.08 -7.05 8.83
C ASP A 356 -18.77 -7.05 8.05
N PHE A 357 -18.52 -8.10 7.26
CA PHE A 357 -17.35 -8.18 6.40
C PHE A 357 -17.63 -7.51 5.04
N LYS A 358 -16.87 -6.46 4.72
CA LYS A 358 -17.00 -5.68 3.48
C LYS A 358 -15.76 -5.87 2.60
N LYS A 359 -15.98 -6.42 1.40
CA LYS A 359 -14.95 -6.61 0.36
C LYS A 359 -15.39 -5.85 -0.89
N LEU A 360 -14.62 -4.83 -1.31
CA LEU A 360 -15.00 -3.90 -2.39
C LEU A 360 -14.80 -4.50 -3.80
N SER A 361 -13.87 -5.43 -3.92
CA SER A 361 -13.50 -6.18 -5.12
C SER A 361 -12.82 -7.49 -4.71
N GLN A 362 -12.85 -8.52 -5.57
CA GLN A 362 -12.14 -9.79 -5.33
C GLN A 362 -10.64 -9.60 -5.03
N SER A 363 -9.99 -8.61 -5.67
CA SER A 363 -8.58 -8.26 -5.45
C SER A 363 -8.33 -7.33 -4.25
N SER A 364 -9.37 -6.69 -3.71
CA SER A 364 -9.24 -5.83 -2.51
C SER A 364 -9.17 -6.65 -1.22
N ARG A 365 -8.44 -6.14 -0.22
CA ARG A 365 -8.50 -6.67 1.16
C ARG A 365 -9.90 -6.41 1.72
N GLY A 366 -10.50 -7.42 2.33
CA GLY A 366 -11.77 -7.25 3.03
C GLY A 366 -11.57 -6.70 4.45
N ASN A 367 -12.43 -5.76 4.84
CA ASN A 367 -12.42 -5.15 6.17
C ASN A 367 -13.68 -5.56 6.94
N TYR A 368 -13.53 -5.83 8.22
CA TYR A 368 -14.64 -5.89 9.17
C TYR A 368 -15.03 -4.47 9.60
N GLU A 369 -16.33 -4.19 9.58
CA GLU A 369 -16.91 -2.96 10.09
C GLU A 369 -18.00 -3.31 11.14
N LEU A 370 -18.04 -2.59 12.27
CA LEU A 370 -19.01 -2.88 13.33
C LEU A 370 -20.46 -2.73 12.83
N LYS A 371 -21.36 -3.65 13.22
CA LYS A 371 -22.80 -3.55 12.94
C LYS A 371 -23.42 -2.32 13.62
N ASN A 372 -24.39 -1.70 12.96
CA ASN A 372 -25.03 -0.46 13.46
C ASN A 372 -25.66 -0.65 14.86
N ASP A 373 -26.30 -1.81 15.11
CA ASP A 373 -26.95 -2.12 16.39
C ASP A 373 -25.98 -2.24 17.57
N CYS A 374 -24.70 -2.49 17.30
CA CYS A 374 -23.66 -2.60 18.31
C CYS A 374 -23.15 -1.22 18.79
N LEU A 375 -23.42 -0.13 18.06
CA LEU A 375 -23.01 1.24 18.42
C LEU A 375 -23.59 1.73 19.76
N LYS A 376 -24.62 1.06 20.29
CA LYS A 376 -25.21 1.35 21.61
C LYS A 376 -24.34 0.84 22.78
N TYR A 377 -23.43 -0.11 22.56
CA TYR A 377 -22.53 -0.66 23.57
C TYR A 377 -21.14 0.00 23.57
N TYR A 378 -20.94 1.05 22.78
CA TYR A 378 -19.69 1.82 22.77
C TYR A 378 -19.54 2.64 24.06
N ASN A 379 -18.40 2.50 24.73
CA ASN A 379 -18.02 3.27 25.91
C ASN A 379 -16.86 4.24 25.56
N PRO A 380 -17.06 5.57 25.68
CA PRO A 380 -16.01 6.57 25.43
C PRO A 380 -14.77 6.41 26.34
N PHE A 381 -14.97 5.94 27.58
CA PHE A 381 -13.91 5.75 28.57
C PHE A 381 -13.44 4.31 28.65
N TYR A 382 -13.41 3.59 27.53
CA TYR A 382 -12.88 2.23 27.49
C TYR A 382 -11.39 2.21 27.87
N TYR A 383 -11.07 1.55 28.98
CA TYR A 383 -9.80 1.68 29.69
C TYR A 383 -8.54 1.25 28.91
N HIS A 384 -8.73 0.49 27.82
CA HIS A 384 -7.68 0.01 26.91
C HIS A 384 -7.36 1.00 25.77
N TYR A 385 -8.13 2.07 25.59
CA TYR A 385 -7.81 3.10 24.60
C TYR A 385 -6.63 3.95 25.05
N THR A 386 -5.69 4.20 24.13
CA THR A 386 -4.80 5.34 24.27
C THR A 386 -5.58 6.63 24.02
N LYS A 387 -5.04 7.78 24.43
CA LYS A 387 -5.68 9.09 24.18
C LYS A 387 -5.90 9.37 22.69
N ALA A 388 -5.03 8.83 21.83
CA ALA A 388 -5.21 8.92 20.38
C ALA A 388 -6.34 8.02 19.88
N ASP A 389 -6.49 6.82 20.44
CA ASP A 389 -7.53 5.87 20.02
C ASP A 389 -8.91 6.25 20.56
N GLN A 390 -8.97 6.86 21.76
CA GLN A 390 -10.18 7.49 22.28
C GLN A 390 -10.69 8.54 21.28
N CYS A 391 -9.88 9.54 20.92
CA CYS A 391 -10.29 10.59 19.98
C CYS A 391 -10.72 10.03 18.61
N LYS A 392 -9.98 9.06 18.04
CA LYS A 392 -10.37 8.39 16.78
C LYS A 392 -11.72 7.70 16.91
N SER A 393 -11.94 6.99 18.02
CA SER A 393 -13.18 6.23 18.25
C SER A 393 -14.39 7.16 18.43
N GLU A 394 -14.22 8.26 19.16
CA GLU A 394 -15.26 9.27 19.34
C GLU A 394 -15.63 9.91 17.98
N GLU A 395 -14.64 10.31 17.18
CA GLU A 395 -14.87 10.87 15.83
C GLU A 395 -15.59 9.87 14.91
N TYR A 396 -15.10 8.62 14.83
CA TYR A 396 -15.68 7.58 13.98
C TYR A 396 -17.12 7.23 14.40
N VAL A 397 -17.37 7.04 15.70
CA VAL A 397 -18.70 6.73 16.24
C VAL A 397 -19.66 7.91 16.04
N LEU A 398 -19.24 9.15 16.29
CA LEU A 398 -20.05 10.35 16.04
C LEU A 398 -20.42 10.50 14.55
N LYS A 399 -19.46 10.26 13.65
CA LYS A 399 -19.69 10.29 12.20
C LYS A 399 -20.73 9.24 11.77
N ARG A 400 -20.67 8.02 12.31
CA ARG A 400 -21.65 6.96 12.04
C ARG A 400 -23.02 7.24 12.67
N ARG A 401 -23.07 7.70 13.92
CA ARG A 401 -24.33 8.10 14.58
C ARG A 401 -25.04 9.22 13.80
N LYS A 402 -24.29 10.23 13.34
CA LYS A 402 -24.81 11.32 12.49
C LYS A 402 -25.37 10.81 11.16
N ALA A 403 -24.68 9.86 10.50
CA ALA A 403 -25.16 9.24 9.26
C ALA A 403 -26.46 8.43 9.45
N LEU A 404 -26.70 7.90 10.66
CA LEU A 404 -27.91 7.17 11.05
C LEU A 404 -29.01 8.06 11.66
N GLY A 405 -28.81 9.37 11.75
CA GLY A 405 -29.76 10.30 12.40
C GLY A 405 -29.87 10.15 13.93
N LEU A 406 -28.91 9.49 14.57
CA LEU A 406 -28.87 9.26 16.02
C LEU A 406 -28.30 10.49 16.77
N SER A 407 -28.60 10.58 18.06
CA SER A 407 -28.07 11.63 18.95
C SER A 407 -26.54 11.65 18.97
N SER A 408 -25.97 12.86 18.96
CA SER A 408 -24.54 13.11 19.13
C SER A 408 -24.05 12.95 20.58
N LEU A 409 -24.95 12.73 21.55
CA LEU A 409 -24.55 12.52 22.94
C LEU A 409 -23.90 11.13 23.12
N LEU A 410 -22.67 11.12 23.65
CA LEU A 410 -21.95 9.91 24.01
C LEU A 410 -22.13 9.61 25.50
N LEU A 411 -22.80 8.51 25.82
CA LEU A 411 -23.04 8.02 27.18
C LEU A 411 -22.35 6.67 27.38
N ILE A 412 -22.06 6.34 28.63
CA ILE A 412 -21.58 5.01 29.02
C ILE A 412 -22.78 4.04 28.89
N PRO A 413 -22.61 2.85 28.28
CA PRO A 413 -23.69 1.88 28.11
C PRO A 413 -24.10 1.23 29.44
N SER A 414 -25.24 0.54 29.45
CA SER A 414 -25.71 -0.24 30.60
C SER A 414 -24.67 -1.29 31.00
N LEU A 415 -24.29 -1.31 32.28
CA LEU A 415 -23.20 -2.12 32.79
C LEU A 415 -23.69 -3.49 33.30
N PRO A 416 -22.85 -4.55 33.24
CA PRO A 416 -23.10 -5.77 33.98
C PRO A 416 -23.18 -5.50 35.49
N SER A 417 -23.90 -6.35 36.22
CA SER A 417 -23.89 -6.29 37.68
C SER A 417 -22.59 -6.87 38.25
N PHE A 418 -22.10 -6.31 39.37
CA PHE A 418 -20.96 -6.87 40.09
C PHE A 418 -21.30 -8.26 40.67
N CYS A 419 -20.29 -9.11 40.83
CA CYS A 419 -20.38 -10.27 41.73
C CYS A 419 -20.47 -9.80 43.19
N ASP A 420 -21.05 -10.60 44.07
CA ASP A 420 -21.36 -10.22 45.47
C ASP A 420 -20.15 -9.64 46.22
N SER A 421 -18.96 -10.21 46.01
CA SER A 421 -17.67 -9.77 46.58
C SER A 421 -17.21 -8.37 46.16
N PHE A 422 -17.83 -7.76 45.15
CA PHE A 422 -17.50 -6.44 44.60
C PHE A 422 -18.67 -5.44 44.66
N GLN A 423 -19.84 -5.82 45.17
CA GLN A 423 -21.00 -4.92 45.28
C GLN A 423 -20.71 -3.66 46.11
N SER A 424 -19.83 -3.75 47.11
CA SER A 424 -19.37 -2.59 47.92
C SER A 424 -18.66 -1.50 47.09
N VAL A 425 -18.13 -1.81 45.91
CA VAL A 425 -17.47 -0.81 45.03
C VAL A 425 -18.47 0.28 44.58
N ILE A 426 -19.75 -0.05 44.42
CA ILE A 426 -20.80 0.92 44.06
C ILE A 426 -20.93 2.01 45.14
N GLN A 427 -20.68 1.70 46.42
CA GLN A 427 -20.81 2.65 47.52
C GLN A 427 -19.86 3.85 47.41
N LEU A 428 -18.78 3.75 46.62
CA LEU A 428 -17.91 4.89 46.28
C LEU A 428 -18.69 6.07 45.67
N LEU A 429 -19.76 5.81 44.92
CA LEU A 429 -20.58 6.84 44.26
C LEU A 429 -21.53 7.58 45.22
N GLN A 430 -21.72 7.12 46.47
CA GLN A 430 -22.62 7.77 47.43
C GLN A 430 -21.94 8.25 48.72
N CYS A 431 -20.63 8.03 48.87
CA CYS A 431 -19.89 8.42 50.06
C CYS A 431 -19.66 9.95 50.15
N ASP A 432 -19.47 10.46 51.37
CA ASP A 432 -19.39 11.90 51.64
C ASP A 432 -18.20 12.55 50.93
N ILE A 433 -17.08 11.83 50.81
CA ILE A 433 -15.90 12.31 50.08
C ILE A 433 -16.17 12.45 48.58
N PHE A 434 -16.95 11.55 47.97
CA PHE A 434 -17.35 11.66 46.56
C PHE A 434 -18.31 12.83 46.34
N LEU A 435 -19.32 12.99 47.20
CA LEU A 435 -20.27 14.08 47.11
C LEU A 435 -19.59 15.44 47.29
N THR A 436 -18.64 15.54 48.22
CA THR A 436 -17.78 16.72 48.41
C THR A 436 -16.93 17.02 47.17
N LEU A 437 -16.34 16.00 46.54
CA LEU A 437 -15.58 16.12 45.29
C LEU A 437 -16.47 16.64 44.14
N VAL A 438 -17.65 16.06 43.94
CA VAL A 438 -18.63 16.52 42.94
C VAL A 438 -18.98 17.99 43.18
N THR A 439 -19.38 18.33 44.39
CA THR A 439 -19.71 19.71 44.78
C THR A 439 -18.56 20.68 44.53
N ALA A 440 -17.31 20.31 44.87
CA ALA A 440 -16.13 21.13 44.62
C ALA A 440 -15.85 21.35 43.12
N VAL A 441 -16.10 20.35 42.25
CA VAL A 441 -16.01 20.51 40.79
C VAL A 441 -17.08 21.47 40.29
N LEU A 442 -18.34 21.27 40.67
CA LEU A 442 -19.46 22.09 40.18
C LEU A 442 -19.37 23.56 40.62
N TYR A 443 -18.88 23.86 41.84
CA TYR A 443 -18.62 25.25 42.23
C TYR A 443 -17.52 25.91 41.39
N ARG A 444 -16.44 25.17 41.06
CA ARG A 444 -15.32 25.69 40.26
C ARG A 444 -15.68 25.94 38.80
N THR A 445 -16.66 25.23 38.23
CA THR A 445 -17.15 25.52 36.87
C THR A 445 -18.07 26.73 36.79
N ILE A 446 -18.79 27.04 37.88
CA ILE A 446 -19.65 28.23 38.00
C ILE A 446 -18.82 29.50 38.22
N ASP A 447 -17.72 29.45 38.99
CA ASP A 447 -16.87 30.64 39.23
C ASP A 447 -16.16 31.13 37.96
N GLN A 448 -16.52 32.35 37.52
CA GLN A 448 -15.88 33.01 36.40
C GLN A 448 -14.37 33.24 36.61
N LYS A 449 -13.90 33.31 37.86
CA LYS A 449 -12.49 33.55 38.25
C LYS A 449 -11.71 32.28 38.62
N ALA A 450 -12.31 31.09 38.52
CA ALA A 450 -11.60 29.84 38.77
C ALA A 450 -10.79 29.38 37.55
N GLU A 451 -9.57 28.89 37.84
CA GLU A 451 -8.57 28.39 36.87
C GLU A 451 -8.34 26.89 37.01
N LEU A 452 -8.61 26.32 38.20
CA LEU A 452 -8.39 24.92 38.53
C LEU A 452 -9.54 24.00 38.07
N TRP A 453 -9.97 24.13 36.82
CA TRP A 453 -11.01 23.29 36.19
C TRP A 453 -10.74 23.10 34.69
N SER A 454 -11.40 22.12 34.07
CA SER A 454 -11.47 21.96 32.62
C SER A 454 -12.80 21.30 32.20
N GLU A 455 -13.18 21.43 30.94
CA GLU A 455 -14.36 20.73 30.39
C GLU A 455 -14.24 19.20 30.58
N ALA A 456 -13.04 18.65 30.44
CA ALA A 456 -12.79 17.22 30.62
C ALA A 456 -12.88 16.76 32.10
N ILE A 457 -12.77 17.65 33.08
CA ILE A 457 -13.11 17.38 34.48
C ILE A 457 -14.64 17.35 34.64
N LEU A 458 -15.35 18.34 34.09
CA LEU A 458 -16.80 18.45 34.18
C LEU A 458 -17.50 17.25 33.51
N ILE A 459 -17.10 16.88 32.30
CA ILE A 459 -17.66 15.74 31.56
C ILE A 459 -17.55 14.44 32.39
N ARG A 460 -16.35 14.13 32.93
CA ARG A 460 -16.13 12.92 33.74
C ARG A 460 -16.99 12.90 35.01
N ILE A 461 -17.17 14.03 35.69
CA ILE A 461 -18.07 14.13 36.85
C ILE A 461 -19.54 13.93 36.44
N LEU A 462 -19.99 14.53 35.34
CA LEU A 462 -21.36 14.33 34.85
C LEU A 462 -21.62 12.87 34.49
N HIS A 463 -20.66 12.17 33.87
CA HIS A 463 -20.77 10.72 33.63
C HIS A 463 -20.78 9.89 34.92
N LEU A 464 -19.98 10.25 35.93
CA LEU A 464 -20.03 9.60 37.25
C LEU A 464 -21.39 9.81 37.96
N ILE A 465 -22.00 10.99 37.83
CA ILE A 465 -23.35 11.27 38.32
C ILE A 465 -24.41 10.45 37.56
N CYS A 466 -24.32 10.35 36.23
CA CYS A 466 -25.20 9.47 35.45
C CYS A 466 -25.13 8.01 35.93
N LEU A 467 -23.91 7.49 36.13
CA LEU A 467 -23.70 6.14 36.64
C LEU A 467 -24.34 5.95 38.02
N ALA A 468 -24.17 6.91 38.93
CA ALA A 468 -24.78 6.85 40.25
C ALA A 468 -26.32 6.83 40.20
N LEU A 469 -26.94 7.55 39.27
CA LEU A 469 -28.40 7.51 39.08
C LEU A 469 -28.86 6.19 38.45
N PHE A 470 -28.13 5.65 37.46
CA PHE A 470 -28.48 4.36 36.85
C PHE A 470 -28.34 3.18 37.82
N GLU A 471 -27.29 3.14 38.66
CA GLU A 471 -27.15 2.11 39.70
C GLU A 471 -28.27 2.19 40.75
N GLN A 472 -28.83 3.37 40.99
CA GLN A 472 -30.00 3.53 41.84
C GLN A 472 -31.28 2.98 41.17
N GLU A 473 -31.45 3.13 39.85
CA GLU A 473 -32.60 2.58 39.11
C GLU A 473 -32.56 1.04 39.16
N ASP A 474 -31.40 0.45 38.86
CA ASP A 474 -31.18 -1.00 38.92
C ASP A 474 -31.33 -1.58 40.35
N SER A 475 -30.97 -0.80 41.38
CA SER A 475 -31.14 -1.20 42.78
C SER A 475 -32.60 -1.24 43.21
N VAL A 476 -33.43 -0.31 42.72
CA VAL A 476 -34.88 -0.29 42.98
C VAL A 476 -35.59 -1.42 42.24
N GLY A 477 -35.20 -1.71 40.99
CA GLY A 477 -35.80 -2.79 40.20
C GLY A 477 -35.59 -4.20 40.79
N LYS A 478 -34.46 -4.46 41.43
CA LYS A 478 -34.12 -5.78 42.01
C LYS A 478 -34.86 -6.10 43.32
N GLN A 479 -35.37 -5.09 44.04
CA GLN A 479 -36.05 -5.32 45.32
C GLN A 479 -37.45 -5.97 45.19
N GLN A 480 -38.03 -6.01 43.99
CA GLN A 480 -39.36 -6.61 43.77
C GLN A 480 -39.32 -8.14 43.56
N THR A 481 -38.15 -8.76 43.38
CA THR A 481 -38.05 -10.17 42.92
C THR A 481 -37.38 -11.14 43.90
N THR A 482 -36.72 -10.69 44.97
CA THR A 482 -36.07 -11.56 45.96
C THR A 482 -36.30 -11.10 47.41
N SER A 483 -37.01 -11.91 48.20
CA SER A 483 -37.50 -11.56 49.55
C SER A 483 -36.69 -12.20 50.70
N THR A 484 -35.45 -12.62 50.47
CA THR A 484 -34.70 -13.50 51.41
C THR A 484 -33.21 -13.18 51.60
N ALA A 485 -32.73 -11.99 51.22
CA ALA A 485 -31.35 -11.56 51.48
C ALA A 485 -31.27 -10.57 52.68
N MET A 486 -30.20 -10.69 53.47
CA MET A 486 -29.86 -9.80 54.59
C MET A 486 -29.68 -8.34 54.11
N PRO A 487 -29.90 -7.33 54.99
CA PRO A 487 -29.87 -5.93 54.58
C PRO A 487 -28.45 -5.47 54.22
N SER A 488 -28.15 -5.38 52.92
CA SER A 488 -27.11 -4.47 52.45
C SER A 488 -27.59 -3.03 52.62
N GLU A 489 -26.65 -2.12 52.89
CA GLU A 489 -26.96 -0.69 53.01
C GLU A 489 -27.60 -0.20 51.69
N LYS A 490 -28.83 0.30 51.79
CA LYS A 490 -29.62 0.75 50.65
C LYS A 490 -28.86 1.85 49.90
N PHE A 491 -28.61 1.65 48.61
CA PHE A 491 -27.96 2.66 47.78
C PHE A 491 -28.93 3.81 47.50
N GLN A 492 -28.61 5.01 47.99
CA GLN A 492 -29.50 6.20 48.05
C GLN A 492 -28.74 7.46 47.61
N PHE A 493 -28.18 7.43 46.40
CA PHE A 493 -27.45 8.56 45.83
C PHE A 493 -28.29 9.84 45.73
N TYR A 494 -29.55 9.75 45.27
CA TYR A 494 -30.42 10.92 45.08
C TYR A 494 -30.64 11.69 46.40
N GLU A 495 -31.11 11.01 47.45
CA GLU A 495 -31.32 11.59 48.78
C GLU A 495 -30.05 12.25 49.35
N ASN A 496 -28.89 11.60 49.16
CA ASN A 496 -27.61 12.15 49.60
C ASN A 496 -27.17 13.35 48.75
N SER A 497 -27.41 13.34 47.44
CA SER A 497 -27.07 14.45 46.54
C SER A 497 -27.84 15.75 46.86
N GLN A 498 -29.06 15.63 47.42
CA GLN A 498 -29.87 16.76 47.87
C GLN A 498 -29.26 17.45 49.10
N LYS A 499 -28.66 16.69 50.04
CA LYS A 499 -27.93 17.25 51.20
C LYS A 499 -26.80 18.18 50.75
N TYR A 500 -26.11 17.81 49.67
CA TYR A 500 -25.01 18.55 49.05
C TYR A 500 -25.49 19.59 48.00
N LYS A 501 -26.81 19.73 47.78
CA LYS A 501 -27.45 20.67 46.84
C LYS A 501 -26.97 20.54 45.38
N ILE A 502 -26.57 19.32 44.96
CA ILE A 502 -25.94 19.06 43.66
C ILE A 502 -26.87 19.49 42.49
N GLU A 503 -28.16 19.19 42.56
CA GLU A 503 -29.15 19.59 41.54
C GLU A 503 -29.19 21.12 41.34
N LYS A 504 -29.12 21.90 42.42
CA LYS A 504 -29.12 23.38 42.34
C LYS A 504 -27.87 23.91 41.64
N LEU A 505 -26.71 23.27 41.82
CA LEU A 505 -25.48 23.62 41.13
C LEU A 505 -25.54 23.24 39.64
N LEU A 506 -26.12 22.09 39.30
CA LEU A 506 -26.35 21.69 37.90
C LEU A 506 -27.27 22.67 37.16
N VAL A 507 -28.33 23.16 37.81
CA VAL A 507 -29.20 24.22 37.25
C VAL A 507 -28.42 25.54 37.08
N GLN A 508 -27.55 25.92 38.00
CA GLN A 508 -26.72 27.13 37.84
C GLN A 508 -25.75 27.01 36.66
N ILE A 509 -25.19 25.83 36.40
CA ILE A 509 -24.28 25.58 35.27
C ILE A 509 -24.95 25.82 33.91
N THR A 510 -26.25 25.52 33.74
CA THR A 510 -26.95 25.81 32.46
C THR A 510 -27.06 27.30 32.16
N THR A 511 -26.84 28.18 33.15
CA THR A 511 -26.80 29.64 32.98
C THR A 511 -25.38 30.20 32.82
N ALA A 512 -24.34 29.36 32.93
CA ALA A 512 -22.93 29.77 32.92
C ALA A 512 -22.29 29.60 31.53
N THR A 513 -21.84 30.71 30.93
CA THR A 513 -21.27 30.79 29.57
C THR A 513 -19.93 30.07 29.35
N LYS A 514 -19.43 29.33 30.36
CA LYS A 514 -18.19 28.53 30.27
C LYS A 514 -18.47 27.08 29.90
N ALA A 515 -19.73 26.64 29.88
CA ALA A 515 -20.10 25.22 29.80
C ALA A 515 -20.93 24.83 28.56
N ASP A 516 -21.03 25.72 27.55
CA ASP A 516 -21.87 25.56 26.35
C ASP A 516 -21.67 24.19 25.64
N ALA A 517 -20.43 23.69 25.56
CA ALA A 517 -20.13 22.38 24.94
C ALA A 517 -20.74 21.19 25.71
N CYS A 518 -21.06 21.35 26.99
CA CYS A 518 -21.63 20.32 27.87
C CYS A 518 -23.15 20.45 28.06
N GLU A 519 -23.82 21.45 27.47
CA GLU A 519 -25.25 21.75 27.67
C GLU A 519 -26.15 20.50 27.50
N ALA A 520 -25.89 19.69 26.47
CA ALA A 520 -26.64 18.47 26.20
C ALA A 520 -26.49 17.39 27.29
N LEU A 521 -25.30 17.26 27.89
CA LEU A 521 -25.03 16.29 28.95
C LEU A 521 -25.60 16.77 30.30
N VAL A 522 -25.44 18.06 30.63
CA VAL A 522 -26.05 18.67 31.83
C VAL A 522 -27.58 18.56 31.76
N SER A 523 -28.16 18.85 30.59
CA SER A 523 -29.61 18.69 30.35
C SER A 523 -30.08 17.24 30.43
N HIS A 524 -29.23 16.26 30.12
CA HIS A 524 -29.55 14.85 30.31
C HIS A 524 -29.53 14.46 31.80
N VAL A 525 -28.50 14.87 32.56
CA VAL A 525 -28.43 14.65 34.00
C VAL A 525 -29.65 15.26 34.71
N LEU A 526 -30.01 16.51 34.41
CA LEU A 526 -31.16 17.17 35.02
C LEU A 526 -32.49 16.44 34.75
N LYS A 527 -32.66 15.78 33.59
CA LYS A 527 -33.83 14.94 33.29
C LYS A 527 -33.86 13.64 34.11
N LEU A 528 -32.70 13.08 34.46
CA LEU A 528 -32.63 11.92 35.36
C LEU A 528 -32.98 12.34 36.80
N PHE A 529 -32.54 13.52 37.26
CA PHE A 529 -32.95 14.09 38.54
C PHE A 529 -34.47 14.36 38.60
N SER A 530 -35.07 14.94 37.54
CA SER A 530 -36.51 15.24 37.55
C SER A 530 -37.39 13.98 37.59
N LYS A 531 -36.98 12.90 36.90
CA LYS A 531 -37.66 11.59 36.96
C LYS A 531 -37.75 11.07 38.41
N TYR A 532 -36.64 11.15 39.16
CA TYR A 532 -36.64 10.76 40.57
C TYR A 532 -37.49 11.66 41.48
N ASN A 533 -37.53 12.96 41.20
CA ASN A 533 -38.38 13.90 41.92
C ASN A 533 -39.88 13.56 41.71
N GLU A 534 -40.28 13.21 40.49
CA GLU A 534 -41.64 12.72 40.18
C GLU A 534 -41.96 11.37 40.87
N GLU A 535 -40.99 10.44 40.94
CA GLU A 535 -41.13 9.14 41.63
C GLU A 535 -41.10 9.22 43.16
N GLU A 536 -40.54 10.27 43.77
CA GLU A 536 -40.67 10.57 45.20
C GLU A 536 -41.95 11.34 45.53
N ASN A 537 -42.33 12.32 44.72
CA ASN A 537 -43.58 13.06 44.93
C ASN A 537 -44.80 12.14 44.79
N THR A 538 -44.83 11.22 43.83
CA THR A 538 -45.91 10.23 43.71
C THR A 538 -45.98 9.24 44.89
N LYS A 539 -44.86 8.98 45.59
CA LYS A 539 -44.86 8.21 46.86
C LYS A 539 -45.34 9.05 48.05
N ASN A 540 -45.02 10.34 48.08
CA ASN A 540 -45.48 11.26 49.14
C ASN A 540 -46.95 11.67 48.97
N GLU A 541 -47.45 11.86 47.75
CA GLU A 541 -48.84 12.25 47.45
C GLU A 541 -49.87 11.17 47.82
N GLN A 542 -49.47 9.89 47.89
CA GLN A 542 -50.33 8.83 48.44
C GLN A 542 -50.54 8.93 49.97
N SER A 543 -49.85 9.84 50.67
CA SER A 543 -49.89 9.95 52.14
C SER A 543 -50.69 11.14 52.70
N MET A 544 -51.13 12.11 51.90
CA MET A 544 -51.87 13.29 52.39
C MET A 544 -53.01 13.76 51.47
N SER A 545 -54.25 13.45 51.89
CA SER A 545 -55.55 14.13 51.63
C SER A 545 -55.77 14.84 50.28
N SER A 546 -56.67 14.37 49.41
CA SER A 546 -58.12 14.67 49.44
C SER A 546 -58.52 16.12 49.84
N THR A 547 -58.91 16.96 48.87
CA THR A 547 -60.10 17.87 48.85
C THR A 547 -60.08 18.79 47.60
N VAL A 548 -61.14 18.70 46.77
CA VAL A 548 -61.95 19.76 46.08
C VAL A 548 -61.29 21.16 45.86
N SER A 549 -61.32 21.86 44.71
CA SER A 549 -62.13 21.81 43.46
C SER A 549 -61.45 22.53 42.26
N GLN A 550 -62.07 22.42 41.08
CA GLN A 550 -61.76 23.11 39.82
C GLN A 550 -61.90 24.64 39.88
N ASP A 551 -61.17 25.37 39.02
CA ASP A 551 -61.78 26.30 38.06
C ASP A 551 -60.84 26.66 36.87
N LEU A 552 -61.39 27.23 35.78
CA LEU A 552 -60.78 27.26 34.44
C LEU A 552 -60.16 28.59 33.94
N SER A 553 -59.10 28.44 33.13
CA SER A 553 -58.77 29.18 31.89
C SER A 553 -58.05 30.56 31.90
N ASN A 554 -57.27 30.74 30.81
CA ASN A 554 -56.70 31.97 30.23
C ASN A 554 -55.47 32.65 30.88
N ASP A 555 -54.24 32.26 30.47
CA ASP A 555 -53.28 33.22 29.85
C ASP A 555 -52.11 32.51 29.09
N THR A 556 -52.25 32.22 27.78
CA THR A 556 -51.14 31.71 26.93
C THR A 556 -51.01 32.45 25.59
N ASN A 557 -51.10 33.79 25.64
CA ASN A 557 -50.81 34.66 24.49
C ASN A 557 -49.45 35.38 24.53
N LYS A 558 -48.53 34.98 25.43
CA LYS A 558 -47.21 35.62 25.59
C LYS A 558 -45.99 34.80 25.11
N GLU A 559 -46.09 33.49 24.94
CA GLU A 559 -44.91 32.67 24.57
C GLU A 559 -44.62 32.61 23.06
N LYS A 560 -45.65 32.68 22.20
CA LYS A 560 -45.45 32.61 20.73
C LYS A 560 -44.71 33.81 20.12
N GLN A 561 -44.64 34.97 20.80
CA GLN A 561 -43.94 36.15 20.27
C GLN A 561 -42.42 36.15 20.53
N ASN A 562 -41.94 35.61 21.65
CA ASN A 562 -40.50 35.63 21.97
C ASN A 562 -39.69 34.60 21.17
N GLY A 563 -40.28 33.44 20.82
CA GLY A 563 -39.62 32.41 20.03
C GLY A 563 -39.27 32.85 18.59
N ASN A 564 -40.18 33.57 17.92
CA ASN A 564 -39.97 34.02 16.55
C ASN A 564 -38.90 35.12 16.46
N ARG A 565 -38.90 36.08 17.39
CA ARG A 565 -37.95 37.21 17.40
C ARG A 565 -36.49 36.79 17.58
N ARG A 566 -36.23 35.68 18.31
CA ARG A 566 -34.89 35.06 18.41
C ARG A 566 -34.47 34.36 17.11
N LYS A 567 -35.40 33.65 16.45
CA LYS A 567 -35.12 32.98 15.15
C LYS A 567 -34.81 33.99 14.05
N GLU A 568 -35.54 35.10 13.97
CA GLU A 568 -35.24 36.19 13.03
C GLU A 568 -33.88 36.84 13.28
N LEU A 569 -33.49 37.08 14.54
CA LEU A 569 -32.17 37.65 14.86
C LEU A 569 -31.00 36.71 14.51
N ILE A 570 -31.19 35.40 14.64
CA ILE A 570 -30.18 34.40 14.21
C ILE A 570 -30.11 34.34 12.68
N ALA A 571 -31.27 34.31 12.00
CA ALA A 571 -31.34 34.35 10.54
C ALA A 571 -30.72 35.65 9.97
N GLN A 572 -30.97 36.81 10.58
CA GLN A 572 -30.34 38.08 10.20
C GLN A 572 -28.82 38.10 10.45
N LYS A 573 -28.32 37.48 11.53
CA LYS A 573 -26.87 37.33 11.75
C LYS A 573 -26.23 36.42 10.71
N GLN A 574 -26.84 35.26 10.41
CA GLN A 574 -26.37 34.34 9.37
C GLN A 574 -26.43 35.00 7.98
N ALA A 575 -27.50 35.71 7.65
CA ALA A 575 -27.64 36.47 6.40
C ALA A 575 -26.61 37.60 6.30
N LYS A 576 -26.30 38.33 7.39
CA LYS A 576 -25.24 39.35 7.38
C LYS A 576 -23.84 38.75 7.22
N ILE A 577 -23.56 37.59 7.83
CA ILE A 577 -22.27 36.90 7.67
C ILE A 577 -22.15 36.36 6.24
N MET A 578 -23.19 35.72 5.69
CA MET A 578 -23.20 35.27 4.30
C MET A 578 -23.09 36.46 3.33
N ALA A 579 -23.85 37.54 3.51
CA ALA A 579 -23.72 38.73 2.67
C ALA A 579 -22.32 39.36 2.71
N LYS A 580 -21.63 39.31 3.87
CA LYS A 580 -20.24 39.76 4.00
C LYS A 580 -19.25 38.81 3.30
N MET A 581 -19.46 37.50 3.40
CA MET A 581 -18.71 36.49 2.63
C MET A 581 -18.93 36.64 1.12
N THR A 582 -20.17 36.82 0.66
CA THR A 582 -20.51 37.02 -0.76
C THR A 582 -19.99 38.35 -1.29
N ALA A 583 -19.97 39.42 -0.47
CA ALA A 583 -19.34 40.69 -0.84
C ALA A 583 -17.82 40.53 -1.02
N LEU A 584 -17.15 39.84 -0.08
CA LEU A 584 -15.72 39.53 -0.19
C LEU A 584 -15.42 38.60 -1.38
N GLN A 585 -16.25 37.59 -1.65
CA GLN A 585 -16.15 36.76 -2.86
C GLN A 585 -16.36 37.57 -4.15
N ARG A 586 -17.30 38.53 -4.19
CA ARG A 586 -17.47 39.39 -5.37
C ARG A 586 -16.29 40.33 -5.60
N VAL A 587 -15.67 40.85 -4.53
CA VAL A 587 -14.42 41.62 -4.63
C VAL A 587 -13.31 40.72 -5.16
N PHE A 588 -13.12 39.54 -4.55
CA PHE A 588 -12.14 38.55 -4.98
C PHE A 588 -12.31 38.10 -6.44
N ILE A 589 -13.53 37.78 -6.89
CA ILE A 589 -13.83 37.41 -8.28
C ILE A 589 -13.64 38.60 -9.24
N LYS A 590 -13.88 39.84 -8.79
CA LYS A 590 -13.66 41.04 -9.60
C LYS A 590 -12.17 41.41 -9.72
N GLU A 591 -11.37 41.07 -8.72
CA GLU A 591 -9.91 41.22 -8.71
C GLU A 591 -9.18 40.07 -9.43
N ASN A 592 -9.80 38.88 -9.52
CA ASN A 592 -9.24 37.68 -10.13
C ASN A 592 -10.04 37.22 -11.36
N LYS A 593 -10.49 38.16 -12.21
CA LYS A 593 -11.35 37.86 -13.37
C LYS A 593 -10.72 36.93 -14.40
N ASP A 594 -9.39 36.97 -14.54
CA ASP A 594 -8.67 36.21 -15.57
C ASP A 594 -8.45 34.73 -15.20
N LEU A 595 -8.91 34.31 -14.01
CA LEU A 595 -8.70 32.96 -13.45
C LEU A 595 -9.94 32.04 -13.54
N PHE A 596 -11.05 32.50 -14.13
CA PHE A 596 -12.30 31.72 -14.23
C PHE A 596 -12.88 31.75 -15.65
N PRO A 597 -12.61 30.73 -16.49
CA PRO A 597 -13.31 30.56 -17.76
C PRO A 597 -14.77 30.13 -17.53
N GLU A 598 -15.71 30.80 -18.22
CA GLU A 598 -17.15 30.49 -18.13
C GLU A 598 -17.50 29.26 -18.98
N GLU A 599 -17.76 28.11 -18.34
CA GLU A 599 -18.46 26.98 -18.97
C GLU A 599 -19.83 26.69 -18.34
N LYS A 600 -20.73 26.22 -19.20
CA LYS A 600 -22.18 26.25 -19.02
C LYS A 600 -22.69 24.97 -18.37
N LEU A 601 -23.56 25.09 -17.38
CA LEU A 601 -24.50 24.03 -16.98
C LEU A 601 -25.93 24.53 -17.18
N SER A 602 -26.58 24.00 -18.22
CA SER A 602 -27.96 24.30 -18.58
C SER A 602 -28.88 23.13 -18.26
N MET A 603 -29.75 23.30 -17.27
CA MET A 603 -30.99 22.52 -17.13
C MET A 603 -32.06 23.39 -16.48
N GLU A 604 -33.08 23.79 -17.23
CA GLU A 604 -34.45 23.94 -16.72
C GLU A 604 -35.46 23.89 -17.87
N ASN A 605 -36.71 23.54 -17.54
CA ASN A 605 -37.68 22.94 -18.46
C ASN A 605 -38.55 23.94 -19.25
N ASP A 606 -39.22 23.39 -20.27
CA ASP A 606 -40.29 23.94 -21.08
C ASP A 606 -41.28 24.89 -20.35
N SER A 607 -41.69 25.97 -21.02
CA SER A 607 -43.06 26.06 -21.56
C SER A 607 -43.37 27.35 -22.36
N LEU A 608 -43.81 27.13 -23.61
CA LEU A 608 -44.81 27.89 -24.38
C LEU A 608 -44.61 29.38 -24.75
N SER A 609 -45.15 29.71 -25.92
CA SER A 609 -45.05 30.93 -26.75
C SER A 609 -46.19 31.95 -26.42
N PRO A 610 -46.44 33.08 -27.16
CA PRO A 610 -45.89 33.51 -28.46
C PRO A 610 -45.64 35.05 -28.66
N THR A 611 -45.47 35.45 -29.94
CA THR A 611 -45.69 36.79 -30.56
C THR A 611 -44.67 37.95 -30.41
N THR A 612 -43.77 38.06 -31.41
CA THR A 612 -43.58 39.18 -32.39
C THR A 612 -44.20 40.59 -32.17
N PRO A 613 -43.70 41.67 -32.86
CA PRO A 613 -42.38 41.89 -33.53
C PRO A 613 -41.81 43.34 -33.45
N SER A 614 -40.65 43.56 -34.11
CA SER A 614 -40.12 44.85 -34.67
C SER A 614 -39.62 45.92 -33.67
N SER A 615 -38.59 46.75 -33.94
CA SER A 615 -37.57 46.93 -35.01
C SER A 615 -36.35 47.65 -34.39
N SER A 616 -35.18 47.93 -34.99
CA SER A 616 -34.54 47.82 -36.34
C SER A 616 -33.02 47.67 -36.10
N SER A 617 -32.12 47.07 -36.91
CA SER A 617 -31.93 46.80 -38.37
C SER A 617 -31.06 47.81 -39.13
N THR A 618 -29.78 47.48 -39.33
CA THR A 618 -28.89 47.74 -40.50
C THR A 618 -27.46 47.29 -40.16
N THR A 619 -26.61 46.66 -40.98
CA THR A 619 -26.64 45.89 -42.26
C THR A 619 -25.21 45.31 -42.40
N THR A 620 -24.93 44.10 -42.91
CA THR A 620 -24.71 43.75 -44.34
C THR A 620 -24.80 42.22 -44.50
N HIS A 621 -25.76 41.66 -45.24
CA HIS A 621 -25.72 41.33 -46.68
C HIS A 621 -24.96 40.03 -47.08
N ASP A 622 -25.75 38.97 -47.30
CA ASP A 622 -25.44 37.76 -48.08
C ASP A 622 -25.33 38.02 -49.59
N LEU A 623 -24.86 37.01 -50.35
CA LEU A 623 -25.69 36.36 -51.39
C LEU A 623 -25.13 35.01 -51.87
N LEU A 624 -26.01 34.00 -51.91
CA LEU A 624 -25.88 32.72 -52.64
C LEU A 624 -27.16 32.51 -53.48
N THR A 625 -27.01 31.96 -54.68
CA THR A 625 -28.07 31.45 -55.59
C THR A 625 -27.41 30.41 -56.52
N SER A 626 -28.02 29.31 -56.97
CA SER A 626 -29.41 28.80 -56.88
C SER A 626 -29.50 27.31 -57.30
N GLU A 627 -30.45 26.57 -56.70
CA GLU A 627 -31.43 25.61 -57.31
C GLU A 627 -30.96 24.58 -58.37
N LEU A 628 -30.99 23.26 -58.09
CA LEU A 628 -32.10 22.27 -58.14
C LEU A 628 -32.39 21.69 -59.54
N ASP A 629 -32.26 20.36 -59.70
CA ASP A 629 -33.34 19.53 -60.29
C ASP A 629 -33.16 18.01 -60.06
N THR A 630 -34.26 17.25 -60.17
CA THR A 630 -34.33 15.79 -59.90
C THR A 630 -34.48 14.94 -61.17
N THR A 631 -33.92 13.71 -61.22
CA THR A 631 -34.56 12.51 -61.83
C THR A 631 -33.76 11.22 -61.59
N ALA A 632 -34.32 10.06 -61.95
CA ALA A 632 -33.90 8.74 -61.51
C ALA A 632 -33.20 7.88 -62.59
N ASN A 633 -32.76 6.69 -62.13
CA ASN A 633 -32.55 5.43 -62.86
C ASN A 633 -31.19 5.09 -63.53
N GLN A 634 -30.94 3.78 -63.41
CA GLN A 634 -30.13 2.89 -64.23
C GLN A 634 -28.61 2.80 -64.02
N MET A 635 -28.17 1.55 -64.03
CA MET A 635 -26.77 1.11 -64.04
C MET A 635 -26.16 1.45 -65.38
N ASP A 636 -24.87 1.81 -65.41
CA ASP A 636 -24.01 1.28 -66.47
C ASP A 636 -22.53 1.22 -66.07
N THR A 637 -21.81 0.28 -66.66
CA THR A 637 -20.43 -0.09 -66.30
C THR A 637 -19.40 0.61 -67.19
N SER A 638 -18.41 1.30 -66.60
CA SER A 638 -17.10 1.58 -67.24
C SER A 638 -16.06 2.08 -66.21
N PRO A 639 -14.75 1.93 -66.48
CA PRO A 639 -13.75 1.88 -65.42
C PRO A 639 -13.32 3.26 -64.92
N CYS A 640 -13.37 3.46 -63.59
CA CYS A 640 -12.77 4.64 -62.97
C CYS A 640 -11.27 4.69 -63.24
N GLN A 641 -10.85 5.78 -63.85
CA GLN A 641 -9.45 6.14 -64.04
C GLN A 641 -8.70 6.21 -62.71
N ILE A 642 -7.38 6.07 -62.79
CA ILE A 642 -6.45 6.03 -61.66
C ILE A 642 -6.55 7.34 -60.84
N SER A 643 -7.34 7.33 -59.77
CA SER A 643 -7.31 8.38 -58.75
C SER A 643 -6.01 8.27 -57.97
N GLN A 644 -5.36 9.43 -57.77
CA GLN A 644 -4.03 9.56 -57.17
C GLN A 644 -3.95 8.95 -55.76
N PRO A 645 -2.78 8.45 -55.33
CA PRO A 645 -2.59 7.99 -53.96
C PRO A 645 -2.72 9.16 -52.98
N TYR A 646 -3.61 9.01 -51.98
CA TYR A 646 -3.70 9.89 -50.81
C TYR A 646 -2.46 9.68 -49.91
N LEU A 647 -1.32 10.20 -50.34
CA LEU A 647 -0.19 10.52 -49.47
C LEU A 647 -0.16 12.04 -49.37
N GLY A 648 -0.29 12.57 -48.15
CA GLY A 648 -0.66 13.97 -47.94
C GLY A 648 0.29 14.99 -48.58
N THR A 649 -0.15 15.61 -49.68
CA THR A 649 0.37 16.89 -50.17
C THR A 649 -0.02 18.00 -49.20
N ILE A 650 0.58 18.02 -48.00
CA ILE A 650 0.40 19.11 -47.05
C ILE A 650 1.13 20.34 -47.57
N TYR A 651 0.33 21.20 -48.21
CA TYR A 651 0.28 22.65 -48.13
C TYR A 651 1.62 23.40 -47.96
N LEU A 652 1.88 24.24 -48.96
CA LEU A 652 2.78 25.40 -48.91
C LEU A 652 2.13 26.64 -48.25
N ASP A 653 0.94 26.49 -47.67
CA ASP A 653 0.18 27.61 -47.11
C ASP A 653 0.38 27.73 -45.60
N SER A 654 0.63 28.95 -45.13
CA SER A 654 1.27 29.25 -43.84
C SER A 654 0.27 29.47 -42.69
N SER A 655 -0.99 29.07 -42.88
CA SER A 655 -2.16 29.68 -42.23
C SER A 655 -2.77 28.90 -41.07
N VAL A 656 -2.33 27.66 -40.79
CA VAL A 656 -2.84 26.87 -39.64
C VAL A 656 -1.67 26.28 -38.83
N GLN A 657 -0.95 27.14 -38.11
CA GLN A 657 -0.10 26.69 -36.99
C GLN A 657 -0.99 26.45 -35.76
N THR A 658 -1.11 25.20 -35.33
CA THR A 658 -1.64 24.88 -34.00
C THR A 658 -0.65 25.41 -32.94
N LYS A 659 -1.05 26.47 -32.23
CA LYS A 659 -0.24 27.06 -31.16
C LYS A 659 -0.13 26.10 -29.98
N GLN A 660 0.90 25.26 -29.97
CA GLN A 660 1.20 24.38 -28.86
C GLN A 660 1.92 25.17 -27.75
N THR A 661 1.17 25.47 -26.69
CA THR A 661 1.68 26.08 -25.45
C THR A 661 1.96 24.98 -24.44
N LEU A 662 3.10 25.07 -23.75
CA LEU A 662 3.49 24.15 -22.68
C LEU A 662 3.94 24.94 -21.45
N THR A 663 3.50 24.50 -20.27
CA THR A 663 3.85 25.13 -18.99
C THR A 663 5.06 24.42 -18.39
N CYS A 664 6.17 25.14 -18.20
CA CYS A 664 7.35 24.57 -17.52
C CYS A 664 6.99 24.23 -16.06
N ILE A 665 7.14 22.98 -15.63
CA ILE A 665 6.78 22.57 -14.25
C ILE A 665 7.61 23.25 -13.15
N PHE A 666 8.75 23.86 -13.51
CA PHE A 666 9.71 24.40 -12.56
C PHE A 666 9.52 25.90 -12.30
N CYS A 667 9.36 26.72 -13.34
CA CYS A 667 9.07 28.16 -13.23
C CYS A 667 7.59 28.52 -13.40
N GLN A 668 6.74 27.57 -13.82
CA GLN A 668 5.31 27.75 -14.13
C GLN A 668 5.01 28.72 -15.29
N GLU A 669 6.02 29.07 -16.08
CA GLU A 669 5.86 29.95 -17.25
C GLU A 669 5.33 29.16 -18.46
N ASN A 670 4.30 29.71 -19.10
CA ASN A 670 3.76 29.21 -20.36
C ASN A 670 4.68 29.60 -21.51
N SER A 671 5.24 28.62 -22.20
CA SER A 671 6.08 28.82 -23.38
C SER A 671 5.37 28.27 -24.62
N GLU A 672 5.13 29.13 -25.62
CA GLU A 672 4.74 28.69 -26.97
C GLU A 672 5.97 28.03 -27.62
N LEU A 673 5.84 26.79 -28.13
CA LEU A 673 6.92 26.10 -28.84
C LEU A 673 7.30 26.85 -30.13
N LYS A 674 8.27 27.76 -30.03
CA LYS A 674 8.79 28.59 -31.13
C LYS A 674 10.29 28.39 -31.28
N LEU A 675 10.77 28.60 -32.50
CA LEU A 675 12.19 28.53 -32.85
C LEU A 675 13.08 29.45 -31.97
N ASN A 676 12.57 30.65 -31.63
CA ASN A 676 13.26 31.63 -30.78
C ASN A 676 12.81 31.61 -29.30
N SER A 677 12.24 30.50 -28.82
CA SER A 677 11.84 30.33 -27.40
C SER A 677 12.84 29.45 -26.64
N ASP A 678 12.86 29.58 -25.31
CA ASP A 678 13.72 28.76 -24.45
C ASP A 678 13.42 27.27 -24.66
N THR A 679 14.47 26.49 -24.96
CA THR A 679 14.35 25.05 -25.25
C THR A 679 13.64 24.32 -24.11
N ILE A 680 12.55 23.62 -24.42
CA ILE A 680 11.83 22.77 -23.47
C ILE A 680 12.30 21.32 -23.64
N VAL A 681 12.46 20.62 -22.52
CA VAL A 681 12.84 19.21 -22.45
C VAL A 681 11.86 18.43 -21.56
N ILE A 682 11.68 17.13 -21.83
CA ILE A 682 10.96 16.19 -20.96
C ILE A 682 11.94 15.25 -20.28
N SER A 683 11.72 14.92 -19.00
CA SER A 683 12.53 13.93 -18.28
C SER A 683 12.22 12.51 -18.75
N ALA A 684 13.27 11.75 -19.08
CA ALA A 684 13.17 10.40 -19.63
C ALA A 684 14.13 9.42 -18.94
N TYR A 685 13.80 8.14 -19.00
CA TYR A 685 14.63 7.04 -18.53
C TYR A 685 14.93 6.08 -19.68
N VAL A 686 16.22 5.94 -20.00
CA VAL A 686 16.75 5.08 -21.06
C VAL A 686 17.37 3.84 -20.44
N GLN A 687 16.94 2.66 -20.86
CA GLN A 687 17.45 1.39 -20.36
C GLN A 687 17.56 0.33 -21.47
N SER A 688 18.51 -0.58 -21.32
CA SER A 688 18.57 -1.76 -22.19
C SER A 688 17.38 -2.69 -21.90
N SER A 689 16.92 -3.42 -22.92
CA SER A 689 15.73 -4.25 -22.81
C SER A 689 15.90 -5.60 -23.50
N ARG A 690 15.38 -6.65 -22.85
CA ARG A 690 15.16 -7.98 -23.42
C ARG A 690 13.70 -8.43 -23.31
N VAL A 691 12.78 -7.48 -23.07
CA VAL A 691 11.34 -7.75 -22.87
C VAL A 691 10.71 -8.34 -24.13
N LEU A 692 11.10 -7.88 -25.33
CA LEU A 692 10.62 -8.43 -26.62
C LEU A 692 11.41 -9.66 -27.11
N SER A 693 12.48 -10.05 -26.42
CA SER A 693 13.38 -11.14 -26.84
C SER A 693 12.64 -12.47 -27.01
N LYS A 694 12.78 -13.10 -28.18
CA LYS A 694 12.31 -14.46 -28.45
C LYS A 694 13.33 -15.52 -28.08
N ASN A 695 14.58 -15.31 -28.45
CA ASN A 695 15.68 -16.18 -28.05
C ASN A 695 16.43 -15.60 -26.83
N ARG A 696 16.08 -16.08 -25.63
CA ARG A 696 16.71 -15.63 -24.37
C ARG A 696 18.17 -16.08 -24.24
N SER A 697 18.63 -17.07 -25.00
CA SER A 697 20.00 -17.62 -24.92
C SER A 697 21.07 -16.75 -25.60
N GLN A 698 20.68 -15.94 -26.59
CA GLN A 698 21.58 -14.99 -27.24
C GLN A 698 21.92 -13.83 -26.29
N LYS A 699 23.11 -13.24 -26.42
CA LYS A 699 23.57 -12.10 -25.64
C LYS A 699 24.59 -11.27 -26.43
N ILE A 700 24.74 -10.01 -26.09
CA ILE A 700 25.87 -9.19 -26.55
C ILE A 700 27.10 -9.65 -25.76
N GLU A 701 28.11 -10.22 -26.42
CA GLU A 701 29.31 -10.72 -25.75
C GLU A 701 30.28 -9.61 -25.34
N ASN A 702 30.42 -8.57 -26.17
CA ASN A 702 31.25 -7.40 -25.89
C ASN A 702 30.55 -6.12 -26.41
N PRO A 703 30.03 -5.25 -25.53
CA PRO A 703 29.39 -3.99 -25.91
C PRO A 703 30.30 -3.06 -26.73
N ASP A 704 31.60 -3.02 -26.43
CA ASP A 704 32.55 -2.09 -27.04
C ASP A 704 32.83 -2.39 -28.52
N THR A 705 32.59 -3.62 -28.98
CA THR A 705 32.79 -4.04 -30.38
C THR A 705 31.49 -4.35 -31.13
N PHE A 706 30.33 -4.21 -30.48
CA PHE A 706 29.03 -4.53 -31.06
C PHE A 706 28.64 -3.51 -32.16
N ASP A 707 28.16 -4.01 -33.32
CA ASP A 707 27.61 -3.17 -34.41
C ASP A 707 26.07 -3.07 -34.28
N PRO A 708 25.52 -1.91 -33.86
CA PRO A 708 24.08 -1.72 -33.71
C PRO A 708 23.33 -1.50 -35.04
N THR A 709 24.00 -1.53 -36.21
CA THR A 709 23.41 -1.21 -37.53
C THR A 709 22.21 -2.08 -37.89
N PHE A 710 22.18 -3.34 -37.43
CA PHE A 710 21.09 -4.26 -37.74
C PHE A 710 20.43 -4.78 -36.45
N MET A 711 19.11 -4.61 -36.34
CA MET A 711 18.32 -5.27 -35.30
C MET A 711 17.85 -6.64 -35.79
N SER A 712 17.96 -7.66 -34.94
CA SER A 712 17.51 -9.02 -35.25
C SER A 712 16.00 -9.16 -35.05
N ASN A 713 15.35 -9.95 -35.92
CA ASN A 713 13.95 -10.35 -35.80
C ASN A 713 13.56 -10.98 -34.44
N ASP A 714 14.51 -11.62 -33.73
CA ASP A 714 14.34 -12.19 -32.40
C ASP A 714 14.29 -11.12 -31.28
N LEU A 715 14.60 -9.86 -31.58
CA LEU A 715 14.61 -8.71 -30.65
C LEU A 715 15.36 -8.99 -29.34
N TYR A 716 16.45 -9.75 -29.42
CA TYR A 716 17.20 -10.24 -28.25
C TYR A 716 17.89 -9.13 -27.43
N TRP A 717 18.07 -7.96 -28.04
CA TRP A 717 18.56 -6.73 -27.46
C TRP A 717 17.72 -5.55 -27.97
N GLY A 718 17.79 -4.42 -27.27
CA GLY A 718 17.19 -3.16 -27.66
C GLY A 718 17.35 -2.11 -26.56
N VAL A 719 17.00 -0.86 -26.87
CA VAL A 719 17.06 0.27 -25.93
C VAL A 719 15.67 0.87 -25.83
N HIS A 720 15.04 0.74 -24.67
CA HIS A 720 13.70 1.28 -24.41
C HIS A 720 13.82 2.64 -23.71
N VAL A 721 13.00 3.60 -24.14
CA VAL A 721 12.84 4.90 -23.50
C VAL A 721 11.47 4.98 -22.86
N SER A 722 11.41 5.36 -21.58
CA SER A 722 10.18 5.82 -20.92
C SER A 722 10.28 7.30 -20.58
N SER A 723 9.14 7.98 -20.41
CA SER A 723 9.07 9.38 -20.00
C SER A 723 7.80 9.63 -19.20
N CYS A 724 7.88 10.61 -18.29
CA CYS A 724 6.74 11.06 -17.52
C CYS A 724 5.89 12.14 -18.22
N GLY A 725 6.34 12.67 -19.37
CA GLY A 725 5.62 13.72 -20.12
C GLY A 725 5.56 15.08 -19.42
N HIS A 726 6.46 15.38 -18.49
CA HIS A 726 6.48 16.67 -17.78
C HIS A 726 7.52 17.62 -18.41
N PRO A 727 7.09 18.74 -19.03
CA PRO A 727 8.00 19.70 -19.67
C PRO A 727 8.73 20.61 -18.67
N ILE A 728 10.02 20.83 -18.92
CA ILE A 728 10.93 21.68 -18.14
C ILE A 728 11.76 22.52 -19.13
N HIS A 729 12.03 23.80 -18.90
CA HIS A 729 13.06 24.49 -19.69
C HIS A 729 14.42 23.84 -19.47
N ALA A 730 15.25 23.70 -20.51
CA ALA A 730 16.60 23.18 -20.41
C ALA A 730 17.43 23.93 -19.36
N SER A 731 17.28 25.26 -19.30
CA SER A 731 17.92 26.14 -18.30
C SER A 731 17.45 25.88 -16.86
N CYS A 732 16.17 25.54 -16.65
CA CYS A 732 15.62 25.14 -15.36
C CYS A 732 16.09 23.74 -14.96
N TRP A 733 16.11 22.79 -15.91
CA TRP A 733 16.62 21.44 -15.68
C TRP A 733 18.11 21.43 -15.32
N MET A 734 18.95 22.20 -16.01
CA MET A 734 20.39 22.32 -15.66
C MET A 734 20.59 22.79 -14.22
N LYS A 735 19.91 23.89 -13.83
CA LYS A 735 19.96 24.41 -12.44
C LYS A 735 19.48 23.37 -11.41
N TYR A 736 18.43 22.63 -11.73
CA TYR A 736 17.92 21.56 -10.87
C TYR A 736 18.93 20.41 -10.75
N HIS A 737 19.45 19.89 -11.86
CA HIS A 737 20.43 18.82 -11.91
C HIS A 737 21.69 19.17 -11.12
N ASP A 738 22.26 20.37 -11.32
CA ASP A 738 23.41 20.86 -10.56
C ASP A 738 23.11 20.95 -9.06
N SER A 739 21.89 21.33 -8.67
CA SER A 739 21.47 21.35 -7.27
C SER A 739 21.40 19.94 -6.65
N VAL A 740 20.97 18.93 -7.41
CA VAL A 740 20.93 17.52 -6.99
C VAL A 740 22.36 16.95 -6.85
N LEU A 741 23.26 17.28 -7.79
CA LEU A 741 24.70 16.95 -7.68
C LEU A 741 25.32 17.58 -6.42
N LEU A 742 25.06 18.85 -6.15
CA LEU A 742 25.59 19.55 -4.98
C LEU A 742 24.98 19.04 -3.66
N GLN A 743 23.69 18.71 -3.64
CA GLN A 743 23.00 18.17 -2.46
C GLN A 743 23.52 16.77 -2.10
N SER A 744 23.72 15.91 -3.09
CA SER A 744 24.22 14.54 -2.87
C SER A 744 25.66 14.50 -2.38
N GLN A 745 26.55 15.32 -2.94
CA GLN A 745 27.92 15.49 -2.42
C GLN A 745 27.93 15.92 -0.95
N ARG A 746 26.97 16.74 -0.51
CA ARG A 746 26.80 17.14 0.91
C ARG A 746 26.21 16.01 1.78
N LEU A 747 25.31 15.19 1.24
CA LEU A 747 24.69 14.08 1.96
C LEU A 747 25.65 12.91 2.19
N ALA A 748 26.51 12.59 1.21
CA ALA A 748 27.53 11.54 1.32
C ALA A 748 28.50 11.75 2.51
N LEU A 749 28.70 13.00 2.94
CA LEU A 749 29.53 13.38 4.08
C LEU A 749 28.83 13.29 5.44
N ARG A 750 27.49 13.18 5.48
CA ARG A 750 26.69 13.25 6.72
C ARG A 750 25.90 11.98 7.02
N THR A 751 25.52 11.20 6.01
CA THR A 751 24.62 10.05 6.17
C THR A 751 25.14 8.84 5.39
N ARG A 752 25.51 7.75 6.07
CA ARG A 752 25.85 6.46 5.44
C ARG A 752 24.62 5.68 4.96
N GLY A 753 23.63 6.37 4.41
CA GLY A 753 22.43 5.78 3.81
C GLY A 753 22.63 5.57 2.31
N ALA A 754 22.07 4.49 1.76
CA ALA A 754 22.01 4.33 0.31
C ALA A 754 21.00 5.34 -0.28
N THR A 755 21.35 5.96 -1.41
CA THR A 755 20.42 6.79 -2.19
C THR A 755 19.51 5.91 -3.05
N ASN A 756 18.27 6.35 -3.29
CA ASN A 756 17.27 5.58 -4.05
C ASN A 756 17.54 5.57 -5.58
N TYR A 757 18.54 6.34 -6.03
CA TYR A 757 19.01 6.52 -7.41
C TYR A 757 20.55 6.71 -7.44
N ASP A 758 21.19 6.46 -8.59
CA ASP A 758 22.65 6.58 -8.82
C ASP A 758 22.99 7.82 -9.60
N ILE A 759 23.59 8.76 -8.89
CA ILE A 759 24.13 9.97 -9.47
C ILE A 759 25.39 9.68 -10.32
N GLU A 760 26.12 8.60 -10.01
CA GLU A 760 27.23 8.13 -10.86
C GLU A 760 26.76 7.64 -12.25
N MET A 761 25.49 7.22 -12.37
CA MET A 761 24.86 6.80 -13.63
C MET A 761 23.97 7.90 -14.25
N GLY A 762 24.05 9.13 -13.74
CA GLY A 762 23.22 10.25 -14.19
C GLY A 762 21.74 10.12 -13.82
N GLU A 763 21.37 9.22 -12.90
CA GLU A 763 19.98 9.08 -12.46
C GLU A 763 19.56 10.25 -11.56
N PHE A 764 18.35 10.77 -11.79
CA PHE A 764 17.68 11.81 -11.01
C PHE A 764 16.17 11.52 -10.94
N LEU A 765 15.46 12.20 -10.05
CA LEU A 765 14.00 12.14 -9.97
C LEU A 765 13.37 13.37 -10.65
N CYS A 766 12.26 13.18 -11.35
CA CYS A 766 11.48 14.29 -11.91
C CYS A 766 10.95 15.19 -10.78
N PRO A 767 11.15 16.53 -10.83
CA PRO A 767 10.77 17.45 -9.75
C PRO A 767 9.30 17.36 -9.31
N LEU A 768 8.38 17.06 -10.24
CA LEU A 768 6.94 17.07 -9.99
C LEU A 768 6.40 15.69 -9.58
N CYS A 769 6.71 14.63 -10.33
CA CYS A 769 6.11 13.31 -10.13
C CYS A 769 7.03 12.27 -9.45
N GLN A 770 8.28 12.64 -9.14
CA GLN A 770 9.29 11.76 -8.54
C GLN A 770 9.54 10.44 -9.32
N THR A 771 9.24 10.41 -10.62
CA THR A 771 9.61 9.30 -11.51
C THR A 771 11.12 9.32 -11.76
N LEU A 772 11.74 8.14 -11.74
CA LEU A 772 13.15 7.95 -12.04
C LEU A 772 13.44 8.35 -13.50
N SER A 773 14.53 9.07 -13.73
CA SER A 773 14.98 9.53 -15.05
C SER A 773 16.50 9.54 -15.09
N ASN A 774 17.11 9.38 -16.26
CA ASN A 774 18.57 9.43 -16.44
C ASN A 774 18.99 10.27 -17.65
N THR A 775 18.04 10.88 -18.36
CA THR A 775 18.30 11.80 -19.45
C THR A 775 17.11 12.77 -19.63
N VAL A 776 17.26 13.70 -20.57
CA VAL A 776 16.20 14.60 -21.00
C VAL A 776 16.11 14.61 -22.53
N ILE A 777 14.89 14.70 -23.06
CA ILE A 777 14.63 14.74 -24.51
C ILE A 777 14.08 16.12 -24.86
N PRO A 778 14.68 16.86 -25.81
CA PRO A 778 14.15 18.15 -26.23
C PRO A 778 12.85 18.01 -27.02
N LEU A 779 11.89 18.90 -26.74
CA LEU A 779 10.65 19.04 -27.50
C LEU A 779 10.92 19.90 -28.73
N LEU A 780 10.92 19.28 -29.92
CA LEU A 780 11.26 19.95 -31.17
C LEU A 780 10.01 20.33 -32.00
N PRO A 781 9.98 21.53 -32.61
CA PRO A 781 8.92 21.93 -33.55
C PRO A 781 9.01 21.18 -34.89
N SER A 782 8.06 21.42 -35.79
CA SER A 782 7.90 20.69 -37.06
C SER A 782 9.17 20.70 -37.94
N LEU A 783 9.51 19.54 -38.50
CA LEU A 783 10.80 19.25 -39.15
C LEU A 783 11.12 20.15 -40.37
N ARG A 784 10.09 20.72 -41.03
CA ARG A 784 10.28 21.57 -42.23
C ARG A 784 10.88 22.95 -41.93
N THR A 785 10.67 23.50 -40.74
CA THR A 785 11.14 24.85 -40.37
C THR A 785 12.56 24.81 -39.77
N PHE A 786 12.89 23.69 -39.13
CA PHE A 786 14.10 23.48 -38.34
C PHE A 786 15.39 23.33 -39.17
N THR A 787 15.28 22.98 -40.45
CA THR A 787 16.41 22.78 -41.39
C THR A 787 17.17 24.06 -41.74
N ASN A 788 16.52 25.22 -41.62
CA ASN A 788 17.14 26.52 -41.90
C ASN A 788 18.00 27.04 -40.72
N GLU A 789 17.69 26.61 -39.49
CA GLU A 789 18.24 27.22 -38.26
C GLU A 789 19.10 26.25 -37.43
N THR A 790 19.07 24.95 -37.72
CA THR A 790 20.05 23.98 -37.20
C THR A 790 21.49 24.32 -37.58
N LYS A 791 21.69 25.00 -38.70
CA LYS A 791 22.99 25.51 -39.13
C LYS A 791 23.58 26.61 -38.23
N SER A 792 22.78 27.24 -37.37
CA SER A 792 23.22 28.42 -36.61
C SER A 792 23.24 28.26 -35.09
N PHE A 793 22.36 27.46 -34.46
CA PHE A 793 22.20 27.51 -32.98
C PHE A 793 22.02 26.19 -32.21
N GLY A 794 22.00 25.03 -32.87
CA GLY A 794 21.45 23.76 -32.34
C GLY A 794 21.78 23.31 -30.91
N LEU A 795 22.91 22.60 -30.71
CA LEU A 795 23.10 21.72 -29.55
C LEU A 795 24.56 21.71 -29.04
N ASN A 796 24.89 22.63 -28.14
CA ASN A 796 26.11 22.54 -27.32
C ASN A 796 25.93 21.46 -26.24
N VAL A 797 26.10 20.18 -26.60
CA VAL A 797 26.07 19.05 -25.66
C VAL A 797 27.31 18.19 -25.88
N ASN A 798 28.17 18.10 -24.87
CA ASN A 798 29.29 17.16 -24.86
C ASN A 798 28.78 15.72 -24.63
N ALA A 799 28.25 15.10 -25.68
CA ALA A 799 28.48 13.67 -25.90
C ALA A 799 29.82 13.51 -26.63
N ASP A 800 30.43 12.32 -26.62
CA ASP A 800 31.66 12.09 -27.37
C ASP A 800 31.35 12.04 -28.88
N ASP A 801 31.46 13.19 -29.56
CA ASP A 801 31.23 13.41 -31.01
C ASP A 801 32.01 12.44 -31.93
N ARG A 802 32.92 11.66 -31.35
CA ARG A 802 33.75 10.66 -32.03
C ARG A 802 33.09 9.29 -32.14
N ASN A 803 32.00 9.03 -31.41
CA ASN A 803 31.34 7.73 -31.40
C ASN A 803 30.26 7.62 -32.49
N ASP A 804 30.68 7.06 -33.64
CA ASP A 804 29.84 6.86 -34.83
C ASP A 804 28.56 6.05 -34.61
N ARG A 805 28.42 5.35 -33.47
CA ARG A 805 27.29 4.45 -33.18
C ARG A 805 26.07 5.17 -32.60
N VAL A 806 26.21 6.41 -32.11
CA VAL A 806 25.13 7.11 -31.40
C VAL A 806 23.87 7.31 -32.25
N PRO A 807 23.93 7.75 -33.53
CA PRO A 807 22.74 7.86 -34.37
C PRO A 807 22.03 6.51 -34.56
N THR A 808 22.80 5.44 -34.75
CA THR A 808 22.30 4.09 -34.94
C THR A 808 21.60 3.55 -33.69
N ILE A 809 22.16 3.79 -32.49
CA ILE A 809 21.52 3.43 -31.22
C ILE A 809 20.23 4.22 -31.02
N LEU A 810 20.20 5.50 -31.40
CA LEU A 810 19.01 6.34 -31.32
C LEU A 810 17.89 5.84 -32.25
N TRP A 811 18.19 5.50 -33.50
CA TRP A 811 17.21 4.91 -34.43
C TRP A 811 16.69 3.56 -33.93
N THR A 812 17.59 2.71 -33.40
CA THR A 812 17.19 1.46 -32.74
C THR A 812 16.28 1.71 -31.56
N SER A 813 16.57 2.72 -30.74
CA SER A 813 15.75 3.05 -29.57
C SER A 813 14.38 3.60 -29.95
N CYS A 814 14.29 4.41 -31.01
CA CYS A 814 13.04 4.86 -31.60
C CYS A 814 12.19 3.68 -32.09
N ALA A 815 12.77 2.78 -32.89
CA ALA A 815 12.07 1.60 -33.40
C ALA A 815 11.60 0.67 -32.27
N TYR A 816 12.49 0.30 -31.34
CA TYR A 816 12.20 -0.60 -30.24
C TYR A 816 11.15 -0.03 -29.28
N THR A 817 11.19 1.28 -28.99
CA THR A 817 10.22 1.93 -28.11
C THR A 817 8.82 1.92 -28.74
N ILE A 818 8.68 2.23 -30.03
CA ILE A 818 7.40 2.12 -30.75
C ILE A 818 6.88 0.66 -30.74
N GLN A 819 7.75 -0.32 -30.98
CA GLN A 819 7.38 -1.75 -30.91
C GLN A 819 6.92 -2.18 -29.51
N THR A 820 7.55 -1.69 -28.44
CA THR A 820 7.08 -1.99 -27.06
C THR A 820 5.70 -1.39 -26.77
N ILE A 821 5.44 -0.16 -27.23
CA ILE A 821 4.14 0.51 -27.04
C ILE A 821 3.04 -0.18 -27.86
N GLU A 822 3.32 -0.56 -29.11
CA GLU A 822 2.35 -1.28 -29.95
C GLU A 822 1.98 -2.65 -29.35
N ASN A 823 2.96 -3.41 -28.85
CA ASN A 823 2.70 -4.69 -28.17
C ASN A 823 1.81 -4.51 -26.92
N LEU A 824 2.03 -3.44 -26.14
CA LEU A 824 1.21 -3.12 -24.96
C LEU A 824 -0.24 -2.78 -25.36
N LEU A 825 -0.43 -1.99 -26.42
CA LEU A 825 -1.76 -1.67 -26.97
C LEU A 825 -2.48 -2.92 -27.50
N ARG A 826 -1.73 -3.85 -28.12
CA ARG A 826 -2.28 -5.11 -28.64
C ARG A 826 -2.80 -6.02 -27.54
N ILE A 827 -2.10 -6.09 -26.40
CA ILE A 827 -2.51 -6.87 -25.21
C ILE A 827 -3.74 -6.27 -24.52
N ASP A 828 -3.89 -4.94 -24.58
CA ASP A 828 -5.09 -4.25 -24.11
C ASP A 828 -6.26 -4.30 -25.11
N SER A 829 -6.09 -4.96 -26.27
CA SER A 829 -7.05 -4.96 -27.39
C SER A 829 -7.48 -3.54 -27.82
N LYS A 830 -6.57 -2.56 -27.69
CA LYS A 830 -6.81 -1.16 -28.03
C LYS A 830 -6.41 -0.85 -29.48
N SER A 831 -7.26 -0.11 -30.18
CA SER A 831 -6.91 0.48 -31.48
C SER A 831 -5.92 1.63 -31.30
N ILE A 832 -4.93 1.74 -32.18
CA ILE A 832 -3.90 2.79 -32.17
C ILE A 832 -4.48 4.22 -32.31
N LEU A 833 -5.70 4.36 -32.85
CA LEU A 833 -6.27 5.65 -33.28
C LEU A 833 -6.80 6.55 -32.14
N LYS A 834 -7.01 6.02 -30.93
CA LYS A 834 -7.58 6.77 -29.78
C LYS A 834 -6.92 6.44 -28.41
N SER A 835 -5.84 5.66 -28.35
CA SER A 835 -5.48 4.90 -27.12
C SER A 835 -4.18 5.28 -26.40
N LEU A 836 -3.38 6.20 -26.94
CA LEU A 836 -2.13 6.64 -26.29
C LEU A 836 -2.40 7.65 -25.18
N SER A 837 -1.63 7.58 -24.10
CA SER A 837 -1.60 8.63 -23.08
C SER A 837 -0.79 9.85 -23.55
N LEU A 838 -1.07 11.04 -23.01
CA LEU A 838 -0.39 12.29 -23.38
C LEU A 838 1.15 12.15 -23.34
N GLY A 839 1.69 11.60 -22.24
CA GLY A 839 3.14 11.37 -22.10
C GLY A 839 3.72 10.35 -23.11
N GLN A 840 2.95 9.37 -23.57
CA GLN A 840 3.38 8.47 -24.66
C GLN A 840 3.39 9.19 -26.02
N THR A 841 2.36 10.00 -26.30
CA THR A 841 2.25 10.81 -27.52
C THR A 841 3.41 11.81 -27.62
N GLU A 842 3.71 12.52 -26.52
CA GLU A 842 4.84 13.45 -26.44
C GLU A 842 6.19 12.75 -26.56
N LEU A 843 6.37 11.61 -25.89
CA LEU A 843 7.59 10.80 -25.98
C LEU A 843 7.85 10.34 -27.41
N ILE A 844 6.88 9.72 -28.09
CA ILE A 844 7.09 9.21 -29.45
C ILE A 844 7.33 10.39 -30.41
N SER A 845 6.55 11.48 -30.32
CA SER A 845 6.76 12.65 -31.17
C SER A 845 8.17 13.24 -31.02
N SER A 846 8.63 13.40 -29.78
CA SER A 846 9.96 13.94 -29.49
C SER A 846 11.07 12.98 -29.93
N LEU A 847 10.94 11.68 -29.66
CA LEU A 847 11.94 10.67 -30.02
C LEU A 847 12.07 10.52 -31.54
N VAL A 848 10.96 10.54 -32.30
CA VAL A 848 10.96 10.52 -33.76
C VAL A 848 11.60 11.79 -34.32
N LYS A 849 11.23 12.97 -33.81
CA LYS A 849 11.76 14.26 -34.29
C LYS A 849 13.25 14.42 -33.97
N VAL A 850 13.71 14.03 -32.79
CA VAL A 850 15.14 14.01 -32.42
C VAL A 850 15.92 13.00 -33.28
N SER A 851 15.35 11.83 -33.56
CA SER A 851 15.96 10.80 -34.43
C SER A 851 16.17 11.29 -35.87
N ALA A 852 15.20 12.04 -36.41
CA ALA A 852 15.28 12.67 -37.73
C ALA A 852 16.37 13.74 -37.82
N VAL A 853 16.61 14.45 -36.71
CA VAL A 853 17.56 15.55 -36.60
C VAL A 853 18.99 15.08 -36.39
N TYR A 854 19.19 14.16 -35.43
CA TYR A 854 20.54 13.79 -34.98
C TYR A 854 21.38 13.12 -36.09
N GLY A 855 20.72 12.40 -37.01
CA GLY A 855 21.37 11.83 -38.20
C GLY A 855 22.02 12.86 -39.15
N LEU A 856 21.62 14.13 -39.06
CA LEU A 856 22.07 15.22 -39.93
C LEU A 856 23.25 16.01 -39.34
N LEU A 857 23.50 15.87 -38.04
CA LEU A 857 24.59 16.52 -37.32
C LEU A 857 25.90 15.71 -37.38
N HIS A 858 25.84 14.49 -37.91
CA HIS A 858 26.94 13.54 -37.93
C HIS A 858 27.68 13.50 -39.28
N ASN A 859 28.86 12.88 -39.33
CA ASN A 859 29.67 12.74 -40.55
C ASN A 859 28.85 12.09 -41.70
N ILE A 860 28.62 12.87 -42.77
CA ILE A 860 27.81 12.52 -43.94
C ILE A 860 28.34 11.25 -44.63
N ASP A 861 29.65 11.10 -44.83
CA ASP A 861 30.24 9.96 -45.52
C ASP A 861 29.98 8.65 -44.74
N LYS A 862 30.09 8.69 -43.42
CA LYS A 862 29.75 7.56 -42.56
C LYS A 862 28.24 7.25 -42.60
N ALA A 863 27.38 8.27 -42.63
CA ALA A 863 25.93 8.07 -42.78
C ALA A 863 25.57 7.44 -44.15
N LYS A 864 26.24 7.85 -45.24
CA LYS A 864 26.12 7.21 -46.56
C LYS A 864 26.54 5.73 -46.51
N ILE A 865 27.65 5.39 -45.84
CA ILE A 865 28.08 4.00 -45.65
C ILE A 865 27.03 3.18 -44.87
N HIS A 866 26.44 3.72 -43.81
CA HIS A 866 25.36 3.04 -43.07
C HIS A 866 24.11 2.86 -43.95
N CYS A 867 23.72 3.85 -44.74
CA CYS A 867 22.60 3.71 -45.68
C CYS A 867 22.83 2.59 -46.71
N LEU A 868 24.06 2.47 -47.24
CA LEU A 868 24.41 1.42 -48.20
C LEU A 868 24.41 0.03 -47.54
N LYS A 869 24.91 -0.09 -46.29
CA LYS A 869 24.77 -1.33 -45.50
C LYS A 869 23.30 -1.73 -45.34
N LEU A 870 22.42 -0.80 -44.95
CA LEU A 870 21.00 -1.07 -44.76
C LEU A 870 20.29 -1.47 -46.08
N LEU A 871 20.55 -0.74 -47.18
CA LEU A 871 19.98 -1.05 -48.50
C LEU A 871 20.44 -2.41 -49.05
N SER A 872 21.65 -2.86 -48.70
CA SER A 872 22.18 -4.16 -49.16
C SER A 872 21.43 -5.39 -48.60
N VAL A 873 20.55 -5.21 -47.61
CA VAL A 873 19.59 -6.24 -47.16
C VAL A 873 18.42 -6.39 -48.14
N LEU A 874 18.05 -5.33 -48.86
CA LEU A 874 16.93 -5.29 -49.80
C LEU A 874 17.35 -5.47 -51.26
N LEU A 875 18.62 -5.21 -51.58
CA LEU A 875 19.17 -5.27 -52.94
C LEU A 875 20.34 -6.26 -53.01
N PRO A 876 20.32 -7.28 -53.89
CA PRO A 876 21.40 -8.26 -54.00
C PRO A 876 22.68 -7.62 -54.56
N SER A 877 23.64 -7.34 -53.68
CA SER A 877 24.91 -6.69 -54.03
C SER A 877 26.03 -7.70 -54.31
N PRO A 878 26.78 -7.57 -55.42
CA PRO A 878 27.98 -8.38 -55.64
C PRO A 878 29.15 -7.89 -54.77
N ALA A 879 29.46 -8.69 -53.74
CA ALA A 879 30.71 -8.75 -52.96
C ALA A 879 30.94 -7.78 -51.78
N ARG A 880 31.63 -8.34 -50.76
CA ARG A 880 32.47 -7.71 -49.71
C ARG A 880 31.86 -7.09 -48.44
N LEU A 881 30.55 -7.02 -48.25
CA LEU A 881 29.99 -6.64 -46.94
C LEU A 881 29.47 -7.88 -46.18
N GLN A 882 29.79 -8.00 -44.89
CA GLN A 882 29.14 -8.94 -43.97
C GLN A 882 27.77 -8.37 -43.59
N VAL A 883 26.71 -8.87 -44.23
CA VAL A 883 25.33 -8.36 -44.09
C VAL A 883 24.44 -9.53 -43.68
N PRO A 884 23.53 -9.37 -42.70
CA PRO A 884 22.56 -10.40 -42.35
C PRO A 884 21.54 -10.61 -43.49
N SER A 885 21.09 -11.86 -43.68
CA SER A 885 20.05 -12.18 -44.65
C SER A 885 18.70 -11.56 -44.25
N LEU A 886 17.83 -11.33 -45.25
CA LEU A 886 16.51 -10.71 -45.06
C LEU A 886 15.64 -11.46 -44.04
N ALA A 887 15.85 -12.76 -43.86
CA ALA A 887 15.14 -13.58 -42.87
C ALA A 887 15.38 -13.12 -41.43
N ASN A 888 16.61 -12.68 -41.10
CA ASN A 888 17.09 -12.48 -39.73
C ASN A 888 17.00 -11.03 -39.22
N VAL A 889 16.60 -10.07 -40.08
CA VAL A 889 16.52 -8.64 -39.76
C VAL A 889 15.09 -8.24 -39.37
N ASP A 890 14.96 -7.32 -38.39
CA ASP A 890 13.71 -6.65 -38.09
C ASP A 890 13.41 -5.56 -39.13
N LEU A 891 12.31 -5.71 -39.87
CA LEU A 891 11.99 -4.83 -41.00
C LEU A 891 11.38 -3.49 -40.59
N PHE A 892 10.91 -3.33 -39.35
CA PHE A 892 10.45 -2.03 -38.86
C PHE A 892 11.63 -1.13 -38.48
N HIS A 893 12.65 -1.70 -37.81
CA HIS A 893 13.94 -1.05 -37.60
C HIS A 893 14.61 -0.63 -38.90
N LEU A 894 14.61 -1.52 -39.90
CA LEU A 894 15.15 -1.25 -41.23
C LEU A 894 14.41 -0.08 -41.90
N LEU A 895 13.07 -0.03 -41.80
CA LEU A 895 12.26 1.09 -42.28
C LEU A 895 12.64 2.41 -41.58
N VAL A 896 12.60 2.46 -40.24
CA VAL A 896 12.90 3.67 -39.46
C VAL A 896 14.30 4.19 -39.77
N SER A 897 15.30 3.29 -39.79
CA SER A 897 16.69 3.65 -40.08
C SER A 897 16.84 4.15 -41.52
N LEU A 898 16.26 3.46 -42.51
CA LEU A 898 16.32 3.88 -43.91
C LEU A 898 15.58 5.20 -44.18
N CYS A 899 14.45 5.47 -43.53
CA CYS A 899 13.78 6.77 -43.64
C CYS A 899 14.73 7.92 -43.27
N PHE A 900 15.55 7.75 -42.22
CA PHE A 900 16.50 8.78 -41.80
C PHE A 900 17.80 8.80 -42.61
N THR A 901 18.29 7.66 -43.12
CA THR A 901 19.56 7.62 -43.87
C THR A 901 19.42 7.81 -45.39
N LEU A 902 18.31 7.39 -45.99
CA LEU A 902 18.09 7.43 -47.44
C LEU A 902 18.18 8.85 -48.05
N PRO A 903 17.63 9.92 -47.40
CA PRO A 903 17.79 11.28 -47.91
C PRO A 903 19.25 11.74 -48.02
N ILE A 904 20.15 11.19 -47.19
CA ILE A 904 21.57 11.58 -47.11
C ILE A 904 22.35 11.11 -48.35
N LEU A 905 21.90 10.05 -49.02
CA LEU A 905 22.54 9.58 -50.27
C LEU A 905 22.46 10.62 -51.40
N PHE A 906 21.42 11.47 -51.41
CA PHE A 906 21.19 12.48 -52.44
C PHE A 906 21.86 13.84 -52.15
N ILE A 907 22.68 13.94 -51.09
CA ILE A 907 23.39 15.17 -50.73
C ILE A 907 24.81 15.15 -51.32
N ASP A 908 25.05 16.00 -52.31
CA ASP A 908 26.40 16.24 -52.86
C ASP A 908 26.96 17.59 -52.37
N GLY A 909 28.12 17.54 -51.70
CA GLY A 909 28.81 18.73 -51.19
C GLY A 909 28.25 19.30 -49.87
N VAL A 910 28.55 20.57 -49.59
CA VAL A 910 28.05 21.28 -48.40
C VAL A 910 26.55 21.55 -48.60
N PRO A 911 25.65 21.01 -47.77
CA PRO A 911 24.21 21.08 -48.02
C PRO A 911 23.72 22.53 -47.97
N GLN A 912 23.10 23.03 -49.03
CA GLN A 912 22.32 24.28 -48.96
C GLN A 912 20.97 24.06 -48.27
N PHE A 913 20.28 22.98 -48.63
CA PHE A 913 19.07 22.49 -47.98
C PHE A 913 19.30 21.07 -47.45
N ILE A 914 18.67 20.72 -46.33
CA ILE A 914 18.78 19.39 -45.73
C ILE A 914 17.45 18.65 -45.96
N HIS A 915 17.49 17.53 -46.69
CA HIS A 915 16.32 16.69 -46.88
C HIS A 915 16.08 15.82 -45.64
N VAL A 916 15.03 16.15 -44.89
CA VAL A 916 14.54 15.34 -43.76
C VAL A 916 13.44 14.38 -44.25
N ALA A 917 13.33 13.21 -43.62
CA ALA A 917 12.18 12.31 -43.79
C ALA A 917 10.87 13.06 -43.49
N ASN A 918 9.93 13.05 -44.43
CA ASN A 918 8.76 13.97 -44.41
C ASN A 918 7.47 13.31 -44.93
N GLY A 919 7.45 11.98 -45.11
CA GLY A 919 6.34 11.27 -45.75
C GLY A 919 6.26 11.57 -47.26
N ASN A 920 7.41 11.66 -47.92
CA ASN A 920 7.50 11.95 -49.35
C ASN A 920 7.29 10.68 -50.20
N LEU A 921 7.36 10.80 -51.54
CA LEU A 921 7.20 9.66 -52.43
C LEU A 921 8.25 8.56 -52.21
N ASN A 922 9.50 8.92 -51.86
CA ASN A 922 10.55 7.94 -51.54
C ASN A 922 10.22 7.17 -50.26
N ASP A 923 9.68 7.84 -49.24
CA ASP A 923 9.21 7.20 -48.00
C ASP A 923 8.08 6.18 -48.30
N LEU A 924 7.15 6.51 -49.23
CA LEU A 924 6.11 5.58 -49.69
C LEU A 924 6.67 4.40 -50.52
N TYR A 925 7.63 4.64 -51.42
CA TYR A 925 8.28 3.57 -52.17
C TYR A 925 9.07 2.64 -51.24
N LEU A 926 9.78 3.20 -50.25
CA LEU A 926 10.47 2.46 -49.20
C LEU A 926 9.48 1.64 -48.35
N MET A 927 8.37 2.23 -47.91
CA MET A 927 7.32 1.52 -47.17
C MET A 927 6.73 0.35 -47.98
N ARG A 928 6.53 0.53 -49.30
CA ARG A 928 6.07 -0.55 -50.19
C ARG A 928 7.11 -1.66 -50.33
N LEU A 929 8.40 -1.30 -50.51
CA LEU A 929 9.50 -2.25 -50.61
C LEU A 929 9.66 -3.08 -49.33
N ILE A 930 9.64 -2.41 -48.16
CA ILE A 930 9.67 -3.06 -46.84
C ILE A 930 8.46 -3.97 -46.63
N LEU A 931 7.26 -3.53 -47.02
CA LEU A 931 6.05 -4.35 -46.90
C LEU A 931 6.12 -5.61 -47.76
N THR A 932 6.57 -5.50 -49.01
CA THR A 932 6.78 -6.65 -49.91
C THR A 932 7.86 -7.59 -49.37
N ALA A 933 8.97 -7.04 -48.85
CA ALA A 933 10.00 -7.82 -48.16
C ALA A 933 9.44 -8.57 -46.93
N HIS A 934 8.59 -7.94 -46.12
CA HIS A 934 7.98 -8.57 -44.95
C HIS A 934 6.93 -9.63 -45.33
N CYS A 935 6.14 -9.41 -46.38
CA CYS A 935 5.28 -10.45 -46.96
C CYS A 935 6.09 -11.71 -47.32
N LEU A 936 7.24 -11.54 -47.99
CA LEU A 936 8.12 -12.67 -48.35
C LEU A 936 8.78 -13.30 -47.11
N GLN A 937 9.19 -12.51 -46.11
CA GLN A 937 9.74 -12.99 -44.83
C GLN A 937 8.73 -13.85 -44.06
N ILE A 938 7.46 -13.41 -43.99
CA ILE A 938 6.36 -14.15 -43.35
C ILE A 938 6.04 -15.43 -44.13
N LEU A 939 5.85 -15.34 -45.46
CA LEU A 939 5.50 -16.50 -46.29
C LEU A 939 6.61 -17.55 -46.34
N SER A 940 7.87 -17.15 -46.16
CA SER A 940 9.03 -18.06 -46.08
C SER A 940 9.23 -18.65 -44.67
N SER A 941 8.47 -18.23 -43.67
CA SER A 941 8.64 -18.68 -42.28
C SER A 941 8.04 -20.07 -42.01
N HIS A 942 8.65 -20.77 -41.05
CA HIS A 942 8.37 -22.19 -40.78
C HIS A 942 6.90 -22.42 -40.38
N ASN A 943 6.27 -23.44 -40.98
CA ASN A 943 4.85 -23.78 -40.78
C ASN A 943 3.83 -22.64 -41.03
N PHE A 944 4.19 -21.57 -41.74
CA PHE A 944 3.22 -20.50 -42.04
C PHE A 944 2.21 -20.92 -43.12
N ILE A 945 2.66 -21.57 -44.18
CA ILE A 945 1.85 -21.95 -45.35
C ILE A 945 1.09 -23.28 -45.20
N TYR A 946 1.34 -24.04 -44.11
CA TYR A 946 0.79 -25.37 -43.88
C TYR A 946 -0.31 -25.38 -42.80
N GLU A 947 -1.29 -26.26 -42.96
CA GLU A 947 -2.39 -26.43 -42.02
C GLU A 947 -1.88 -26.99 -40.69
N GLN A 948 -2.36 -26.46 -39.56
CA GLN A 948 -1.98 -26.90 -38.22
C GLN A 948 -3.09 -27.77 -37.63
N GLU A 949 -2.75 -29.00 -37.21
CA GLU A 949 -3.70 -30.04 -36.79
C GLU A 949 -4.56 -29.69 -35.56
N GLN A 950 -4.26 -28.61 -34.84
CA GLN A 950 -4.91 -28.27 -33.56
C GLN A 950 -6.05 -27.23 -33.63
N ASN A 951 -6.28 -26.55 -34.76
CA ASN A 951 -7.26 -25.44 -34.85
C ASN A 951 -8.53 -25.80 -35.66
N ILE A 952 -9.27 -26.81 -35.22
CA ILE A 952 -10.54 -27.22 -35.86
C ILE A 952 -11.76 -26.42 -35.32
N SER A 953 -11.63 -25.72 -34.18
CA SER A 953 -12.76 -25.20 -33.40
C SER A 953 -12.98 -23.68 -33.37
N GLU A 954 -12.02 -22.82 -33.72
CA GLU A 954 -12.13 -21.36 -33.51
C GLU A 954 -12.26 -20.49 -34.78
N PHE A 955 -12.11 -21.07 -35.97
CA PHE A 955 -12.30 -20.36 -37.25
C PHE A 955 -13.50 -20.86 -38.07
N SER A 956 -14.31 -21.74 -37.48
CA SER A 956 -15.42 -22.48 -38.12
C SER A 956 -16.81 -21.90 -37.78
N SER A 957 -16.92 -20.57 -37.69
CA SER A 957 -18.19 -19.85 -37.41
C SER A 957 -18.55 -18.77 -38.44
N SER A 958 -18.16 -18.97 -39.70
CA SER A 958 -18.81 -18.32 -40.85
C SER A 958 -19.01 -19.32 -41.98
N ASN A 959 -20.27 -19.58 -42.36
CA ASN A 959 -20.70 -20.63 -43.29
C ASN A 959 -19.78 -20.81 -44.50
N ILE A 960 -19.04 -21.93 -44.53
CA ILE A 960 -18.37 -22.40 -45.74
C ILE A 960 -19.40 -23.23 -46.53
N ASN A 961 -20.07 -22.58 -47.47
CA ASN A 961 -20.53 -23.31 -48.65
C ASN A 961 -19.27 -23.70 -49.44
N ASN A 962 -19.11 -24.98 -49.75
CA ASN A 962 -17.89 -25.53 -50.39
C ASN A 962 -17.78 -25.23 -51.90
N ASP A 963 -18.64 -24.35 -52.43
CA ASP A 963 -18.77 -24.08 -53.86
C ASP A 963 -18.50 -22.60 -54.19
N ASP A 964 -17.24 -22.18 -54.05
CA ASP A 964 -16.59 -21.21 -54.96
C ASP A 964 -15.08 -21.11 -54.63
N ASP A 965 -14.22 -21.83 -55.36
CA ASP A 965 -12.77 -21.53 -55.40
C ASP A 965 -12.54 -20.33 -56.35
N GLY A 966 -13.28 -19.25 -56.06
CA GLY A 966 -13.51 -18.14 -56.96
C GLY A 966 -12.24 -17.36 -57.26
N ASN A 967 -12.03 -17.10 -58.57
CA ASN A 967 -10.93 -16.37 -59.20
C ASN A 967 -10.69 -14.93 -58.67
N SER A 968 -10.37 -14.79 -57.39
CA SER A 968 -9.90 -13.53 -56.83
C SER A 968 -8.41 -13.36 -57.17
N VAL A 969 -8.08 -12.23 -57.81
CA VAL A 969 -6.73 -11.90 -58.27
C VAL A 969 -5.71 -11.90 -57.10
N GLU A 970 -6.17 -11.70 -55.86
CA GLU A 970 -5.36 -11.80 -54.63
C GLU A 970 -4.93 -13.24 -54.33
N VAL A 971 -5.84 -14.21 -54.38
CA VAL A 971 -5.53 -15.62 -54.10
C VAL A 971 -4.54 -16.16 -55.12
N GLU A 972 -4.72 -15.82 -56.40
CA GLU A 972 -3.84 -16.29 -57.46
C GLU A 972 -2.44 -15.64 -57.39
N ALA A 973 -2.35 -14.35 -57.04
CA ALA A 973 -1.08 -13.68 -56.77
C ALA A 973 -0.27 -14.39 -55.67
N ILE A 974 -0.92 -14.73 -54.56
CA ILE A 974 -0.26 -15.42 -53.43
C ILE A 974 0.10 -16.86 -53.79
N LYS A 975 -0.79 -17.61 -54.47
CA LYS A 975 -0.48 -18.96 -55.00
C LYS A 975 0.80 -18.95 -55.83
N ASN A 976 0.96 -17.99 -56.74
CA ASN A 976 2.15 -17.85 -57.59
C ASN A 976 3.43 -17.52 -56.79
N VAL A 977 3.36 -16.63 -55.79
CA VAL A 977 4.52 -16.30 -54.92
C VAL A 977 4.90 -17.51 -54.04
N VAL A 978 3.94 -18.22 -53.47
CA VAL A 978 4.18 -19.42 -52.66
C VAL A 978 4.83 -20.53 -53.50
N GLN A 979 4.38 -20.73 -54.76
CA GLN A 979 5.04 -21.66 -55.67
C GLN A 979 6.51 -21.30 -55.93
N LYS A 980 6.83 -20.02 -56.16
CA LYS A 980 8.23 -19.56 -56.31
C LYS A 980 9.07 -19.80 -55.05
N ILE A 981 8.53 -19.53 -53.86
CA ILE A 981 9.20 -19.81 -52.58
C ILE A 981 9.51 -21.30 -52.47
N ILE A 982 8.51 -22.17 -52.67
CA ILE A 982 8.69 -23.64 -52.63
C ILE A 982 9.71 -24.13 -53.67
N GLN A 983 9.71 -23.56 -54.88
CA GLN A 983 10.70 -23.88 -55.91
C GLN A 983 12.12 -23.47 -55.48
N SER A 984 12.30 -22.29 -54.89
CA SER A 984 13.60 -21.81 -54.40
C SER A 984 14.14 -22.66 -53.24
N GLN A 985 13.28 -23.07 -52.31
CA GLN A 985 13.64 -23.87 -51.13
C GLN A 985 14.01 -25.32 -51.50
N LYS A 986 13.35 -25.92 -52.50
CA LYS A 986 13.64 -27.29 -52.96
C LYS A 986 15.08 -27.50 -53.44
N ASN A 987 15.78 -26.45 -53.85
CA ASN A 987 17.17 -26.53 -54.30
C ASN A 987 18.20 -26.66 -53.15
N GLN A 988 17.79 -26.58 -51.87
CA GLN A 988 18.69 -26.68 -50.70
C GLN A 988 18.56 -27.99 -49.89
N SER A 989 17.86 -28.99 -50.46
CA SER A 989 17.91 -30.43 -50.13
C SER A 989 17.05 -31.01 -48.99
N TYR A 990 16.62 -32.25 -49.26
CA TYR A 990 15.97 -33.29 -48.45
C TYR A 990 14.55 -33.13 -47.90
N GLN A 991 13.79 -34.21 -48.16
CA GLN A 991 12.38 -34.49 -47.91
C GLN A 991 11.84 -34.04 -46.54
N THR A 992 10.76 -33.26 -46.56
CA THR A 992 9.80 -33.10 -45.45
C THR A 992 8.45 -33.75 -45.81
N PRO A 993 7.60 -34.12 -44.83
CA PRO A 993 6.40 -34.91 -45.06
C PRO A 993 5.29 -34.15 -45.81
N SER A 994 4.30 -34.90 -46.30
CA SER A 994 3.14 -34.43 -47.06
C SER A 994 2.16 -33.53 -46.26
N GLN A 995 2.61 -32.37 -45.81
CA GLN A 995 1.77 -31.39 -45.13
C GLN A 995 0.85 -30.66 -46.13
N ARG A 996 -0.43 -30.53 -45.78
CA ARG A 996 -1.44 -29.85 -46.60
C ARG A 996 -1.24 -28.33 -46.54
N LEU A 997 -1.22 -27.67 -47.69
CA LEU A 997 -1.18 -26.21 -47.77
C LEU A 997 -2.55 -25.63 -47.39
N LEU A 998 -2.56 -24.45 -46.76
CA LEU A 998 -3.79 -23.69 -46.52
C LEU A 998 -4.51 -23.38 -47.84
N SER A 999 -5.84 -23.27 -47.77
CA SER A 999 -6.60 -22.64 -48.84
C SER A 999 -6.14 -21.18 -49.05
N GLY A 1000 -6.14 -20.72 -50.30
CA GLY A 1000 -5.60 -19.40 -50.64
C GLY A 1000 -6.27 -18.26 -49.88
N ARG A 1001 -7.59 -18.35 -49.65
CA ARG A 1001 -8.35 -17.36 -48.86
C ARG A 1001 -7.95 -17.35 -47.39
N ALA A 1002 -7.76 -18.52 -46.77
CA ALA A 1002 -7.29 -18.60 -45.38
C ALA A 1002 -5.86 -18.07 -45.24
N LEU A 1003 -5.00 -18.31 -46.24
CA LEU A 1003 -3.65 -17.74 -46.29
C LEU A 1003 -3.65 -16.21 -46.46
N CYS A 1004 -4.56 -15.64 -47.25
CA CYS A 1004 -4.74 -14.18 -47.36
C CYS A 1004 -5.02 -13.55 -45.98
N GLU A 1005 -6.01 -14.05 -45.24
CA GLU A 1005 -6.38 -13.49 -43.94
C GLU A 1005 -5.30 -13.70 -42.88
N LYS A 1006 -4.68 -14.90 -42.84
CA LYS A 1006 -3.53 -15.18 -41.98
C LYS A 1006 -2.35 -14.23 -42.25
N LEU A 1007 -2.10 -13.88 -43.52
CA LEU A 1007 -1.07 -12.92 -43.91
C LEU A 1007 -1.42 -11.48 -43.50
N LYS A 1008 -2.66 -11.01 -43.73
CA LYS A 1008 -3.11 -9.68 -43.25
C LYS A 1008 -2.92 -9.52 -41.75
N LEU A 1009 -3.32 -10.53 -40.96
CA LEU A 1009 -3.11 -10.54 -39.51
C LEU A 1009 -1.64 -10.52 -39.12
N ALA A 1010 -0.76 -11.18 -39.88
CA ALA A 1010 0.68 -11.19 -39.64
C ALA A 1010 1.39 -9.88 -40.03
N LEU A 1011 0.80 -9.07 -40.93
CA LEU A 1011 1.31 -7.75 -41.32
C LEU A 1011 0.89 -6.62 -40.37
N LEU A 1012 -0.20 -6.79 -39.61
CA LEU A 1012 -0.71 -5.78 -38.67
C LEU A 1012 0.33 -5.21 -37.69
N PRO A 1013 1.24 -5.99 -37.07
CA PRO A 1013 2.29 -5.46 -36.19
C PRO A 1013 3.17 -4.40 -36.86
N LEU A 1014 3.68 -4.69 -38.06
CA LEU A 1014 4.50 -3.76 -38.84
C LEU A 1014 3.70 -2.52 -39.24
N LEU A 1015 2.46 -2.72 -39.70
CA LEU A 1015 1.58 -1.63 -40.14
C LEU A 1015 1.19 -0.71 -38.99
N ARG A 1016 0.87 -1.24 -37.80
CA ARG A 1016 0.58 -0.46 -36.58
C ARG A 1016 1.81 0.35 -36.14
N CYS A 1017 3.00 -0.24 -36.12
CA CYS A 1017 4.25 0.47 -35.81
C CYS A 1017 4.55 1.57 -36.85
N SER A 1018 4.38 1.28 -38.14
CA SER A 1018 4.58 2.24 -39.24
C SER A 1018 3.60 3.40 -39.18
N ALA A 1019 2.33 3.14 -38.86
CA ALA A 1019 1.32 4.18 -38.67
C ALA A 1019 1.66 5.13 -37.51
N LEU A 1020 2.09 4.58 -36.36
CA LEU A 1020 2.57 5.39 -35.23
C LEU A 1020 3.79 6.24 -35.60
N PHE A 1021 4.77 5.64 -36.30
CA PHE A 1021 5.96 6.35 -36.76
C PHE A 1021 5.61 7.51 -37.72
N TYR A 1022 4.87 7.24 -38.78
CA TYR A 1022 4.53 8.26 -39.78
C TYR A 1022 3.58 9.34 -39.24
N HIS A 1023 2.65 9.00 -38.34
CA HIS A 1023 1.82 9.98 -37.62
C HIS A 1023 2.69 11.02 -36.91
N HIS A 1024 3.68 10.56 -36.14
CA HIS A 1024 4.57 11.43 -35.36
C HIS A 1024 5.70 12.09 -36.17
N LEU A 1025 6.02 11.56 -37.36
CA LEU A 1025 6.97 12.16 -38.30
C LEU A 1025 6.34 13.30 -39.12
N THR A 1026 5.06 13.15 -39.50
CA THR A 1026 4.36 14.06 -40.43
C THR A 1026 3.34 14.97 -39.76
N ASP A 1027 3.04 14.74 -38.48
CA ASP A 1027 1.96 15.38 -37.70
C ASP A 1027 0.57 15.26 -38.38
N THR A 1028 0.35 14.23 -39.22
CA THR A 1028 -0.92 13.99 -39.92
C THR A 1028 -1.99 13.45 -38.96
N ALA A 1029 -3.13 14.13 -38.89
CA ALA A 1029 -4.26 13.72 -38.03
C ALA A 1029 -4.76 12.30 -38.36
N TRP A 1030 -5.17 11.56 -37.33
CA TRP A 1030 -5.79 10.24 -37.48
C TRP A 1030 -7.12 10.32 -38.25
N PRO A 1031 -7.50 9.28 -39.02
CA PRO A 1031 -8.83 9.20 -39.62
C PRO A 1031 -9.93 9.24 -38.55
N THR A 1032 -10.94 10.10 -38.72
CA THR A 1032 -12.09 10.19 -37.82
C THR A 1032 -13.01 8.97 -37.98
N VAL A 1033 -12.78 7.93 -37.18
CA VAL A 1033 -13.65 6.75 -37.11
C VAL A 1033 -14.90 7.08 -36.27
N THR A 1034 -16.07 7.03 -36.88
CA THR A 1034 -17.34 7.57 -36.38
C THR A 1034 -18.21 6.57 -35.58
N SER A 1035 -17.63 5.53 -34.99
CA SER A 1035 -18.39 4.53 -34.22
C SER A 1035 -17.65 4.05 -32.96
N ASP A 1036 -18.20 4.33 -31.79
CA ASP A 1036 -17.71 3.85 -30.49
C ASP A 1036 -18.17 2.41 -30.17
N THR A 1037 -18.15 1.53 -31.17
CA THR A 1037 -18.52 0.10 -31.03
C THR A 1037 -17.33 -0.72 -30.53
N ALA A 1038 -17.45 -1.27 -29.32
CA ALA A 1038 -16.37 -1.84 -28.51
C ALA A 1038 -15.81 -3.22 -28.97
N SER A 1039 -15.83 -3.52 -30.27
CA SER A 1039 -15.22 -4.72 -30.86
C SER A 1039 -14.62 -4.39 -32.24
N PHE A 1040 -13.37 -3.94 -32.25
CA PHE A 1040 -12.61 -3.72 -33.48
C PHE A 1040 -12.23 -5.06 -34.12
N ASP A 1041 -12.74 -5.34 -35.32
CA ASP A 1041 -12.31 -6.48 -36.13
C ASP A 1041 -10.94 -6.19 -36.78
N PRO A 1042 -9.90 -7.02 -36.54
CA PRO A 1042 -8.58 -6.88 -37.17
C PRO A 1042 -8.60 -6.73 -38.69
N SER A 1043 -9.58 -7.32 -39.39
CA SER A 1043 -9.70 -7.21 -40.86
C SER A 1043 -10.01 -5.76 -41.31
N THR A 1044 -10.82 -5.07 -40.51
CA THR A 1044 -11.17 -3.65 -40.73
C THR A 1044 -10.00 -2.73 -40.38
N GLU A 1045 -9.26 -3.04 -39.29
CA GLU A 1045 -8.08 -2.28 -38.89
C GLU A 1045 -6.98 -2.31 -39.97
N TYR A 1046 -6.69 -3.48 -40.55
CA TYR A 1046 -5.75 -3.60 -41.68
C TYR A 1046 -6.14 -2.64 -42.83
N THR A 1047 -7.42 -2.61 -43.17
CA THR A 1047 -7.93 -1.79 -44.28
C THR A 1047 -7.83 -0.29 -44.01
N ILE A 1048 -8.07 0.14 -42.77
CA ILE A 1048 -7.96 1.54 -42.33
C ILE A 1048 -6.49 1.98 -42.30
N ILE A 1049 -5.59 1.15 -41.75
CA ILE A 1049 -4.16 1.50 -41.66
C ILE A 1049 -3.51 1.54 -43.05
N CYS A 1050 -3.83 0.59 -43.94
CA CYS A 1050 -3.36 0.64 -45.33
C CYS A 1050 -3.85 1.90 -46.06
N GLN A 1051 -5.10 2.33 -45.82
CA GLN A 1051 -5.61 3.59 -46.37
C GLN A 1051 -4.88 4.82 -45.82
N TYR A 1052 -4.60 4.86 -44.51
CA TYR A 1052 -3.85 5.95 -43.87
C TYR A 1052 -2.40 6.06 -44.39
N LEU A 1053 -1.74 4.93 -44.63
CA LEU A 1053 -0.35 4.87 -45.14
C LEU A 1053 -0.23 4.99 -46.68
N GLY A 1054 -1.32 5.24 -47.42
CA GLY A 1054 -1.29 5.32 -48.89
C GLY A 1054 -0.96 3.99 -49.60
N LEU A 1055 -1.20 2.86 -48.91
CA LEU A 1055 -0.91 1.50 -49.36
C LEU A 1055 -2.13 0.84 -50.04
N PRO A 1056 -1.92 -0.08 -51.01
CA PRO A 1056 -3.02 -0.83 -51.58
C PRO A 1056 -3.70 -1.74 -50.55
N LYS A 1057 -5.04 -1.70 -50.50
CA LYS A 1057 -5.86 -2.61 -49.65
C LYS A 1057 -5.73 -4.09 -50.07
N CYS A 1058 -5.45 -4.34 -51.36
CA CYS A 1058 -5.37 -5.66 -51.96
C CYS A 1058 -3.93 -6.20 -51.95
N LEU A 1059 -3.71 -7.42 -51.45
CA LEU A 1059 -2.38 -8.06 -51.42
C LEU A 1059 -1.80 -8.27 -52.83
N SER A 1060 -2.64 -8.51 -53.84
CA SER A 1060 -2.21 -8.60 -55.25
C SER A 1060 -1.49 -7.35 -55.75
N LYS A 1061 -1.90 -6.15 -55.32
CA LYS A 1061 -1.28 -4.88 -55.74
C LYS A 1061 0.02 -4.57 -54.99
N ILE A 1062 0.33 -5.32 -53.93
CA ILE A 1062 1.60 -5.27 -53.20
C ILE A 1062 2.58 -6.26 -53.83
N LEU A 1063 2.12 -7.46 -54.21
CA LEU A 1063 2.96 -8.55 -54.75
C LEU A 1063 3.15 -8.53 -56.28
N ASN A 1064 2.19 -8.05 -57.06
CA ASN A 1064 2.21 -8.06 -58.54
C ASN A 1064 2.55 -6.68 -59.16
N GLN A 1065 3.43 -5.88 -58.54
CA GLN A 1065 3.98 -4.72 -59.25
C GLN A 1065 4.90 -5.24 -60.38
N ASN A 1066 4.74 -4.71 -61.59
CA ASN A 1066 5.03 -5.40 -62.87
C ASN A 1066 6.50 -5.80 -63.16
N ASP A 1067 7.43 -5.59 -62.23
CA ASP A 1067 8.84 -5.93 -62.37
C ASP A 1067 9.14 -7.28 -61.72
N HIS A 1068 9.04 -8.36 -62.50
CA HIS A 1068 9.39 -9.72 -62.04
C HIS A 1068 10.82 -9.86 -61.49
N ASN A 1069 11.73 -8.95 -61.85
CA ASN A 1069 13.11 -8.92 -61.38
C ASN A 1069 13.18 -8.61 -59.88
N ASN A 1070 12.51 -7.55 -59.41
CA ASN A 1070 12.58 -7.08 -58.01
C ASN A 1070 12.15 -8.15 -56.99
N LEU A 1071 11.13 -8.95 -57.32
CA LEU A 1071 10.66 -10.04 -56.45
C LEU A 1071 11.63 -11.23 -56.44
N ASN A 1072 12.26 -11.53 -57.58
CA ASN A 1072 13.30 -12.56 -57.64
C ASN A 1072 14.57 -12.10 -56.89
N ASP A 1073 14.90 -10.81 -56.93
CA ASP A 1073 16.04 -10.21 -56.23
C ASP A 1073 15.86 -10.21 -54.70
N LEU A 1074 14.65 -9.97 -54.20
CA LEU A 1074 14.31 -10.16 -52.78
C LEU A 1074 14.35 -11.64 -52.36
N LEU A 1075 13.91 -12.57 -53.22
CA LEU A 1075 14.07 -14.01 -52.98
C LEU A 1075 15.55 -14.44 -52.99
N ASN A 1076 16.38 -13.80 -53.81
CA ASN A 1076 17.82 -13.99 -53.79
C ASN A 1076 18.44 -13.43 -52.49
N SER A 1077 17.95 -12.32 -51.94
CA SER A 1077 18.38 -11.79 -50.63
C SER A 1077 17.92 -12.66 -49.44
N LEU A 1078 16.79 -13.36 -49.56
CA LEU A 1078 16.36 -14.37 -48.59
C LEU A 1078 17.24 -15.63 -48.59
N THR A 1079 17.88 -15.94 -49.71
CA THR A 1079 18.67 -17.17 -49.91
C THR A 1079 20.19 -16.96 -49.95
N SER A 1080 20.65 -15.71 -50.08
CA SER A 1080 22.07 -15.36 -50.01
C SER A 1080 22.57 -15.48 -48.56
N LEU A 1081 23.60 -16.32 -48.40
CA LEU A 1081 24.24 -16.65 -47.12
C LEU A 1081 23.33 -17.35 -46.08
N SER A 1082 22.96 -18.59 -46.38
CA SER A 1082 22.86 -19.66 -45.37
C SER A 1082 24.23 -20.20 -44.92
N VAL A 1083 25.34 -19.56 -45.30
CA VAL A 1083 26.71 -20.06 -45.14
C VAL A 1083 27.55 -19.18 -44.21
N ALA A 1084 27.37 -19.41 -42.91
CA ALA A 1084 28.50 -19.55 -41.99
C ALA A 1084 28.21 -20.80 -41.14
N PRO A 1085 29.14 -21.78 -41.06
CA PRO A 1085 28.88 -22.99 -40.31
C PRO A 1085 28.91 -22.69 -38.80
N LEU A 1086 27.74 -22.65 -38.16
CA LEU A 1086 27.59 -22.81 -36.71
C LEU A 1086 27.87 -24.27 -36.31
N HIS A 1087 29.04 -24.80 -36.69
CA HIS A 1087 29.61 -25.97 -36.05
C HIS A 1087 30.08 -25.56 -34.66
N ASN A 1088 29.61 -26.29 -33.64
CA ASN A 1088 29.86 -26.09 -32.19
C ASN A 1088 28.90 -25.13 -31.44
N GLN A 1089 27.61 -25.11 -31.77
CA GLN A 1089 26.57 -24.84 -30.76
C GLN A 1089 25.58 -26.00 -30.68
N THR A 1090 25.47 -26.63 -29.52
CA THR A 1090 24.69 -27.87 -29.27
C THR A 1090 23.19 -27.64 -29.08
N ASN A 1091 22.70 -26.42 -29.34
CA ASN A 1091 21.30 -26.05 -29.16
C ASN A 1091 20.66 -25.80 -30.54
N PRO A 1092 19.47 -26.35 -30.82
CA PRO A 1092 18.76 -26.04 -32.06
C PRO A 1092 18.39 -24.55 -32.09
N VAL A 1093 18.73 -23.85 -33.16
CA VAL A 1093 18.30 -22.47 -33.38
C VAL A 1093 16.77 -22.47 -33.47
N SER A 1094 16.11 -21.77 -32.54
CA SER A 1094 14.66 -21.62 -32.50
C SER A 1094 14.20 -20.87 -33.75
N ILE A 1095 13.58 -21.57 -34.70
CA ILE A 1095 13.11 -20.97 -35.94
C ILE A 1095 11.93 -20.05 -35.61
N LEU A 1096 12.10 -18.74 -35.85
CA LEU A 1096 11.07 -17.75 -35.57
C LEU A 1096 9.84 -17.97 -36.47
N THR A 1097 8.65 -17.90 -35.87
CA THR A 1097 7.37 -18.12 -36.54
C THR A 1097 6.51 -16.85 -36.51
N TYR A 1098 5.82 -16.57 -37.62
CA TYR A 1098 4.92 -15.43 -37.74
C TYR A 1098 3.44 -15.86 -37.61
N PRO A 1099 2.54 -15.00 -37.10
CA PRO A 1099 2.81 -13.71 -36.46
C PRO A 1099 3.62 -13.85 -35.16
N ILE A 1100 4.49 -12.88 -34.89
CA ILE A 1100 5.24 -12.81 -33.64
C ILE A 1100 4.24 -12.59 -32.49
N LYS A 1101 3.97 -13.66 -31.72
CA LYS A 1101 3.17 -13.60 -30.49
C LYS A 1101 3.82 -12.64 -29.48
N THR A 1102 3.06 -12.11 -28.54
CA THR A 1102 3.63 -11.37 -27.39
C THR A 1102 4.39 -12.33 -26.46
N ASN A 1103 5.27 -11.81 -25.61
CA ASN A 1103 5.95 -12.61 -24.58
C ASN A 1103 5.09 -12.64 -23.33
N GLU A 1104 4.78 -13.82 -22.79
CA GLU A 1104 4.02 -14.01 -21.55
C GLU A 1104 4.95 -14.27 -20.35
N LEU A 1105 4.44 -14.05 -19.13
CA LEU A 1105 5.08 -14.58 -17.92
C LEU A 1105 4.74 -16.06 -17.73
N TYR A 1106 5.55 -16.76 -16.94
CA TYR A 1106 5.34 -18.16 -16.56
C TYR A 1106 3.94 -18.38 -15.97
N HIS A 1107 3.22 -19.41 -16.44
CA HIS A 1107 1.88 -19.73 -15.95
C HIS A 1107 1.95 -20.40 -14.59
N LEU A 1108 1.53 -19.66 -13.55
CA LEU A 1108 1.57 -20.12 -12.16
C LEU A 1108 0.36 -20.99 -11.80
N PRO A 1109 0.54 -22.08 -11.02
CA PRO A 1109 -0.55 -22.86 -10.43
C PRO A 1109 -1.53 -22.02 -9.61
N LYS A 1110 -2.82 -22.42 -9.62
CA LYS A 1110 -3.88 -21.75 -8.87
C LYS A 1110 -3.69 -21.84 -7.36
N GLU A 1111 -3.34 -23.02 -6.87
CA GLU A 1111 -3.06 -23.25 -5.45
C GLU A 1111 -1.57 -23.03 -5.16
N TYR A 1112 -1.25 -22.28 -4.09
CA TYR A 1112 0.15 -22.08 -3.71
C TYR A 1112 0.84 -23.38 -3.27
N ILE A 1113 0.06 -24.35 -2.78
CA ILE A 1113 0.54 -25.67 -2.38
C ILE A 1113 1.14 -26.43 -3.57
N ASP A 1114 0.57 -26.28 -4.77
CA ASP A 1114 1.10 -26.91 -5.98
C ASP A 1114 2.46 -26.34 -6.39
N VAL A 1115 2.68 -25.02 -6.20
CA VAL A 1115 3.98 -24.38 -6.40
C VAL A 1115 5.04 -24.96 -5.45
N MET A 1116 4.66 -25.14 -4.18
CA MET A 1116 5.55 -25.76 -3.17
C MET A 1116 5.86 -27.22 -3.52
N ASN A 1117 4.87 -27.98 -3.98
CA ASN A 1117 5.03 -29.37 -4.39
C ASN A 1117 5.97 -29.49 -5.61
N GLN A 1118 5.76 -28.70 -6.66
CA GLN A 1118 6.62 -28.66 -7.85
C GLN A 1118 8.09 -28.42 -7.50
N VAL A 1119 8.38 -27.48 -6.61
CA VAL A 1119 9.77 -27.16 -6.24
C VAL A 1119 10.35 -28.15 -5.24
N SER A 1120 9.56 -28.73 -4.34
CA SER A 1120 10.05 -29.80 -3.45
C SER A 1120 10.53 -31.04 -4.23
N GLN A 1121 9.86 -31.38 -5.34
CA GLN A 1121 10.27 -32.47 -6.24
C GLN A 1121 11.59 -32.16 -6.95
N TYR A 1122 11.84 -30.89 -7.28
CA TYR A 1122 13.08 -30.44 -7.92
C TYR A 1122 14.27 -30.24 -6.95
N ALA A 1123 14.00 -30.08 -5.63
CA ALA A 1123 14.97 -29.59 -4.65
C ALA A 1123 15.47 -30.62 -3.61
N ALA A 1124 15.20 -31.92 -3.79
CA ALA A 1124 15.81 -32.96 -2.96
C ALA A 1124 17.27 -33.22 -3.42
N PRO A 1125 18.32 -33.11 -2.58
CA PRO A 1125 18.31 -33.04 -1.11
C PRO A 1125 19.05 -31.81 -0.53
N TYR A 1126 18.39 -30.66 -0.40
CA TYR A 1126 18.94 -29.52 0.36
C TYR A 1126 18.54 -29.55 1.84
N THR A 1127 19.21 -30.41 2.61
CA THR A 1127 19.05 -30.50 4.07
C THR A 1127 19.56 -29.26 4.80
N TYR A 1128 18.73 -28.74 5.71
CA TYR A 1128 19.07 -27.82 6.81
C TYR A 1128 20.06 -26.67 6.50
N ALA A 1129 19.56 -25.58 5.91
CA ALA A 1129 20.21 -24.29 5.99
C ALA A 1129 19.24 -23.21 6.52
N ARG A 1130 19.67 -22.50 7.58
CA ARG A 1130 18.94 -21.39 8.21
C ARG A 1130 19.18 -20.02 7.52
N ASP A 1131 19.93 -19.99 6.41
CA ASP A 1131 20.23 -18.75 5.69
C ASP A 1131 19.08 -18.31 4.78
N GLU A 1132 18.66 -17.06 4.93
CA GLU A 1132 17.62 -16.38 4.13
C GLU A 1132 17.97 -16.34 2.62
N THR A 1133 19.27 -16.25 2.30
CA THR A 1133 19.82 -16.22 0.92
C THR A 1133 19.77 -17.56 0.18
N ARG A 1134 19.20 -18.61 0.79
CA ARG A 1134 19.09 -19.97 0.21
C ARG A 1134 17.64 -20.40 -0.04
N SER A 1135 16.69 -19.46 -0.09
CA SER A 1135 15.32 -19.75 -0.55
C SER A 1135 15.32 -20.10 -2.05
N PRO A 1136 14.68 -21.20 -2.49
CA PRO A 1136 14.50 -21.45 -3.92
C PRO A 1136 13.57 -20.40 -4.54
N CYS A 1137 13.87 -20.03 -5.77
CA CYS A 1137 13.19 -18.98 -6.54
C CYS A 1137 12.71 -19.53 -7.89
N ILE A 1138 11.54 -19.14 -8.37
CA ILE A 1138 11.13 -19.37 -9.77
C ILE A 1138 11.31 -18.07 -10.55
N CYS A 1139 12.04 -18.09 -11.66
CA CYS A 1139 12.10 -16.97 -12.60
C CYS A 1139 10.78 -16.86 -13.36
N LEU A 1140 9.99 -15.80 -13.16
CA LEU A 1140 8.68 -15.67 -13.83
C LEU A 1140 8.79 -15.32 -15.32
N ILE A 1141 10.00 -15.05 -15.82
CA ILE A 1141 10.28 -14.68 -17.22
C ILE A 1141 10.59 -15.91 -18.11
N CYS A 1142 11.03 -17.03 -17.52
CA CYS A 1142 11.33 -18.27 -18.24
C CYS A 1142 10.84 -19.57 -17.57
N GLY A 1143 10.41 -19.53 -16.31
CA GLY A 1143 9.96 -20.70 -15.54
C GLY A 1143 11.07 -21.51 -14.86
N GLU A 1144 12.35 -21.16 -15.04
CA GLU A 1144 13.44 -21.90 -14.41
C GLU A 1144 13.47 -21.72 -12.88
N ILE A 1145 13.70 -22.84 -12.16
CA ILE A 1145 13.89 -22.85 -10.70
C ILE A 1145 15.36 -22.54 -10.41
N VAL A 1146 15.61 -21.36 -9.86
CA VAL A 1146 16.93 -20.86 -9.48
C VAL A 1146 17.21 -21.22 -8.02
N VAL A 1147 18.28 -22.00 -7.80
CA VAL A 1147 18.74 -22.42 -6.46
C VAL A 1147 20.25 -22.23 -6.37
N ARG A 1148 20.73 -21.73 -5.24
CA ARG A 1148 22.16 -21.61 -4.94
C ARG A 1148 22.79 -23.00 -4.76
N LYS A 1149 23.43 -23.51 -5.83
CA LYS A 1149 24.22 -24.77 -5.78
C LYS A 1149 25.26 -24.68 -4.65
N SER A 1150 25.36 -25.73 -3.83
CA SER A 1150 26.52 -25.91 -2.93
C SER A 1150 27.78 -26.17 -3.76
N GLN A 1151 28.97 -25.87 -3.20
CA GLN A 1151 30.27 -25.96 -3.90
C GLN A 1151 30.73 -27.41 -4.24
N THR A 1152 29.82 -28.39 -4.29
CA THR A 1152 30.13 -29.83 -4.20
C THR A 1152 29.51 -30.70 -5.30
N SER A 1153 28.91 -30.15 -6.36
CA SER A 1153 28.36 -30.94 -7.49
C SER A 1153 29.02 -30.62 -8.84
N ILE A 1154 29.58 -31.65 -9.48
CA ILE A 1154 30.51 -31.57 -10.62
C ILE A 1154 29.75 -31.48 -11.99
N PHE A 1155 28.61 -30.79 -12.04
CA PHE A 1155 27.85 -30.61 -13.30
C PHE A 1155 27.34 -29.18 -13.51
N SER A 1156 28.16 -28.37 -14.20
CA SER A 1156 27.74 -27.52 -15.32
C SER A 1156 28.96 -26.88 -16.00
N SER A 1157 29.39 -27.44 -17.13
CA SER A 1157 30.54 -27.00 -17.95
C SER A 1157 30.26 -25.76 -18.82
N LEU A 1158 29.48 -24.80 -18.32
CA LEU A 1158 29.03 -23.61 -19.08
C LEU A 1158 29.10 -22.27 -18.29
N LEU A 1159 29.77 -22.24 -17.12
CA LEU A 1159 29.96 -21.02 -16.31
C LEU A 1159 31.44 -20.73 -15.98
N THR A 1160 32.36 -21.27 -16.77
CA THR A 1160 33.81 -21.05 -16.63
C THR A 1160 34.28 -19.78 -17.34
N SER A 1161 34.03 -18.62 -16.73
CA SER A 1161 34.80 -17.39 -16.97
C SER A 1161 34.74 -16.37 -15.82
N TYR A 1162 33.74 -16.45 -14.93
CA TYR A 1162 33.62 -15.58 -13.75
C TYR A 1162 33.81 -16.33 -12.42
N GLN A 1163 34.87 -17.14 -12.32
CA GLN A 1163 35.32 -17.69 -11.04
C GLN A 1163 36.16 -16.64 -10.28
N GLU A 1164 35.51 -15.77 -9.49
CA GLU A 1164 36.12 -15.19 -8.27
C GLU A 1164 35.20 -14.31 -7.39
N SER A 1165 34.01 -13.89 -7.87
CA SER A 1165 33.16 -12.95 -7.13
C SER A 1165 32.02 -13.59 -6.31
N LYS A 1166 31.72 -12.98 -5.15
CA LYS A 1166 30.65 -13.39 -4.20
C LYS A 1166 29.25 -13.02 -4.71
N LEU A 1167 28.89 -13.40 -5.93
CA LEU A 1167 27.58 -13.08 -6.52
C LEU A 1167 26.52 -14.15 -6.23
N GLY A 1168 25.25 -13.74 -6.20
CA GLY A 1168 24.09 -14.59 -6.02
C GLY A 1168 23.58 -15.26 -7.31
N THR A 1169 22.67 -16.21 -7.17
CA THR A 1169 22.16 -16.99 -8.31
C THR A 1169 21.04 -16.30 -9.08
N CYS A 1170 20.19 -15.52 -8.40
CA CYS A 1170 19.17 -14.70 -9.07
C CYS A 1170 19.85 -13.58 -9.86
N TYR A 1171 20.89 -12.97 -9.29
CA TYR A 1171 21.75 -12.00 -9.95
C TYR A 1171 22.34 -12.55 -11.26
N LEU A 1172 22.99 -13.73 -11.22
CA LEU A 1172 23.59 -14.33 -12.42
C LEU A 1172 22.54 -14.73 -13.47
N HIS A 1173 21.39 -15.27 -13.04
CA HIS A 1173 20.30 -15.60 -13.96
C HIS A 1173 19.67 -14.34 -14.59
N THR A 1174 19.62 -13.21 -13.88
CA THR A 1174 19.12 -11.93 -14.41
C THR A 1174 19.93 -11.51 -15.63
N LEU A 1175 21.26 -11.48 -15.50
CA LEU A 1175 22.18 -11.16 -16.60
C LEU A 1175 22.04 -12.11 -17.81
N GLN A 1176 21.79 -13.40 -17.57
CA GLN A 1176 21.68 -14.39 -18.64
C GLN A 1176 20.31 -14.37 -19.36
N CYS A 1177 19.21 -14.30 -18.61
CA CYS A 1177 17.85 -14.54 -19.11
C CYS A 1177 17.01 -13.27 -19.28
N CYS A 1178 17.17 -12.31 -18.37
CA CYS A 1178 16.21 -11.21 -18.19
C CYS A 1178 16.72 -9.86 -18.70
N GLY A 1179 18.04 -9.67 -18.80
CA GLY A 1179 18.66 -8.38 -19.12
C GLY A 1179 18.99 -7.61 -17.84
N PRO A 1180 18.70 -6.30 -17.74
CA PRO A 1180 19.01 -5.53 -16.53
C PRO A 1180 18.00 -5.75 -15.39
N VAL A 1181 16.78 -6.25 -15.67
CA VAL A 1181 15.71 -6.41 -14.67
C VAL A 1181 15.24 -7.86 -14.57
N GLY A 1182 15.32 -8.44 -13.37
CA GLY A 1182 14.86 -9.80 -13.04
C GLY A 1182 13.62 -9.81 -12.14
N LEU A 1183 12.75 -10.80 -12.34
CA LEU A 1183 11.50 -11.01 -11.58
C LEU A 1183 11.41 -12.47 -11.12
N TYR A 1184 11.40 -12.68 -9.80
CA TYR A 1184 11.46 -14.02 -9.19
C TYR A 1184 10.37 -14.21 -8.13
N LEU A 1185 9.77 -15.40 -8.05
CA LEU A 1185 8.90 -15.82 -6.94
C LEU A 1185 9.70 -16.61 -5.90
N ARG A 1186 9.81 -16.09 -4.68
CA ARG A 1186 10.48 -16.74 -3.53
C ARG A 1186 9.47 -17.62 -2.78
N ILE A 1187 9.76 -18.91 -2.69
CA ILE A 1187 8.73 -19.91 -2.32
C ILE A 1187 8.57 -20.07 -0.81
N LYS A 1188 9.64 -19.93 -0.03
CA LYS A 1188 9.54 -20.02 1.44
C LYS A 1188 8.86 -18.81 2.09
N GLU A 1189 8.76 -17.70 1.36
CA GLU A 1189 8.31 -16.41 1.92
C GLU A 1189 7.07 -15.83 1.22
N CYS A 1190 6.51 -16.52 0.22
CA CYS A 1190 5.39 -16.03 -0.59
C CYS A 1190 5.56 -14.55 -1.01
N SER A 1191 6.74 -14.23 -1.55
CA SER A 1191 7.13 -12.88 -1.97
C SER A 1191 7.76 -12.88 -3.36
N LEU A 1192 7.52 -11.82 -4.13
CA LEU A 1192 8.25 -11.57 -5.36
C LEU A 1192 9.51 -10.76 -5.05
N LEU A 1193 10.61 -11.11 -5.70
CA LEU A 1193 11.88 -10.41 -5.70
C LEU A 1193 12.07 -9.75 -7.06
N LEU A 1194 12.09 -8.42 -7.05
CA LEU A 1194 12.52 -7.60 -8.18
C LEU A 1194 14.01 -7.25 -7.99
N ILE A 1195 14.82 -7.46 -9.02
CA ILE A 1195 16.23 -7.04 -9.05
C ILE A 1195 16.45 -6.17 -10.30
N HIS A 1196 17.17 -5.07 -10.15
CA HIS A 1196 17.73 -4.26 -11.23
C HIS A 1196 19.26 -4.24 -11.08
N ILE A 1197 19.98 -4.52 -12.16
CA ILE A 1197 21.46 -4.55 -12.20
C ILE A 1197 21.93 -3.40 -13.09
N THR A 1198 22.73 -2.49 -12.52
CA THR A 1198 23.47 -1.49 -13.29
C THR A 1198 24.92 -1.95 -13.48
N ASP A 1199 25.40 -1.85 -14.72
CA ASP A 1199 26.80 -2.03 -15.07
C ASP A 1199 27.46 -0.65 -15.21
N ASN A 1200 28.43 -0.38 -14.32
CA ASN A 1200 29.16 0.88 -14.26
C ASN A 1200 30.58 0.74 -14.84
N GLY A 1201 30.90 -0.35 -15.56
CA GLY A 1201 32.22 -0.63 -16.16
C GLY A 1201 33.38 -0.86 -15.17
N ARG A 1202 33.16 -0.64 -13.86
CA ARG A 1202 34.15 -0.84 -12.78
C ARG A 1202 33.66 -1.79 -11.68
N ALA A 1203 32.35 -1.82 -11.43
CA ALA A 1203 31.70 -2.77 -10.53
C ALA A 1203 30.20 -2.80 -10.85
N ASN A 1204 29.60 -4.00 -10.80
CA ASN A 1204 28.14 -4.12 -10.93
C ASN A 1204 27.45 -3.86 -9.60
N LYS A 1205 26.37 -3.06 -9.64
CA LYS A 1205 25.58 -2.67 -8.47
C LYS A 1205 24.15 -3.16 -8.68
N ALA A 1206 23.72 -4.13 -7.87
CA ALA A 1206 22.32 -4.55 -7.86
C ALA A 1206 21.51 -3.71 -6.86
N ARG A 1207 20.29 -3.41 -7.28
CA ARG A 1207 19.19 -2.92 -6.44
C ARG A 1207 18.06 -3.92 -6.49
N GLY A 1208 17.21 -3.94 -5.48
CA GLY A 1208 16.02 -4.76 -5.52
C GLY A 1208 14.98 -4.32 -4.50
N THR A 1209 13.84 -5.00 -4.58
CA THR A 1209 12.79 -4.92 -3.55
C THR A 1209 12.07 -6.25 -3.46
N LEU A 1210 11.56 -6.55 -2.26
CA LEU A 1210 10.57 -7.59 -2.06
C LEU A 1210 9.18 -6.97 -2.13
N ILE A 1211 8.27 -7.57 -2.89
CA ILE A 1211 6.84 -7.20 -2.93
C ILE A 1211 5.97 -8.43 -2.62
N PRO A 1212 4.72 -8.28 -2.16
CA PRO A 1212 3.83 -9.41 -1.92
C PRO A 1212 3.63 -10.26 -3.19
N ALA A 1213 3.56 -11.57 -3.04
CA ALA A 1213 3.19 -12.45 -4.15
C ALA A 1213 1.73 -12.23 -4.61
N PRO A 1214 1.38 -12.61 -5.85
CA PRO A 1214 0.02 -12.51 -6.39
C PRO A 1214 -0.95 -13.53 -5.77
N TYR A 1215 -0.60 -14.16 -4.65
CA TYR A 1215 -1.41 -15.14 -3.93
C TYR A 1215 -2.12 -14.52 -2.75
N ILE A 1216 -3.41 -14.82 -2.59
CA ILE A 1216 -4.26 -14.28 -1.52
C ILE A 1216 -5.02 -15.38 -0.80
N ASP A 1217 -5.32 -15.16 0.48
CA ASP A 1217 -6.32 -15.94 1.22
C ASP A 1217 -7.76 -15.49 0.90
N ASP A 1218 -8.75 -16.19 1.45
CA ASP A 1218 -10.18 -15.87 1.28
C ASP A 1218 -10.51 -14.40 1.67
N TYR A 1219 -9.79 -13.87 2.66
CA TYR A 1219 -9.91 -12.49 3.15
C TYR A 1219 -9.32 -11.44 2.19
N GLY A 1220 -8.57 -11.86 1.16
CA GLY A 1220 -7.91 -11.01 0.17
C GLY A 1220 -6.52 -10.52 0.60
N GLU A 1221 -5.97 -11.09 1.67
CA GLU A 1221 -4.67 -10.75 2.25
C GLU A 1221 -3.55 -11.67 1.76
N THR A 1222 -2.30 -11.21 1.85
CA THR A 1222 -1.10 -11.95 1.42
C THR A 1222 -0.32 -12.44 2.64
N ASP A 1223 -0.03 -13.73 2.75
CA ASP A 1223 0.74 -14.29 3.89
C ASP A 1223 2.26 -14.32 3.61
N GLN A 1224 2.89 -13.15 3.71
CA GLN A 1224 4.35 -13.04 3.62
C GLN A 1224 5.04 -13.82 4.75
N GLY A 1225 5.92 -14.74 4.38
CA GLY A 1225 6.58 -15.65 5.32
C GLY A 1225 5.74 -16.85 5.75
N LEU A 1226 4.56 -17.08 5.15
CA LEU A 1226 3.67 -18.23 5.42
C LEU A 1226 3.40 -18.44 6.92
N ARG A 1227 3.20 -17.35 7.67
CA ARG A 1227 3.12 -17.38 9.14
C ARG A 1227 1.73 -17.67 9.67
N ARG A 1228 0.70 -17.46 8.85
CA ARG A 1228 -0.72 -17.64 9.21
C ARG A 1228 -1.19 -19.06 8.89
N GLY A 1229 -0.63 -19.66 7.84
CA GLY A 1229 -0.99 -21.01 7.41
C GLY A 1229 -2.35 -21.12 6.71
N ASN A 1230 -2.95 -19.98 6.34
CA ASN A 1230 -4.17 -19.94 5.53
C ASN A 1230 -3.90 -20.56 4.13
N PRO A 1231 -4.90 -21.21 3.49
CA PRO A 1231 -4.81 -21.54 2.07
C PRO A 1231 -4.65 -20.26 1.24
N LEU A 1232 -3.91 -20.38 0.13
CA LEU A 1232 -3.52 -19.24 -0.71
C LEU A 1232 -3.76 -19.55 -2.19
N HIS A 1233 -4.56 -18.71 -2.83
CA HIS A 1233 -5.01 -18.85 -4.21
C HIS A 1233 -4.46 -17.73 -5.10
N LEU A 1234 -4.13 -18.05 -6.35
CA LEU A 1234 -3.60 -17.08 -7.32
C LEU A 1234 -4.67 -16.04 -7.71
N CYS A 1235 -4.38 -14.77 -7.45
CA CYS A 1235 -5.20 -13.66 -7.92
C CYS A 1235 -4.80 -13.29 -9.36
N GLU A 1236 -5.54 -13.82 -10.34
CA GLU A 1236 -5.31 -13.58 -11.78
C GLU A 1236 -5.26 -12.08 -12.13
N GLU A 1237 -6.06 -11.23 -11.47
CA GLU A 1237 -6.04 -9.78 -11.68
C GLU A 1237 -4.69 -9.15 -11.26
N ARG A 1238 -4.17 -9.50 -10.08
CA ARG A 1238 -2.86 -9.01 -9.61
C ARG A 1238 -1.73 -9.54 -10.49
N TYR A 1239 -1.84 -10.79 -10.97
CA TYR A 1239 -0.86 -11.36 -11.89
C TYR A 1239 -0.86 -10.65 -13.25
N ARG A 1240 -2.04 -10.34 -13.80
CA ARG A 1240 -2.18 -9.55 -15.02
C ARG A 1240 -1.63 -8.12 -14.88
N LEU A 1241 -1.77 -7.49 -13.71
CA LEU A 1241 -1.15 -6.19 -13.42
C LEU A 1241 0.38 -6.28 -13.36
N LEU A 1242 0.94 -7.32 -12.74
CA LEU A 1242 2.39 -7.58 -12.73
C LEU A 1242 2.94 -7.78 -14.15
N TYR A 1243 2.23 -8.55 -14.98
CA TYR A 1243 2.55 -8.78 -16.39
C TYR A 1243 2.61 -7.46 -17.18
N LYS A 1244 1.62 -6.58 -17.01
CA LYS A 1244 1.62 -5.25 -17.65
C LYS A 1244 2.78 -4.35 -17.22
N ARG A 1245 3.18 -4.39 -15.94
CA ARG A 1245 4.33 -3.61 -15.43
C ARG A 1245 5.65 -4.08 -16.05
N TRP A 1246 5.83 -5.39 -16.19
CA TRP A 1246 7.00 -5.95 -16.87
C TRP A 1246 7.11 -5.48 -18.32
N LEU A 1247 6.00 -5.53 -19.07
CA LEU A 1247 5.95 -5.13 -20.48
C LEU A 1247 6.07 -3.61 -20.73
N SER A 1248 5.84 -2.80 -19.70
CA SER A 1248 5.99 -1.33 -19.73
C SER A 1248 7.29 -0.84 -19.07
N HIS A 1249 8.20 -1.77 -18.72
CA HIS A 1249 9.52 -1.48 -18.16
C HIS A 1249 9.53 -0.66 -16.86
N THR A 1250 8.40 -0.65 -16.13
CA THR A 1250 8.17 0.20 -14.93
C THR A 1250 8.77 -0.36 -13.63
N PHE A 1251 9.36 -1.56 -13.64
CA PHE A 1251 9.95 -2.18 -12.45
C PHE A 1251 11.15 -1.42 -11.86
N THR A 1252 11.89 -0.64 -12.65
CA THR A 1252 12.97 0.22 -12.15
C THR A 1252 12.43 1.34 -11.24
N GLU A 1253 11.28 1.92 -11.60
CA GLU A 1253 10.56 2.89 -10.77
C GLU A 1253 10.02 2.25 -9.48
N ASP A 1254 9.41 1.06 -9.58
CA ASP A 1254 8.88 0.32 -8.42
C ASP A 1254 9.99 0.00 -7.40
N ILE A 1255 11.20 -0.37 -7.87
CA ILE A 1255 12.36 -0.60 -7.00
C ILE A 1255 12.79 0.71 -6.31
N SER A 1256 12.93 1.81 -7.06
CA SER A 1256 13.38 3.09 -6.50
C SER A 1256 12.40 3.65 -5.45
N ARG A 1257 11.09 3.67 -5.76
CA ARG A 1257 10.03 4.07 -4.82
C ARG A 1257 9.99 3.20 -3.55
N SER A 1258 10.23 1.89 -3.68
CA SER A 1258 10.26 0.99 -2.53
C SER A 1258 11.48 1.23 -1.62
N MET A 1259 12.64 1.58 -2.18
CA MET A 1259 13.83 1.92 -1.38
C MET A 1259 13.61 3.18 -0.55
N GLU A 1260 12.88 4.17 -1.07
CA GLU A 1260 12.54 5.39 -0.34
C GLU A 1260 11.75 5.10 0.94
N LEU A 1261 10.71 4.26 0.82
CA LEU A 1261 9.84 3.84 1.92
C LEU A 1261 10.56 2.96 2.95
N ASN A 1262 11.56 2.17 2.53
CA ASN A 1262 12.26 1.19 3.37
C ASN A 1262 13.60 1.72 3.91
N THR A 1263 13.68 3.00 4.25
CA THR A 1263 14.90 3.68 4.75
C THR A 1263 15.39 3.22 6.14
N SER A 1264 14.76 2.21 6.76
CA SER A 1264 15.09 1.69 8.09
C SER A 1264 15.58 0.24 8.07
N ILE A 1265 16.73 0.03 8.74
CA ILE A 1265 17.25 -1.27 9.25
C ILE A 1265 17.93 -2.18 8.19
N TYR A 1266 19.27 -2.14 8.19
CA TYR A 1266 20.23 -2.92 7.38
C TYR A 1266 20.11 -2.79 5.85
N ALA A 1267 21.20 -2.34 5.22
CA ALA A 1267 21.32 -2.31 3.76
C ALA A 1267 21.46 -3.75 3.20
N THR A 1268 20.34 -4.32 2.75
CA THR A 1268 20.30 -5.62 2.05
C THR A 1268 21.25 -5.61 0.86
N ILE A 1269 22.22 -6.53 0.85
CA ILE A 1269 23.20 -6.64 -0.24
C ILE A 1269 22.58 -7.45 -1.38
N TRP A 1270 21.87 -6.75 -2.29
CA TRP A 1270 21.16 -7.36 -3.42
C TRP A 1270 22.05 -8.23 -4.33
N ASN A 1271 23.35 -7.93 -4.41
CA ASN A 1271 24.34 -8.73 -5.14
C ASN A 1271 24.45 -10.20 -4.65
N LEU A 1272 23.95 -10.54 -3.46
CA LEU A 1272 24.06 -11.88 -2.87
C LEU A 1272 22.90 -12.86 -3.22
N PHE A 1273 21.82 -12.38 -3.85
CA PHE A 1273 20.61 -13.16 -4.21
C PHE A 1273 20.75 -13.96 -5.52
#